data_AF-A0A9P8DW77-F1
#
_entry.id   AF-A0A9P8DW77-F1
#
_cell.length_a   1.000
_cell.length_b   1.000
_cell.length_c   1.000
_cell.angle_alpha   90.00
_cell.angle_beta   90.00
_cell.angle_gamma   90.00
#
_symmetry.space_group_name_H-M   'P 1'
#
loop_
_entity.id
_entity.type
_entity.pdbx_description
1 polymer ?
#
loop_
_entity_poly.entity_id
_entity_poly.type
_entity_poly.pdbx_seq_one_letter_code
_entity_poly.pdbx_strand_id
1 'polypeptide(L)'
;MSGSSSASEPTRVSILGKESIIIDYGLWKNFVVPDLLENVSSGTYILITDTNIGALYTPAFEAAFNEHTSKLDNAPRLLTYQVAPGESSKSRSTKAAVEDWMLSQGVTRDSVVIALGGGVIGDMIGFVAATYMRGVRFVQVPTTLLAMVDSSIGGKTAIDTPLGKNLVGAFWQPQRIYIDLQFLETLPKREVINGMAEVVKTAAFWDEAEFATLEENADLIMKVLDDKTNQGEGRFTEIAHILKRIVLGSARIKAEVVSADEREGGLRNILNFGHSIGHAIEAILTPQILHGECVAIGMVKEAELARHLGVLAPGAVARLAKCISSYGLPTSLEDKVVRRRTANKHCPVDRLISIMAVDKKNAGGQKKIVLLSAIGKTYEPKASTVADKDIRIILSPSVLVHPGVDSSLNISCKPPGSKSISNRVLLLAALGSGPCRITNLLHSDDTQVMLTAINKLGGATYSWEDEGRVLVLTGNGGELKASSDELYLGNAGTASRFLTTAVSLAKPSSVNHTVLTGNARMQERPQGPLVDALRSNGVEIEYIGKPGSRSLPLRIAAAGGFEGGVIELTAKVSSQYVSSILMCAPYAKNPVTLRLVGDKVISQPYIDMTIAMMAQFGVQVERSSTEANVYHVPRKAYTNPTEYEVESDASSATYPLAMAAISGTTCTVPNIGSSSLQGDARFAVEVLRPMGCKVEQTATSTTVTGPPVGELKPLPEVDMETMTDAFLTASVLAAVAKPNANGATTRILGIANQRVKECNRIKAMKDELAKFGVTCRELDDGIEIDGRGFDLQEAQGGIHCYDDHRVAMSFSVLSTMAPKPTLILERECVGKTWPGWWDQLSLLFKVKLEGVELKPSSSVGHSISSSNQKSIFIIGMRGAGKTTTGGWASRLLGWPLIDLDTELERTAAMTIPDIIKEKGWEGFRELELSLLKTVMKEKPTGYIFATGGGIVESAEARSILTSYHKNGGNVLLVTRDINLVMNFLQIDKTRPAYVEDMMGVWLRRKPWYEECSNFHYHSQTVESMDGARAKNTIEDFGSFLRLLTNRECALERMKRKKESFFVSLTLPTVAPFLSRLNEISFGVDVIEFRADLLQDPSTSDGRPSPEFLVEQLAALRSGSSLPVIFTLRTKAQSGRFPDGADEEAIKLYRVALRMGCDFVDVELTSSPELKEFVISNKRNSKIIASHHDPAGKLSWATGGSAWMPHYNAALEYGDIIKIVGTAKSLEDNFALAEFKAWAAKTHPEIPLIALNMGEHGKLSRITNRFMTPVSSP
;
A
#
# COMPACT_ATOMS: atom_id res chain seq x y z
N MET A 1 17.77 44.14 -13.51
CA MET A 1 18.55 45.00 -12.61
C MET A 1 19.57 44.12 -11.91
N SER A 2 20.85 44.32 -12.21
CA SER A 2 22.00 43.61 -11.66
C SER A 2 22.36 44.18 -10.28
N GLY A 3 21.88 43.53 -9.22
CA GLY A 3 22.35 43.78 -7.86
C GLY A 3 23.50 42.84 -7.54
N SER A 4 24.71 43.36 -7.43
CA SER A 4 25.84 42.65 -6.84
C SER A 4 25.57 42.45 -5.35
N SER A 5 25.02 41.31 -4.96
CA SER A 5 25.03 40.89 -3.56
C SER A 5 26.48 40.51 -3.20
N SER A 6 27.06 41.17 -2.20
CA SER A 6 28.28 40.71 -1.54
C SER A 6 28.12 39.23 -1.18
N ALA A 7 28.92 38.34 -1.77
CA ALA A 7 28.85 36.91 -1.48
C ALA A 7 29.16 36.68 0.00
N SER A 8 28.18 36.21 0.77
CA SER A 8 28.38 35.76 2.14
C SER A 8 29.36 34.59 2.15
N GLU A 9 30.28 34.55 3.10
CA GLU A 9 31.18 33.41 3.27
C GLU A 9 30.37 32.11 3.49
N PRO A 10 30.72 30.99 2.83
CA PRO A 10 29.94 29.75 2.94
C PRO A 10 29.98 29.18 4.36
N THR A 11 28.90 28.52 4.77
CA THR A 11 28.78 27.97 6.12
C THR A 11 29.75 26.79 6.32
N ARG A 12 30.56 26.83 7.38
CA ARG A 12 31.52 25.77 7.71
C ARG A 12 31.07 24.94 8.92
N VAL A 13 31.41 23.66 8.94
CA VAL A 13 31.17 22.74 10.06
C VAL A 13 32.49 22.05 10.43
N SER A 14 32.79 22.04 11.73
CA SER A 14 33.99 21.39 12.27
C SER A 14 33.79 19.88 12.40
N ILE A 15 34.77 19.11 11.95
CA ILE A 15 34.87 17.65 12.12
C ILE A 15 36.32 17.32 12.46
N LEU A 16 36.54 16.53 13.51
CA LEU A 16 37.88 16.14 14.00
C LEU A 16 38.80 17.36 14.22
N GLY A 17 38.22 18.46 14.72
CA GLY A 17 38.94 19.71 15.02
C GLY A 17 39.27 20.61 13.83
N LYS A 18 38.73 20.32 12.63
CA LYS A 18 38.94 21.13 11.41
C LYS A 18 37.62 21.51 10.75
N GLU A 19 37.54 22.74 10.26
CA GLU A 19 36.41 23.25 9.46
C GLU A 19 36.44 22.73 8.01
N SER A 20 36.42 21.41 7.87
CA SER A 20 36.58 20.71 6.59
C SER A 20 35.26 20.55 5.83
N ILE A 21 34.11 20.69 6.47
CA ILE A 21 32.79 20.59 5.82
C ILE A 21 32.32 21.99 5.46
N ILE A 22 31.93 22.20 4.21
CA ILE A 22 31.48 23.49 3.66
C ILE A 22 30.12 23.28 3.01
N ILE A 23 29.11 24.05 3.40
CA ILE A 23 27.71 23.84 3.03
C ILE A 23 27.10 25.15 2.53
N ASP A 24 26.75 25.19 1.24
CA ASP A 24 25.94 26.28 0.69
C ASP A 24 25.34 25.91 -0.69
N TYR A 25 24.66 26.86 -1.32
CA TYR A 25 24.25 26.76 -2.72
C TYR A 25 25.31 27.34 -3.67
N GLY A 26 25.54 26.67 -4.80
CA GLY A 26 26.37 27.19 -5.89
C GLY A 26 27.88 27.16 -5.61
N LEU A 27 28.33 26.25 -4.74
CA LEU A 27 29.75 26.07 -4.42
C LEU A 27 30.54 25.51 -5.59
N TRP A 28 29.97 24.57 -6.36
CA TRP A 28 30.68 23.77 -7.37
C TRP A 28 31.31 24.63 -8.46
N LYS A 29 30.58 25.63 -8.96
CA LYS A 29 31.05 26.51 -10.04
C LYS A 29 32.01 27.59 -9.53
N ASN A 30 31.78 28.12 -8.33
CA ASN A 30 32.35 29.41 -7.92
C ASN A 30 33.37 29.32 -6.76
N PHE A 31 33.31 28.28 -5.94
CA PHE A 31 34.07 28.20 -4.69
C PHE A 31 35.02 26.99 -4.63
N VAL A 32 34.59 25.82 -5.13
CA VAL A 32 35.36 24.58 -4.97
C VAL A 32 36.73 24.66 -5.62
N VAL A 33 36.84 25.21 -6.84
CA VAL A 33 38.12 25.35 -7.55
C VAL A 33 39.09 26.28 -6.80
N PRO A 34 38.73 27.52 -6.45
CA PRO A 34 39.58 28.38 -5.61
C PRO A 34 40.05 27.69 -4.32
N ASP A 35 39.14 27.07 -3.57
CA ASP A 35 39.47 26.43 -2.29
C ASP A 35 40.39 25.21 -2.47
N LEU A 36 40.22 24.43 -3.54
CA LEU A 36 41.12 23.30 -3.85
C LEU A 36 42.55 23.77 -4.18
N LEU A 37 42.68 24.85 -4.95
CA LEU A 37 43.99 25.38 -5.37
C LEU A 37 44.73 26.03 -4.19
N GLU A 38 44.00 26.71 -3.30
CA GLU A 38 44.57 27.42 -2.14
C GLU A 38 44.79 26.51 -0.93
N ASN A 39 43.77 25.73 -0.54
CA ASN A 39 43.74 25.02 0.74
C ASN A 39 44.04 23.51 0.62
N VAL A 40 43.99 22.94 -0.60
CA VAL A 40 44.30 21.52 -0.86
C VAL A 40 45.24 21.40 -2.08
N SER A 41 46.26 22.28 -2.14
CA SER A 41 47.14 22.44 -3.30
C SER A 41 47.84 21.14 -3.73
N SER A 42 47.91 20.90 -5.04
CA SER A 42 48.49 19.71 -5.68
C SER A 42 48.92 20.03 -7.11
N GLY A 43 49.93 19.32 -7.64
CA GLY A 43 50.27 19.39 -9.07
C GLY A 43 49.27 18.63 -9.97
N THR A 44 48.46 17.75 -9.38
CA THR A 44 47.51 16.87 -10.08
C THR A 44 46.19 16.74 -9.29
N TYR A 45 45.07 16.97 -9.96
CA TYR A 45 43.72 16.70 -9.46
C TYR A 45 43.05 15.63 -10.33
N ILE A 46 42.34 14.69 -9.70
CA ILE A 46 41.65 13.60 -10.38
C ILE A 46 40.17 13.61 -10.02
N LEU A 47 39.32 14.04 -10.94
CA LEU A 47 37.87 14.00 -10.79
C LEU A 47 37.32 12.65 -11.22
N ILE A 48 36.68 11.94 -10.30
CA ILE A 48 36.03 10.67 -10.59
C ILE A 48 34.54 10.75 -10.24
N THR A 49 33.71 10.36 -11.19
CA THR A 49 32.24 10.42 -11.08
C THR A 49 31.59 9.24 -11.81
N ASP A 50 30.27 9.17 -11.83
CA ASP A 50 29.53 8.20 -12.65
C ASP A 50 29.04 8.82 -13.97
N THR A 51 28.62 7.97 -14.92
CA THR A 51 28.17 8.43 -16.24
C THR A 51 26.92 9.31 -16.23
N ASN A 52 26.07 9.22 -15.19
CA ASN A 52 24.84 10.02 -15.11
C ASN A 52 25.18 11.46 -14.68
N ILE A 53 26.00 11.59 -13.65
CA ILE A 53 26.40 12.88 -13.05
C ILE A 53 27.48 13.55 -13.90
N GLY A 54 28.38 12.77 -14.48
CA GLY A 54 29.52 13.26 -15.24
C GLY A 54 29.12 14.16 -16.41
N ALA A 55 28.09 13.78 -17.17
CA ALA A 55 27.59 14.55 -18.30
C ALA A 55 26.99 15.92 -17.90
N LEU A 56 26.49 16.04 -16.67
CA LEU A 56 25.83 17.25 -16.18
C LEU A 56 26.83 18.25 -15.59
N TYR A 57 27.82 17.78 -14.84
CA TYR A 57 28.59 18.63 -13.93
C TYR A 57 30.09 18.71 -14.20
N THR A 58 30.66 17.75 -14.94
CA THR A 58 32.09 17.74 -15.27
C THR A 58 32.50 18.90 -16.17
N PRO A 59 31.79 19.21 -17.27
CA PRO A 59 32.21 20.28 -18.18
C PRO A 59 32.27 21.66 -17.52
N ALA A 60 31.32 21.95 -16.63
CA ALA A 60 31.30 23.21 -15.89
C ALA A 60 32.49 23.33 -14.92
N PHE A 61 32.88 22.24 -14.29
CA PHE A 61 34.05 22.21 -13.41
C PHE A 61 35.36 22.33 -14.18
N GLU A 62 35.51 21.63 -15.30
CA GLU A 62 36.68 21.75 -16.18
C GLU A 62 36.87 23.20 -16.67
N ALA A 63 35.79 23.87 -17.06
CA ALA A 63 35.83 25.27 -17.46
C ALA A 63 36.29 26.18 -16.30
N ALA A 64 35.70 26.03 -15.11
CA ALA A 64 36.08 26.81 -13.93
C ALA A 64 37.53 26.52 -13.49
N PHE A 65 37.96 25.26 -13.55
CA PHE A 65 39.33 24.86 -13.23
C PHE A 65 40.33 25.52 -14.17
N ASN A 66 40.12 25.40 -15.48
CA ASN A 66 40.98 26.00 -16.50
C ASN A 66 41.04 27.53 -16.38
N GLU A 67 39.92 28.19 -16.06
CA GLU A 67 39.89 29.64 -15.84
C GLU A 67 40.80 30.06 -14.68
N HIS A 68 40.75 29.35 -13.56
CA HIS A 68 41.56 29.68 -12.37
C HIS A 68 43.02 29.30 -12.54
N THR A 69 43.33 28.16 -13.17
CA THR A 69 44.71 27.71 -13.37
C THR A 69 45.44 28.47 -14.47
N SER A 70 44.73 29.07 -15.43
CA SER A 70 45.34 29.95 -16.44
C SER A 70 46.05 31.18 -15.85
N LYS A 71 45.73 31.52 -14.59
CA LYS A 71 46.30 32.64 -13.84
C LYS A 71 47.53 32.24 -13.00
N LEU A 72 47.94 30.97 -13.04
CA LEU A 72 49.06 30.42 -12.26
C LEU A 72 50.28 30.15 -13.14
N ASP A 73 51.48 30.48 -12.65
CA ASP A 73 52.73 30.24 -13.39
C ASP A 73 53.01 28.75 -13.64
N ASN A 74 52.57 27.88 -12.72
CA ASN A 74 52.64 26.43 -12.84
C ASN A 74 51.23 25.85 -12.71
N ALA A 75 50.52 25.73 -13.83
CA ALA A 75 49.16 25.22 -13.86
C ALA A 75 49.12 23.73 -13.47
N PRO A 76 48.36 23.34 -12.42
CA PRO A 76 48.17 21.93 -12.10
C PRO A 76 47.32 21.23 -13.16
N ARG A 77 47.52 19.92 -13.34
CA ARG A 77 46.72 19.12 -14.28
C ARG A 77 45.42 18.62 -13.66
N LEU A 78 44.35 18.55 -14.44
CA LEU A 78 43.08 17.91 -14.10
C LEU A 78 42.88 16.67 -14.99
N LEU A 79 42.60 15.52 -14.37
CA LEU A 79 42.24 14.27 -15.04
C LEU A 79 40.81 13.89 -14.68
N THR A 80 40.03 13.39 -15.65
CA THR A 80 38.63 13.01 -15.45
C THR A 80 38.39 11.55 -15.82
N TYR A 81 37.62 10.84 -14.99
CA TYR A 81 37.24 9.44 -15.23
C TYR A 81 35.80 9.17 -14.81
N GLN A 82 35.10 8.34 -15.57
CA GLN A 82 33.71 7.97 -15.30
C GLN A 82 33.57 6.47 -15.09
N VAL A 83 32.85 6.08 -14.05
CA VAL A 83 32.45 4.69 -13.79
C VAL A 83 30.96 4.49 -14.08
N ALA A 84 30.51 3.24 -14.18
CA ALA A 84 29.08 2.94 -14.23
C ALA A 84 28.37 3.38 -12.93
N PRO A 85 27.12 3.84 -12.98
CA PRO A 85 26.37 4.24 -11.78
C PRO A 85 25.88 3.01 -10.98
N GLY A 86 25.55 3.25 -9.70
CA GLY A 86 24.86 2.28 -8.84
C GLY A 86 25.77 1.33 -8.03
N GLU A 87 25.14 0.57 -7.13
CA GLU A 87 25.85 -0.22 -6.09
C GLU A 87 26.83 -1.25 -6.66
N SER A 88 26.56 -1.79 -7.86
CA SER A 88 27.47 -2.75 -8.53
C SER A 88 28.88 -2.19 -8.78
N SER A 89 29.04 -0.86 -8.80
CA SER A 89 30.33 -0.22 -8.96
C SER A 89 31.16 -0.20 -7.68
N LYS A 90 30.57 -0.49 -6.51
CA LYS A 90 31.33 -0.75 -5.27
C LYS A 90 31.90 -2.15 -5.30
N SER A 91 32.87 -2.39 -6.18
CA SER A 91 33.41 -3.71 -6.45
C SER A 91 34.93 -3.71 -6.58
N ARG A 92 35.53 -4.89 -6.40
CA ARG A 92 36.97 -5.09 -6.63
C ARG A 92 37.38 -4.77 -8.06
N SER A 93 36.54 -5.09 -9.04
CA SER A 93 36.81 -4.83 -10.46
C SER A 93 36.83 -3.34 -10.77
N THR A 94 35.86 -2.57 -10.26
CA THR A 94 35.84 -1.12 -10.46
C THR A 94 37.03 -0.46 -9.77
N LYS A 95 37.39 -0.93 -8.57
CA LYS A 95 38.61 -0.50 -7.87
C LYS A 95 39.86 -0.69 -8.71
N ALA A 96 40.09 -1.90 -9.22
CA ALA A 96 41.24 -2.19 -10.06
C ALA A 96 41.25 -1.33 -11.32
N ALA A 97 40.12 -1.22 -12.02
CA ALA A 97 40.02 -0.42 -13.24
C ALA A 97 40.39 1.07 -13.02
N VAL A 98 39.92 1.65 -11.92
CA VAL A 98 40.25 3.04 -11.56
C VAL A 98 41.74 3.17 -11.19
N GLU A 99 42.27 2.27 -10.36
CA GLU A 99 43.67 2.31 -9.94
C GLU A 99 44.64 2.12 -11.12
N ASP A 100 44.37 1.14 -12.00
CA ASP A 100 45.15 0.87 -13.20
C ASP A 100 45.11 2.04 -14.18
N TRP A 101 43.94 2.67 -14.34
CA TRP A 101 43.82 3.90 -15.13
C TRP A 101 44.65 5.03 -14.52
N MET A 102 44.56 5.29 -13.20
CA MET A 102 45.37 6.31 -12.53
C MET A 102 46.88 6.06 -12.70
N LEU A 103 47.33 4.81 -12.59
CA LEU A 103 48.72 4.42 -12.86
C LEU A 103 49.12 4.70 -14.31
N SER A 104 48.25 4.40 -15.28
CA SER A 104 48.51 4.66 -16.71
C SER A 104 48.66 6.15 -17.03
N GLN A 105 48.04 7.04 -16.24
CA GLN A 105 48.13 8.49 -16.39
C GLN A 105 49.33 9.10 -15.62
N GLY A 106 50.18 8.27 -15.00
CA GLY A 106 51.32 8.74 -14.21
C GLY A 106 50.92 9.55 -12.98
N VAL A 107 49.83 9.18 -12.31
CA VAL A 107 49.40 9.81 -11.05
C VAL A 107 50.38 9.48 -9.93
N THR A 108 50.72 10.46 -9.10
CA THR A 108 51.76 10.40 -8.05
C THR A 108 51.18 10.69 -6.66
N ARG A 109 51.98 10.49 -5.60
CA ARG A 109 51.50 10.53 -4.20
C ARG A 109 51.01 11.91 -3.73
N ASP A 110 51.45 12.98 -4.37
CA ASP A 110 50.98 14.34 -4.08
C ASP A 110 49.56 14.60 -4.61
N SER A 111 49.02 13.74 -5.46
CA SER A 111 47.76 14.00 -6.15
C SER A 111 46.54 14.08 -5.21
N VAL A 112 45.50 14.80 -5.65
CA VAL A 112 44.24 14.97 -4.92
C VAL A 112 43.10 14.38 -5.73
N VAL A 113 42.40 13.40 -5.14
CA VAL A 113 41.21 12.79 -5.76
C VAL A 113 39.95 13.58 -5.38
N ILE A 114 39.07 13.83 -6.34
CA ILE A 114 37.79 14.53 -6.17
C ILE A 114 36.69 13.50 -6.44
N ALA A 115 35.99 13.07 -5.39
CA ALA A 115 34.87 12.14 -5.51
C ALA A 115 33.56 12.92 -5.72
N LEU A 116 33.10 13.01 -6.97
CA LEU A 116 31.86 13.69 -7.36
C LEU A 116 30.73 12.67 -7.56
N GLY A 117 29.81 12.59 -6.61
CA GLY A 117 28.68 11.67 -6.72
C GLY A 117 27.94 11.41 -5.40
N GLY A 118 27.07 10.40 -5.39
CA GLY A 118 26.42 9.90 -4.18
C GLY A 118 27.33 9.00 -3.33
N GLY A 119 26.74 8.28 -2.37
CA GLY A 119 27.49 7.40 -1.46
C GLY A 119 28.26 6.28 -2.15
N VAL A 120 27.80 5.81 -3.32
CA VAL A 120 28.53 4.83 -4.15
C VAL A 120 29.89 5.36 -4.56
N ILE A 121 29.93 6.55 -5.16
CA ILE A 121 31.19 7.20 -5.57
C ILE A 121 32.02 7.55 -4.34
N GLY A 122 31.39 8.10 -3.30
CA GLY A 122 32.06 8.48 -2.06
C GLY A 122 32.80 7.31 -1.40
N ASP A 123 32.17 6.14 -1.28
CA ASP A 123 32.76 4.94 -0.69
C ASP A 123 33.85 4.34 -1.59
N MET A 124 33.53 4.15 -2.87
CA MET A 124 34.39 3.47 -3.84
C MET A 124 35.68 4.28 -4.08
N ILE A 125 35.53 5.57 -4.40
CA ILE A 125 36.64 6.46 -4.72
C ILE A 125 37.39 6.87 -3.46
N GLY A 126 36.71 7.01 -2.32
CA GLY A 126 37.38 7.16 -1.03
C GLY A 126 38.27 5.96 -0.71
N PHE A 127 37.85 4.73 -1.06
CA PHE A 127 38.66 3.54 -0.81
C PHE A 127 39.85 3.43 -1.77
N VAL A 128 39.67 3.83 -3.03
CA VAL A 128 40.80 4.02 -3.96
C VAL A 128 41.80 5.01 -3.36
N ALA A 129 41.34 6.17 -2.89
CA ALA A 129 42.23 7.17 -2.28
C ALA A 129 42.94 6.64 -1.02
N ALA A 130 42.28 5.81 -0.22
CA ALA A 130 42.86 5.20 0.97
C ALA A 130 43.99 4.22 0.65
N THR A 131 43.93 3.51 -0.49
CA THR A 131 44.89 2.44 -0.83
C THR A 131 45.89 2.81 -1.91
N TYR A 132 45.55 3.74 -2.81
CA TYR A 132 46.42 4.16 -3.90
C TYR A 132 47.71 4.75 -3.32
N MET A 133 48.86 4.18 -3.70
CA MET A 133 50.17 4.52 -3.12
C MET A 133 50.21 4.55 -1.58
N ARG A 134 49.41 3.68 -0.92
CA ARG A 134 49.24 3.62 0.54
C ARG A 134 48.62 4.88 1.16
N GLY A 135 47.78 5.57 0.39
CA GLY A 135 47.02 6.73 0.85
C GLY A 135 47.42 8.00 0.11
N VAL A 136 46.44 8.61 -0.55
CA VAL A 136 46.51 9.95 -1.16
C VAL A 136 45.39 10.84 -0.63
N ARG A 137 45.55 12.15 -0.79
CA ARG A 137 44.55 13.13 -0.36
C ARG A 137 43.30 13.02 -1.24
N PHE A 138 42.13 13.19 -0.66
CA PHE A 138 40.89 13.29 -1.43
C PHE A 138 39.89 14.25 -0.79
N VAL A 139 38.92 14.67 -1.58
CA VAL A 139 37.77 15.47 -1.15
C VAL A 139 36.47 14.79 -1.56
N GLN A 140 35.40 15.05 -0.81
CA GLN A 140 34.05 14.60 -1.13
C GLN A 140 33.23 15.75 -1.72
N VAL A 141 32.49 15.45 -2.79
CA VAL A 141 31.51 16.37 -3.40
C VAL A 141 30.18 15.61 -3.54
N PRO A 142 29.41 15.51 -2.44
CA PRO A 142 28.16 14.74 -2.43
C PRO A 142 27.09 15.36 -3.32
N THR A 143 26.51 14.56 -4.22
CA THR A 143 25.44 15.01 -5.16
C THR A 143 24.05 14.48 -4.83
N THR A 144 23.94 13.60 -3.83
CA THR A 144 22.65 13.05 -3.36
C THR A 144 22.36 13.53 -1.94
N LEU A 145 21.09 13.73 -1.58
CA LEU A 145 20.73 14.14 -0.21
C LEU A 145 21.31 13.19 0.85
N LEU A 146 21.23 11.88 0.63
CA LEU A 146 21.82 10.85 1.50
C LEU A 146 23.31 11.09 1.74
N ALA A 147 24.07 11.37 0.67
CA ALA A 147 25.50 11.61 0.80
C ALA A 147 25.83 12.93 1.52
N MET A 148 25.00 13.97 1.33
CA MET A 148 25.17 15.26 1.99
C MET A 148 24.97 15.16 3.50
N VAL A 149 23.98 14.37 3.94
CA VAL A 149 23.62 14.27 5.37
C VAL A 149 24.30 13.12 6.09
N ASP A 150 24.76 12.11 5.34
CA ASP A 150 25.30 10.88 5.92
C ASP A 150 26.60 10.44 5.24
N SER A 151 26.58 9.81 4.07
CA SER A 151 27.70 8.96 3.62
C SER A 151 29.03 9.69 3.39
N SER A 152 29.02 10.97 2.97
CA SER A 152 30.26 11.72 2.74
C SER A 152 31.01 12.08 4.03
N ILE A 153 30.33 12.01 5.18
CA ILE A 153 30.83 12.47 6.47
C ILE A 153 31.35 11.28 7.30
N GLY A 154 32.61 11.41 7.74
CA GLY A 154 33.23 10.51 8.72
C GLY A 154 34.06 9.37 8.17
N GLY A 155 34.44 9.43 6.88
CA GLY A 155 35.60 8.73 6.34
C GLY A 155 35.48 7.22 6.21
N LYS A 156 34.27 6.64 6.32
CA LYS A 156 34.08 5.21 6.02
C LYS A 156 34.08 5.04 4.51
N THR A 157 34.99 4.23 3.99
CA THR A 157 35.09 3.94 2.56
C THR A 157 35.15 2.43 2.37
N ALA A 158 34.42 1.88 1.41
CA ALA A 158 34.29 0.43 1.28
C ALA A 158 33.81 -0.03 -0.10
N ILE A 159 33.97 -1.32 -0.33
CA ILE A 159 33.40 -2.06 -1.45
C ILE A 159 32.58 -3.26 -0.95
N ASP A 160 31.67 -3.69 -1.80
CA ASP A 160 30.86 -4.87 -1.59
C ASP A 160 31.60 -6.13 -2.08
N THR A 161 31.18 -7.27 -1.54
CA THR A 161 31.64 -8.59 -1.98
C THR A 161 30.42 -9.51 -2.15
N PRO A 162 30.56 -10.67 -2.81
CA PRO A 162 29.47 -11.65 -2.86
C PRO A 162 28.96 -12.12 -1.49
N LEU A 163 29.71 -11.87 -0.41
CA LEU A 163 29.35 -12.23 0.96
C LEU A 163 28.58 -11.14 1.71
N GLY A 164 28.52 -9.91 1.17
CA GLY A 164 27.79 -8.81 1.80
C GLY A 164 28.34 -7.42 1.47
N LYS A 165 27.63 -6.41 1.98
CA LYS A 165 27.90 -4.98 1.72
C LYS A 165 29.01 -4.43 2.62
N ASN A 166 29.83 -3.54 2.09
CA ASN A 166 30.84 -2.78 2.83
C ASN A 166 31.80 -3.63 3.70
N LEU A 167 32.05 -4.89 3.30
CA LEU A 167 32.83 -5.83 4.11
C LEU A 167 34.34 -5.60 3.99
N VAL A 168 34.79 -4.94 2.92
CA VAL A 168 36.20 -4.61 2.70
C VAL A 168 36.31 -3.11 2.46
N GLY A 169 37.13 -2.42 3.24
CA GLY A 169 37.21 -0.97 3.20
C GLY A 169 38.30 -0.39 4.09
N ALA A 170 38.28 0.93 4.27
CA ALA A 170 39.18 1.67 5.14
C ALA A 170 38.46 2.84 5.83
N PHE A 171 39.01 3.27 6.98
CA PHE A 171 38.72 4.60 7.52
C PHE A 171 39.73 5.59 6.93
N TRP A 172 39.26 6.49 6.06
CA TRP A 172 40.08 7.49 5.37
C TRP A 172 39.33 8.81 5.29
N GLN A 173 39.78 9.81 6.05
CA GLN A 173 39.08 11.10 6.14
C GLN A 173 39.40 11.99 4.92
N PRO A 174 38.38 12.60 4.30
CA PRO A 174 38.59 13.58 3.25
C PRO A 174 39.21 14.87 3.82
N GLN A 175 39.99 15.57 3.00
CA GLN A 175 40.55 16.89 3.37
C GLN A 175 39.46 17.96 3.44
N ARG A 176 38.47 17.86 2.54
CA ARG A 176 37.29 18.74 2.44
C ARG A 176 36.06 17.95 2.04
N ILE A 177 34.89 18.41 2.49
CA ILE A 177 33.57 17.91 2.10
C ILE A 177 32.77 19.12 1.60
N TYR A 178 32.55 19.20 0.30
CA TYR A 178 31.86 20.31 -0.36
C TYR A 178 30.39 19.96 -0.62
N ILE A 179 29.51 20.35 0.29
CA ILE A 179 28.08 20.10 0.20
C ILE A 179 27.43 21.26 -0.57
N ASP A 180 27.31 21.10 -1.89
CA ASP A 180 26.57 22.04 -2.74
C ASP A 180 25.12 21.59 -2.89
N LEU A 181 24.21 22.34 -2.29
CA LEU A 181 22.77 22.03 -2.31
C LEU A 181 22.16 22.17 -3.71
N GLN A 182 22.84 22.82 -4.66
CA GLN A 182 22.38 22.93 -6.05
C GLN A 182 22.31 21.57 -6.76
N PHE A 183 23.09 20.57 -6.34
CA PHE A 183 23.01 19.22 -6.92
C PHE A 183 21.65 18.55 -6.70
N LEU A 184 20.89 18.95 -5.66
CA LEU A 184 19.57 18.40 -5.43
C LEU A 184 18.61 18.71 -6.57
N GLU A 185 18.77 19.84 -7.28
CA GLU A 185 17.83 20.31 -8.31
C GLU A 185 17.59 19.26 -9.42
N THR A 186 18.66 18.57 -9.85
CA THR A 186 18.59 17.51 -10.87
C THR A 186 18.36 16.12 -10.27
N LEU A 187 18.38 15.98 -8.95
CA LEU A 187 18.25 14.70 -8.28
C LEU A 187 16.81 14.15 -8.44
N PRO A 188 16.64 12.87 -8.85
CA PRO A 188 15.32 12.27 -8.98
C PRO A 188 14.55 12.30 -7.65
N LYS A 189 13.23 12.52 -7.71
CA LYS A 189 12.34 12.54 -6.52
C LYS A 189 12.60 11.36 -5.57
N ARG A 190 12.71 10.15 -6.11
CA ARG A 190 12.94 8.93 -5.33
C ARG A 190 14.24 9.01 -4.52
N GLU A 191 15.31 9.58 -5.08
CA GLU A 191 16.60 9.69 -4.39
C GLU A 191 16.61 10.81 -3.33
N VAL A 192 15.83 11.87 -3.52
CA VAL A 192 15.58 12.85 -2.45
C VAL A 192 14.86 12.17 -1.29
N ILE A 193 13.77 11.44 -1.56
CA ILE A 193 13.01 10.69 -0.55
C ILE A 193 13.89 9.63 0.16
N ASN A 194 14.72 8.92 -0.61
CA ASN A 194 15.69 7.97 -0.09
C ASN A 194 16.62 8.63 0.96
N GLY A 195 17.13 9.83 0.68
CA GLY A 195 17.95 10.60 1.62
C GLY A 195 17.19 11.13 2.83
N MET A 196 15.88 11.40 2.71
CA MET A 196 15.05 11.83 3.83
C MET A 196 14.95 10.78 4.94
N ALA A 197 15.15 9.50 4.64
CA ALA A 197 15.19 8.46 5.66
C ALA A 197 16.33 8.70 6.67
N GLU A 198 17.52 9.10 6.20
CA GLU A 198 18.67 9.41 7.05
C GLU A 198 18.49 10.71 7.86
N VAL A 199 17.78 11.67 7.27
CA VAL A 199 17.38 12.91 7.96
C VAL A 199 16.43 12.60 9.12
N VAL A 200 15.35 11.83 8.83
CA VAL A 200 14.37 11.43 9.85
C VAL A 200 15.03 10.60 10.94
N LYS A 201 15.92 9.66 10.57
CA LYS A 201 16.73 8.89 11.51
C LYS A 201 17.50 9.80 12.46
N THR A 202 18.23 10.77 11.92
CA THR A 202 19.09 11.68 12.68
C THR A 202 18.27 12.51 13.68
N ALA A 203 17.15 13.08 13.25
CA ALA A 203 16.25 13.77 14.15
C ALA A 203 15.64 12.82 15.21
N ALA A 204 15.23 11.61 14.81
CA ALA A 204 14.55 10.67 15.69
C ALA A 204 15.39 10.19 16.89
N PHE A 205 16.71 10.08 16.76
CA PHE A 205 17.57 9.67 17.88
C PHE A 205 18.23 10.84 18.64
N TRP A 206 18.22 12.06 18.10
CA TRP A 206 19.02 13.18 18.62
C TRP A 206 18.23 14.43 19.03
N ASP A 207 17.21 14.83 18.26
CA ASP A 207 16.54 16.13 18.46
C ASP A 207 15.05 16.09 18.10
N GLU A 208 14.20 16.20 19.13
CA GLU A 208 12.75 16.24 18.97
C GLU A 208 12.24 17.52 18.27
N ALA A 209 12.92 18.65 18.44
CA ALA A 209 12.51 19.92 17.84
C ALA A 209 12.77 19.92 16.33
N GLU A 210 13.91 19.39 15.90
CA GLU A 210 14.15 19.13 14.47
C GLU A 210 13.19 18.05 13.94
N PHE A 211 12.85 17.03 14.73
CA PHE A 211 11.85 16.04 14.30
C PHE A 211 10.47 16.69 14.06
N ALA A 212 9.99 17.53 14.98
CA ALA A 212 8.73 18.27 14.82
C ALA A 212 8.76 19.19 13.59
N THR A 213 9.90 19.82 13.36
CA THR A 213 10.14 20.64 12.19
C THR A 213 10.04 19.85 10.87
N LEU A 214 10.52 18.60 10.84
CA LEU A 214 10.33 17.72 9.68
C LEU A 214 8.83 17.42 9.46
N GLU A 215 8.08 17.13 10.53
CA GLU A 215 6.63 16.88 10.46
C GLU A 215 5.87 18.08 9.85
N GLU A 216 6.23 19.30 10.24
CA GLU A 216 5.59 20.54 9.73
C GLU A 216 5.89 20.82 8.25
N ASN A 217 7.08 20.44 7.77
CA ASN A 217 7.54 20.78 6.42
C ASN A 217 7.32 19.67 5.39
N ALA A 218 6.86 18.48 5.80
CA ALA A 218 6.71 17.32 4.92
C ALA A 218 5.78 17.60 3.72
N ASP A 219 4.59 18.15 3.94
CA ASP A 219 3.62 18.45 2.87
C ASP A 219 4.20 19.44 1.85
N LEU A 220 4.90 20.47 2.31
CA LEU A 220 5.52 21.48 1.45
C LEU A 220 6.66 20.87 0.61
N ILE A 221 7.54 20.09 1.24
CA ILE A 221 8.63 19.39 0.54
C ILE A 221 8.06 18.44 -0.53
N MET A 222 7.05 17.63 -0.17
CA MET A 222 6.44 16.69 -1.08
C MET A 222 5.74 17.39 -2.25
N LYS A 223 5.04 18.51 -2.00
CA LYS A 223 4.41 19.32 -3.04
C LYS A 223 5.44 19.82 -4.07
N VAL A 224 6.58 20.36 -3.61
CA VAL A 224 7.65 20.83 -4.50
C VAL A 224 8.29 19.65 -5.26
N LEU A 225 8.41 18.48 -4.64
CA LEU A 225 8.93 17.29 -5.31
C LEU A 225 7.97 16.71 -6.36
N ASP A 226 6.66 16.89 -6.18
CA ASP A 226 5.60 16.43 -7.08
C ASP A 226 5.33 17.39 -8.26
N ASP A 227 5.84 18.62 -8.20
CA ASP A 227 5.70 19.58 -9.29
C ASP A 227 6.49 19.13 -10.53
N LYS A 228 5.76 18.79 -11.59
CA LYS A 228 6.34 18.37 -12.88
C LYS A 228 6.74 19.54 -13.77
N THR A 229 6.32 20.77 -13.46
CA THR A 229 6.55 21.95 -14.30
C THR A 229 7.95 22.55 -14.14
N ASN A 230 8.61 22.29 -13.00
CA ASN A 230 9.91 22.85 -12.66
C ASN A 230 10.91 21.75 -12.25
N GLN A 231 11.64 21.17 -13.21
CA GLN A 231 12.65 20.11 -12.96
C GLN A 231 14.11 20.57 -13.15
N GLY A 232 14.35 21.89 -13.20
CA GLY A 232 15.66 22.48 -13.47
C GLY A 232 16.16 23.41 -12.37
N GLU A 233 17.03 24.34 -12.75
CA GLU A 233 17.58 25.36 -11.85
C GLU A 233 16.45 26.19 -11.23
N GLY A 234 16.45 26.31 -9.90
CA GLY A 234 15.38 26.98 -9.15
C GLY A 234 14.22 26.08 -8.70
N ARG A 235 14.26 24.77 -8.97
CA ARG A 235 13.26 23.78 -8.50
C ARG A 235 12.94 23.89 -7.00
N PHE A 236 13.95 24.15 -6.18
CA PHE A 236 13.81 24.19 -4.72
C PHE A 236 13.84 25.59 -4.11
N THR A 237 13.66 26.65 -4.91
CA THR A 237 13.77 28.04 -4.42
C THR A 237 12.87 28.31 -3.21
N GLU A 238 11.63 27.81 -3.24
CA GLU A 238 10.66 28.00 -2.14
C GLU A 238 11.09 27.33 -0.82
N ILE A 239 11.83 26.23 -0.91
CA ILE A 239 12.24 25.40 0.24
C ILE A 239 13.75 25.41 0.50
N ALA A 240 14.51 26.29 -0.17
CA ALA A 240 15.96 26.29 -0.10
C ALA A 240 16.49 26.46 1.33
N HIS A 241 15.85 27.34 2.11
CA HIS A 241 16.17 27.55 3.52
C HIS A 241 15.89 26.31 4.38
N ILE A 242 14.83 25.56 4.08
CA ILE A 242 14.46 24.31 4.77
C ILE A 242 15.50 23.23 4.47
N LEU A 243 15.84 23.03 3.20
CA LEU A 243 16.86 22.06 2.78
C LEU A 243 18.23 22.38 3.39
N LYS A 244 18.63 23.66 3.38
CA LYS A 244 19.89 24.09 4.03
C LYS A 244 19.89 23.78 5.52
N ARG A 245 18.81 24.07 6.24
CA ARG A 245 18.69 23.74 7.68
C ARG A 245 18.80 22.24 7.92
N ILE A 246 18.03 21.43 7.18
CA ILE A 246 18.00 19.97 7.31
C ILE A 246 19.39 19.37 7.10
N VAL A 247 20.06 19.77 6.02
CA VAL A 247 21.38 19.25 5.67
C VAL A 247 22.42 19.69 6.68
N LEU A 248 22.40 20.97 7.09
CA LEU A 248 23.31 21.51 8.09
C LEU A 248 23.13 20.83 9.45
N GLY A 249 21.90 20.66 9.92
CA GLY A 249 21.59 20.00 11.20
C GLY A 249 22.07 18.56 11.22
N SER A 250 21.74 17.79 10.18
CA SER A 250 22.17 16.38 10.07
C SER A 250 23.70 16.26 9.98
N ALA A 251 24.34 17.09 9.17
CA ALA A 251 25.80 17.09 9.00
C ALA A 251 26.53 17.44 10.31
N ARG A 252 26.02 18.41 11.09
CA ARG A 252 26.57 18.79 12.39
C ARG A 252 26.52 17.66 13.39
N ILE A 253 25.37 17.00 13.54
CA ILE A 253 25.20 15.88 14.46
C ILE A 253 26.16 14.76 14.08
N LYS A 254 26.23 14.41 12.78
CA LYS A 254 27.16 13.37 12.33
C LYS A 254 28.61 13.76 12.55
N ALA A 255 29.00 15.01 12.29
CA ALA A 255 30.35 15.50 12.53
C ALA A 255 30.72 15.46 14.02
N GLU A 256 29.80 15.82 14.92
CA GLU A 256 29.99 15.76 16.37
C GLU A 256 30.20 14.31 16.84
N VAL A 257 29.30 13.40 16.46
CA VAL A 257 29.38 11.98 16.83
C VAL A 257 30.66 11.33 16.28
N VAL A 258 31.05 11.65 15.05
CA VAL A 258 32.30 11.15 14.44
C VAL A 258 33.52 11.73 15.15
N SER A 259 33.49 13.00 15.54
CA SER A 259 34.60 13.63 16.25
C SER A 259 34.82 13.00 17.63
N ALA A 260 33.73 12.60 18.30
CA ALA A 260 33.79 11.91 19.58
C ALA A 260 34.18 10.41 19.45
N ASP A 261 33.82 9.76 18.34
CA ASP A 261 34.04 8.32 18.13
C ASP A 261 34.34 7.96 16.67
N GLU A 262 35.53 8.35 16.19
CA GLU A 262 35.91 8.17 14.79
C GLU A 262 35.89 6.70 14.35
N ARG A 263 36.29 5.78 15.22
CA ARG A 263 36.47 4.35 14.88
C ARG A 263 35.33 3.44 15.34
N GLU A 264 34.18 4.00 15.72
CA GLU A 264 32.97 3.26 16.07
C GLU A 264 33.16 2.28 17.24
N GLY A 265 33.80 2.75 18.32
CA GLY A 265 33.97 2.01 19.57
C GLY A 265 32.74 2.01 20.48
N GLY A 266 31.80 2.94 20.29
CA GLY A 266 30.60 3.06 21.14
C GLY A 266 29.57 4.05 20.60
N LEU A 267 29.77 5.35 20.85
CA LEU A 267 28.79 6.41 20.56
C LEU A 267 28.33 6.40 19.10
N ARG A 268 29.24 6.15 18.15
CA ARG A 268 28.90 6.14 16.71
C ARG A 268 27.89 5.05 16.33
N ASN A 269 27.63 4.07 17.20
CA ASN A 269 26.58 3.07 17.00
C ASN A 269 25.19 3.70 16.86
N ILE A 270 24.90 4.84 17.52
CA ILE A 270 23.57 5.47 17.46
C ILE A 270 23.17 5.88 16.03
N LEU A 271 24.16 6.17 15.17
CA LEU A 271 23.94 6.49 13.76
C LEU A 271 23.34 5.31 12.97
N ASN A 272 23.36 4.10 13.54
CA ASN A 272 22.79 2.90 12.96
C ASN A 272 21.35 2.61 13.46
N PHE A 273 20.65 3.60 14.01
CA PHE A 273 19.21 3.46 14.27
C PHE A 273 18.46 3.06 12.98
N GLY A 274 17.64 2.02 13.06
CA GLY A 274 16.94 1.42 11.92
C GLY A 274 17.81 0.56 11.01
N HIS A 275 19.13 0.56 11.16
CA HIS A 275 20.05 -0.14 10.24
C HIS A 275 20.26 -1.61 10.60
N SER A 276 20.03 -2.04 11.83
CA SER A 276 20.23 -3.44 12.24
C SER A 276 19.24 -4.34 11.50
N ILE A 277 17.96 -3.97 11.54
CA ILE A 277 16.91 -4.64 10.76
C ILE A 277 16.92 -4.16 9.30
N GLY A 278 17.15 -2.85 9.08
CA GLY A 278 17.17 -2.25 7.74
C GLY A 278 18.20 -2.90 6.80
N HIS A 279 19.44 -3.11 7.24
CA HIS A 279 20.46 -3.81 6.44
C HIS A 279 20.12 -5.27 6.17
N ALA A 280 19.44 -5.95 7.11
CA ALA A 280 19.00 -7.32 6.89
C ALA A 280 17.96 -7.40 5.77
N ILE A 281 17.01 -6.47 5.76
CA ILE A 281 16.02 -6.30 4.67
C ILE A 281 16.74 -5.93 3.36
N GLU A 282 17.63 -4.94 3.41
CA GLU A 282 18.38 -4.44 2.25
C GLU A 282 19.18 -5.56 1.58
N ALA A 283 19.83 -6.43 2.35
CA ALA A 283 20.60 -7.55 1.82
C ALA A 283 19.75 -8.58 1.03
N ILE A 284 18.43 -8.59 1.23
CA ILE A 284 17.50 -9.46 0.49
C ILE A 284 16.86 -8.69 -0.69
N LEU A 285 16.48 -7.43 -0.48
CA LEU A 285 15.68 -6.64 -1.44
C LEU A 285 16.50 -5.73 -2.36
N THR A 286 17.79 -5.56 -2.11
CA THR A 286 18.71 -4.88 -3.01
C THR A 286 18.82 -5.64 -4.34
N PRO A 287 18.94 -4.93 -5.48
CA PRO A 287 18.98 -3.47 -5.64
C PRO A 287 17.63 -2.79 -5.89
N GLN A 288 16.51 -3.51 -5.81
CA GLN A 288 15.21 -2.96 -6.21
C GLN A 288 14.64 -1.97 -5.19
N ILE A 289 14.89 -2.22 -3.91
CA ILE A 289 14.57 -1.30 -2.82
C ILE A 289 15.85 -0.59 -2.39
N LEU A 290 15.78 0.73 -2.31
CA LEU A 290 16.94 1.57 -1.97
C LEU A 290 17.25 1.48 -0.47
N HIS A 291 18.45 1.93 -0.11
CA HIS A 291 18.94 1.90 1.26
C HIS A 291 18.00 2.60 2.25
N GLY A 292 17.66 3.87 2.01
CA GLY A 292 16.76 4.66 2.86
C GLY A 292 15.34 4.10 2.93
N GLU A 293 14.86 3.46 1.86
CA GLU A 293 13.59 2.72 1.88
C GLU A 293 13.65 1.52 2.84
N CYS A 294 14.79 0.80 2.91
CA CYS A 294 15.00 -0.29 3.87
C CYS A 294 15.21 0.23 5.30
N VAL A 295 15.97 1.31 5.48
CA VAL A 295 16.19 1.97 6.78
C VAL A 295 14.88 2.49 7.35
N ALA A 296 13.98 3.03 6.53
CA ALA A 296 12.64 3.45 6.95
C ALA A 296 11.84 2.31 7.60
N ILE A 297 11.77 1.14 6.94
CA ILE A 297 11.11 -0.05 7.49
C ILE A 297 11.85 -0.53 8.75
N GLY A 298 13.18 -0.53 8.72
CA GLY A 298 14.02 -0.90 9.85
C GLY A 298 13.80 -0.01 11.08
N MET A 299 13.68 1.31 10.91
CA MET A 299 13.38 2.26 12.00
C MET A 299 12.06 1.94 12.69
N VAL A 300 11.01 1.65 11.90
CA VAL A 300 9.71 1.27 12.46
C VAL A 300 9.83 -0.04 13.25
N LYS A 301 10.51 -1.05 12.71
CA LYS A 301 10.69 -2.35 13.39
C LYS A 301 11.57 -2.26 14.64
N GLU A 302 12.63 -1.44 14.63
CA GLU A 302 13.45 -1.20 15.82
C GLU A 302 12.69 -0.38 16.88
N ALA A 303 11.81 0.54 16.50
CA ALA A 303 10.93 1.25 17.42
C ALA A 303 9.84 0.34 18.00
N GLU A 304 9.23 -0.54 17.20
CA GLU A 304 8.31 -1.59 17.69
C GLU A 304 9.00 -2.54 18.68
N LEU A 305 10.26 -2.89 18.42
CA LEU A 305 11.08 -3.69 19.33
C LEU A 305 11.36 -2.94 20.65
N ALA A 306 11.73 -1.66 20.59
CA ALA A 306 11.91 -0.84 21.79
C ALA A 306 10.61 -0.74 22.62
N ARG A 307 9.45 -0.62 21.96
CA ARG A 307 8.13 -0.65 22.61
C ARG A 307 7.84 -2.00 23.26
N HIS A 308 8.13 -3.09 22.57
CA HIS A 308 7.97 -4.46 23.08
C HIS A 308 8.82 -4.74 24.32
N LEU A 309 10.02 -4.16 24.37
CA LEU A 309 10.93 -4.26 25.51
C LEU A 309 10.53 -3.32 26.67
N GLY A 310 9.48 -2.51 26.52
CA GLY A 310 9.03 -1.54 27.52
C GLY A 310 9.92 -0.30 27.65
N VAL A 311 10.74 -0.03 26.62
CA VAL A 311 11.72 1.07 26.59
C VAL A 311 11.15 2.32 25.92
N LEU A 312 10.26 2.14 24.94
CA LEU A 312 9.66 3.23 24.15
C LEU A 312 8.15 3.31 24.36
N ALA A 313 7.63 4.52 24.56
CA ALA A 313 6.19 4.74 24.64
C ALA A 313 5.48 4.42 23.30
N PRO A 314 4.27 3.84 23.30
CA PRO A 314 3.55 3.50 22.06
C PRO A 314 3.32 4.68 21.11
N GLY A 315 3.10 5.89 21.64
CA GLY A 315 2.88 7.11 20.85
C GLY A 315 4.07 7.48 19.96
N ALA A 316 5.30 7.24 20.43
CA ALA A 316 6.51 7.56 19.67
C ALA A 316 6.67 6.68 18.42
N VAL A 317 6.28 5.40 18.49
CA VAL A 317 6.31 4.49 17.32
C VAL A 317 5.37 5.00 16.22
N ALA A 318 4.13 5.38 16.60
CA ALA A 318 3.15 5.90 15.66
C ALA A 318 3.59 7.23 15.04
N ARG A 319 4.16 8.14 15.86
CA ARG A 319 4.71 9.42 15.40
C ARG A 319 5.86 9.23 14.40
N LEU A 320 6.79 8.31 14.70
CA LEU A 320 7.89 7.95 13.80
C LEU A 320 7.39 7.40 12.46
N ALA A 321 6.53 6.38 12.49
CA ALA A 321 5.98 5.78 11.28
C ALA A 321 5.23 6.81 10.42
N LYS A 322 4.49 7.72 11.06
CA LYS A 322 3.78 8.80 10.37
C LYS A 322 4.74 9.77 9.69
N CYS A 323 5.76 10.27 10.37
CA CYS A 323 6.78 11.15 9.79
C CYS A 323 7.46 10.50 8.58
N ILE A 324 7.84 9.23 8.69
CA ILE A 324 8.39 8.44 7.57
C ILE A 324 7.41 8.42 6.39
N SER A 325 6.15 8.05 6.64
CA SER A 325 5.14 7.96 5.60
C SER A 325 4.81 9.30 4.93
N SER A 326 4.89 10.42 5.65
CA SER A 326 4.65 11.76 5.09
C SER A 326 5.69 12.20 4.06
N TYR A 327 6.87 11.57 4.05
CA TYR A 327 7.88 11.74 3.00
C TYR A 327 7.77 10.71 1.86
N GLY A 328 6.72 9.88 1.85
CA GLY A 328 6.53 8.84 0.84
C GLY A 328 7.45 7.63 0.99
N LEU A 329 8.03 7.43 2.18
CA LEU A 329 8.85 6.25 2.51
C LEU A 329 7.97 5.09 3.02
N PRO A 330 8.35 3.83 2.74
CA PRO A 330 7.63 2.67 3.23
C PRO A 330 7.85 2.46 4.73
N THR A 331 6.80 2.04 5.44
CA THR A 331 6.84 1.67 6.87
C THR A 331 6.75 0.16 7.11
N SER A 332 6.50 -0.62 6.06
CA SER A 332 6.35 -2.09 6.12
C SER A 332 6.79 -2.77 4.82
N LEU A 333 7.18 -4.04 4.90
CA LEU A 333 7.40 -4.92 3.75
C LEU A 333 6.13 -5.17 2.94
N GLU A 334 4.97 -4.96 3.56
CA GLU A 334 3.65 -5.11 2.94
C GLU A 334 3.25 -3.89 2.07
N ASP A 335 4.07 -2.84 2.06
CA ASP A 335 3.85 -1.67 1.22
C ASP A 335 3.73 -2.07 -0.26
N LYS A 336 2.71 -1.52 -0.94
CA LYS A 336 2.41 -1.85 -2.33
C LYS A 336 3.57 -1.56 -3.28
N VAL A 337 4.33 -0.50 -3.02
CA VAL A 337 5.50 -0.11 -3.83
C VAL A 337 6.63 -1.11 -3.60
N VAL A 338 6.87 -1.51 -2.35
CA VAL A 338 7.88 -2.52 -2.01
C VAL A 338 7.54 -3.86 -2.68
N ARG A 339 6.30 -4.33 -2.51
CA ARG A 339 5.79 -5.55 -3.14
C ARG A 339 5.89 -5.53 -4.65
N ARG A 340 5.52 -4.42 -5.29
CA ARG A 340 5.57 -4.29 -6.75
C ARG A 340 7.01 -4.34 -7.28
N ARG A 341 7.91 -3.51 -6.74
CA ARG A 341 9.30 -3.41 -7.23
C ARG A 341 10.12 -4.67 -7.01
N THR A 342 9.74 -5.48 -6.03
CA THR A 342 10.44 -6.73 -5.69
C THR A 342 9.79 -7.97 -6.29
N ALA A 343 8.68 -7.82 -7.03
CA ALA A 343 7.83 -8.93 -7.46
C ALA A 343 7.41 -9.85 -6.29
N ASN A 344 6.99 -9.23 -5.17
CA ASN A 344 6.63 -9.89 -3.91
C ASN A 344 7.74 -10.78 -3.34
N LYS A 345 9.01 -10.35 -3.47
CA LYS A 345 10.13 -11.10 -2.89
C LYS A 345 9.95 -11.22 -1.39
N HIS A 346 9.86 -12.45 -0.92
CA HIS A 346 9.69 -12.76 0.49
C HIS A 346 11.01 -12.57 1.25
N CYS A 347 10.92 -12.06 2.49
CA CYS A 347 12.04 -11.87 3.40
C CYS A 347 11.89 -12.81 4.62
N PRO A 348 12.38 -14.05 4.57
CA PRO A 348 12.20 -15.01 5.65
C PRO A 348 12.85 -14.51 6.95
N VAL A 349 12.17 -14.66 8.07
CA VAL A 349 12.64 -14.21 9.40
C VAL A 349 13.96 -14.86 9.78
N ASP A 350 14.12 -16.15 9.53
CA ASP A 350 15.38 -16.87 9.77
C ASP A 350 16.53 -16.28 8.95
N ARG A 351 16.25 -15.88 7.71
CA ARG A 351 17.26 -15.27 6.85
C ARG A 351 17.64 -13.89 7.35
N LEU A 352 16.66 -13.06 7.74
CA LEU A 352 16.91 -11.75 8.34
C LEU A 352 17.79 -11.88 9.59
N ILE A 353 17.43 -12.74 10.55
CA ILE A 353 18.20 -12.97 11.78
C ILE A 353 19.62 -13.46 11.47
N SER A 354 19.79 -14.34 10.47
CA SER A 354 21.11 -14.81 10.05
C SER A 354 22.01 -13.70 9.48
N ILE A 355 21.42 -12.74 8.75
CA ILE A 355 22.14 -11.58 8.24
C ILE A 355 22.48 -10.63 9.39
N MET A 356 21.54 -10.42 10.33
CA MET A 356 21.79 -9.62 11.53
C MET A 356 22.90 -10.20 12.41
N ALA A 357 23.21 -11.49 12.32
CA ALA A 357 24.28 -12.12 13.10
C ALA A 357 25.68 -11.60 12.73
N VAL A 358 25.86 -11.10 11.51
CA VAL A 358 27.13 -10.53 11.02
C VAL A 358 27.14 -9.00 11.04
N ASP A 359 26.17 -8.36 11.71
CA ASP A 359 26.18 -6.92 11.92
C ASP A 359 27.40 -6.50 12.74
N LYS A 360 28.06 -5.42 12.31
CA LYS A 360 29.35 -4.94 12.85
C LYS A 360 29.26 -4.47 14.30
N LYS A 361 28.05 -4.16 14.78
CA LYS A 361 27.81 -3.75 16.19
C LYS A 361 27.82 -4.94 17.15
N ASN A 362 27.67 -6.16 16.67
CA ASN A 362 27.50 -7.34 17.51
C ASN A 362 28.76 -7.62 18.34
N ALA A 363 28.55 -8.16 19.53
CA ALA A 363 29.63 -8.63 20.40
C ALA A 363 29.53 -10.16 20.53
N GLY A 364 30.29 -10.88 19.70
CA GLY A 364 30.17 -12.34 19.60
C GLY A 364 28.78 -12.75 19.10
N GLY A 365 28.12 -13.66 19.81
CA GLY A 365 26.76 -14.11 19.45
C GLY A 365 25.62 -13.16 19.85
N GLN A 366 25.93 -12.05 20.54
CA GLN A 366 24.93 -11.10 21.02
C GLN A 366 24.67 -9.99 19.99
N LYS A 367 23.40 -9.89 19.54
CA LYS A 367 22.97 -8.85 18.61
C LYS A 367 22.81 -7.52 19.33
N LYS A 368 23.32 -6.44 18.71
CA LYS A 368 23.18 -5.08 19.24
C LYS A 368 22.34 -4.18 18.33
N ILE A 369 21.31 -3.54 18.92
CA ILE A 369 20.32 -2.71 18.22
C ILE A 369 20.18 -1.37 18.94
N VAL A 370 20.03 -0.29 18.20
CA VAL A 370 19.78 1.04 18.80
C VAL A 370 18.30 1.11 19.19
N LEU A 371 18.04 1.32 20.47
CA LEU A 371 16.67 1.46 20.99
C LEU A 371 16.41 2.93 21.33
N LEU A 372 15.32 3.49 20.81
CA LEU A 372 14.83 4.79 21.25
C LEU A 372 14.17 4.65 22.62
N SER A 373 14.36 5.65 23.50
CA SER A 373 13.55 5.80 24.72
C SER A 373 12.45 6.84 24.54
N ALA A 374 12.66 7.82 23.65
CA ALA A 374 11.69 8.80 23.20
C ALA A 374 12.12 9.31 21.80
N ILE A 375 11.28 10.10 21.13
CA ILE A 375 11.75 10.85 19.95
C ILE A 375 12.82 11.85 20.41
N GLY A 376 13.94 11.88 19.69
CA GLY A 376 15.12 12.68 20.03
C GLY A 376 16.04 12.06 21.09
N LYS A 377 15.77 10.83 21.57
CA LYS A 377 16.58 10.18 22.63
C LYS A 377 16.76 8.68 22.42
N THR A 378 17.97 8.18 22.65
CA THR A 378 18.27 6.75 22.73
C THR A 378 18.26 6.25 24.19
N TYR A 379 17.93 4.97 24.37
CA TYR A 379 17.92 4.31 25.68
C TYR A 379 19.32 4.23 26.30
N GLU A 380 20.31 3.90 25.49
CA GLU A 380 21.74 3.97 25.84
C GLU A 380 22.46 4.88 24.84
N PRO A 381 23.59 5.52 25.20
CA PRO A 381 24.43 6.28 24.27
C PRO A 381 25.25 5.36 23.34
N LYS A 382 24.70 4.20 22.97
CA LYS A 382 25.25 3.15 22.10
C LYS A 382 24.14 2.15 21.76
N ALA A 383 24.44 1.14 20.94
CA ALA A 383 23.50 0.04 20.69
C ALA A 383 23.38 -0.91 21.89
N SER A 384 22.15 -1.32 22.21
CA SER A 384 21.79 -2.20 23.33
C SER A 384 21.76 -3.66 22.92
N THR A 385 22.05 -4.56 23.85
CA THR A 385 21.97 -6.01 23.59
C THR A 385 20.51 -6.46 23.58
N VAL A 386 20.08 -7.14 22.52
CA VAL A 386 18.71 -7.65 22.41
C VAL A 386 18.73 -9.14 22.10
N ALA A 387 17.81 -9.90 22.71
CA ALA A 387 17.72 -11.34 22.48
C ALA A 387 17.04 -11.66 21.15
N ASP A 388 17.50 -12.73 20.50
CA ASP A 388 16.96 -13.20 19.22
C ASP A 388 15.46 -13.50 19.26
N LYS A 389 14.95 -13.95 20.41
CA LYS A 389 13.51 -14.23 20.60
C LYS A 389 12.66 -12.97 20.43
N ASP A 390 13.13 -11.82 20.92
CA ASP A 390 12.37 -10.57 20.92
C ASP A 390 12.40 -9.96 19.51
N ILE A 391 13.56 -10.02 18.84
CA ILE A 391 13.70 -9.66 17.42
C ILE A 391 12.77 -10.52 16.56
N ARG A 392 12.73 -11.84 16.80
CA ARG A 392 11.88 -12.77 16.07
C ARG A 392 10.39 -12.45 16.22
N ILE A 393 9.92 -12.14 17.43
CA ILE A 393 8.51 -11.75 17.66
C ILE A 393 8.10 -10.56 16.79
N ILE A 394 8.99 -9.56 16.65
CA ILE A 394 8.70 -8.35 15.87
C ILE A 394 8.72 -8.58 14.36
N LEU A 395 9.63 -9.43 13.89
CA LEU A 395 9.76 -9.75 12.46
C LEU A 395 8.75 -10.79 11.98
N SER A 396 8.21 -11.63 12.87
CA SER A 396 7.29 -12.70 12.50
C SER A 396 5.85 -12.19 12.27
N PRO A 397 5.16 -12.73 11.25
CA PRO A 397 3.77 -12.40 10.98
C PRO A 397 2.81 -13.03 11.98
N SER A 398 3.18 -14.18 12.56
CA SER A 398 2.38 -14.94 13.51
C SER A 398 3.07 -15.00 14.87
N VAL A 399 2.27 -15.22 15.92
CA VAL A 399 2.75 -15.34 17.30
C VAL A 399 2.25 -16.64 17.91
N LEU A 400 3.16 -17.37 18.56
CA LEU A 400 2.86 -18.53 19.38
C LEU A 400 2.71 -18.07 20.83
N VAL A 401 1.53 -18.27 21.40
CA VAL A 401 1.21 -17.92 22.78
C VAL A 401 1.33 -19.18 23.63
N HIS A 402 2.27 -19.20 24.59
CA HIS A 402 2.39 -20.31 25.52
C HIS A 402 1.34 -20.20 26.63
N PRO A 403 0.74 -21.34 27.05
CA PRO A 403 -0.19 -21.34 28.15
C PRO A 403 0.51 -21.07 29.48
N GLY A 404 -0.25 -20.54 30.43
CA GLY A 404 0.21 -20.21 31.77
C GLY A 404 0.36 -18.71 32.02
N VAL A 405 -0.08 -18.33 33.21
CA VAL A 405 0.04 -16.99 33.80
C VAL A 405 0.45 -17.20 35.26
N ASP A 406 1.27 -16.32 35.82
CA ASP A 406 1.64 -16.41 37.23
C ASP A 406 0.39 -16.20 38.13
N SER A 407 0.07 -17.20 38.95
CA SER A 407 -1.13 -17.21 39.80
C SER A 407 -1.14 -16.12 40.87
N SER A 408 0.00 -15.50 41.15
CA SER A 408 0.14 -14.41 42.13
C SER A 408 -0.08 -13.02 41.55
N LEU A 409 -0.36 -12.90 40.24
CA LEU A 409 -0.48 -11.59 39.60
C LEU A 409 -1.62 -10.74 40.18
N ASN A 410 -1.25 -9.52 40.53
CA ASN A 410 -2.15 -8.41 40.79
C ASN A 410 -1.59 -7.18 40.09
N ILE A 411 -2.17 -6.84 38.94
CA ILE A 411 -1.63 -5.82 38.04
C ILE A 411 -2.63 -4.72 37.76
N SER A 412 -2.13 -3.55 37.36
CA SER A 412 -2.93 -2.49 36.74
C SER A 412 -2.57 -2.38 35.27
N CYS A 413 -3.56 -2.47 34.39
CA CYS A 413 -3.41 -2.33 32.95
C CYS A 413 -4.30 -1.17 32.49
N LYS A 414 -3.69 -0.18 31.85
CA LYS A 414 -4.38 0.98 31.26
C LYS A 414 -4.35 0.85 29.74
N PRO A 415 -5.43 0.37 29.09
CA PRO A 415 -5.50 0.30 27.64
C PRO A 415 -5.43 1.69 26.99
N PRO A 416 -5.19 1.79 25.66
CA PRO A 416 -5.27 3.05 24.93
C PRO A 416 -6.64 3.74 25.11
N GLY A 417 -6.67 5.06 24.95
CA GLY A 417 -7.91 5.84 25.02
C GLY A 417 -9.01 5.37 24.08
N SER A 418 -10.26 5.57 24.48
CA SER A 418 -11.41 5.32 23.62
C SER A 418 -11.39 6.26 22.43
N LYS A 419 -11.47 5.72 21.21
CA LYS A 419 -11.55 6.52 19.97
C LYS A 419 -12.77 7.45 19.97
N SER A 420 -13.88 6.95 20.51
CA SER A 420 -15.16 7.66 20.56
C SER A 420 -15.11 8.89 21.47
N ILE A 421 -14.46 8.77 22.63
CA ILE A 421 -14.27 9.86 23.57
C ILE A 421 -13.18 10.82 23.04
N SER A 422 -12.06 10.27 22.55
CA SER A 422 -10.94 11.04 22.00
C SER A 422 -11.39 12.03 20.91
N ASN A 423 -12.17 11.58 19.93
CA ASN A 423 -12.65 12.45 18.87
C ASN A 423 -13.66 13.52 19.35
N ARG A 424 -14.45 13.23 20.38
CA ARG A 424 -15.41 14.20 20.95
C ARG A 424 -14.70 15.26 21.78
N VAL A 425 -13.77 14.86 22.64
CA VAL A 425 -13.03 15.79 23.51
C VAL A 425 -12.21 16.76 22.67
N LEU A 426 -11.61 16.31 21.56
CA LEU A 426 -10.87 17.19 20.64
C LEU A 426 -11.75 18.29 20.06
N LEU A 427 -12.95 17.95 19.56
CA LEU A 427 -13.85 18.96 19.01
C LEU A 427 -14.44 19.86 20.10
N LEU A 428 -14.89 19.30 21.22
CA LEU A 428 -15.43 20.08 22.34
C LEU A 428 -14.40 21.06 22.90
N ALA A 429 -13.17 20.59 23.13
CA ALA A 429 -12.08 21.44 23.63
C ALA A 429 -11.68 22.52 22.62
N ALA A 430 -11.76 22.24 21.32
CA ALA A 430 -11.51 23.25 20.30
C ALA A 430 -12.62 24.31 20.22
N LEU A 431 -13.88 23.90 20.37
CA LEU A 431 -15.00 24.82 20.39
C LEU A 431 -15.07 25.62 21.71
N GLY A 432 -14.56 25.10 22.82
CA GLY A 432 -14.51 25.83 24.08
C GLY A 432 -13.43 26.90 24.15
N SER A 433 -13.46 27.69 25.22
CA SER A 433 -12.48 28.75 25.47
C SER A 433 -11.43 28.33 26.49
N GLY A 434 -10.15 28.61 26.20
CA GLY A 434 -9.02 28.38 27.12
C GLY A 434 -8.30 27.04 26.92
N PRO A 435 -7.22 26.77 27.67
CA PRO A 435 -6.46 25.54 27.56
C PRO A 435 -7.17 24.35 28.24
N CYS A 436 -7.08 23.18 27.63
CA CYS A 436 -7.49 21.89 28.17
C CYS A 436 -6.33 20.90 28.02
N ARG A 437 -5.88 20.31 29.13
CA ARG A 437 -4.84 19.27 29.16
C ARG A 437 -5.49 17.90 29.04
N ILE A 438 -5.35 17.25 27.89
CA ILE A 438 -6.00 15.98 27.57
C ILE A 438 -5.00 14.83 27.74
N THR A 439 -5.29 13.89 28.63
CA THR A 439 -4.43 12.72 28.90
C THR A 439 -5.07 11.43 28.38
N ASN A 440 -4.23 10.41 28.11
CA ASN A 440 -4.64 9.11 27.55
C ASN A 440 -5.40 9.22 26.21
N LEU A 441 -5.16 10.28 25.44
CA LEU A 441 -5.76 10.45 24.12
C LEU A 441 -5.31 9.34 23.18
N LEU A 442 -6.25 8.74 22.44
CA LEU A 442 -5.90 7.77 21.40
C LEU A 442 -5.14 8.47 20.27
N HIS A 443 -3.91 8.04 20.01
CA HIS A 443 -3.16 8.49 18.85
C HIS A 443 -3.56 7.68 17.63
N SER A 444 -4.48 8.22 16.83
CA SER A 444 -5.00 7.57 15.62
C SER A 444 -5.02 8.54 14.44
N ASP A 445 -5.16 8.02 13.23
CA ASP A 445 -5.37 8.84 12.03
C ASP A 445 -6.56 9.81 12.22
N ASP A 446 -7.67 9.33 12.81
CA ASP A 446 -8.87 10.13 13.05
C ASP A 446 -8.62 11.35 13.94
N THR A 447 -7.95 11.16 15.08
CA THR A 447 -7.66 12.26 16.03
C THR A 447 -6.67 13.25 15.44
N GLN A 448 -5.71 12.76 14.65
CA GLN A 448 -4.70 13.59 14.03
C GLN A 448 -5.26 14.46 12.91
N VAL A 449 -6.02 13.90 11.97
CA VAL A 449 -6.61 14.72 10.89
C VAL A 449 -7.61 15.71 11.43
N MET A 450 -8.27 15.38 12.55
CA MET A 450 -9.15 16.30 13.27
C MET A 450 -8.37 17.48 13.86
N LEU A 451 -7.26 17.23 14.57
CA LEU A 451 -6.38 18.27 15.10
C LEU A 451 -5.85 19.19 14.00
N THR A 452 -5.36 18.62 12.91
CA THR A 452 -4.85 19.39 11.77
C THR A 452 -5.96 20.25 11.13
N ALA A 453 -7.16 19.69 10.93
CA ALA A 453 -8.29 20.41 10.37
C ALA A 453 -8.76 21.57 11.27
N ILE A 454 -8.89 21.33 12.57
CA ILE A 454 -9.30 22.34 13.55
C ILE A 454 -8.28 23.50 13.60
N ASN A 455 -6.98 23.18 13.58
CA ASN A 455 -5.93 24.19 13.55
C ASN A 455 -5.99 25.05 12.28
N LYS A 456 -6.20 24.45 11.11
CA LYS A 456 -6.39 25.18 9.84
C LYS A 456 -7.62 26.08 9.83
N LEU A 457 -8.68 25.69 10.55
CA LEU A 457 -9.88 26.51 10.75
C LEU A 457 -9.69 27.62 11.79
N GLY A 458 -8.53 27.71 12.44
CA GLY A 458 -8.28 28.65 13.54
C GLY A 458 -9.11 28.38 14.80
N GLY A 459 -9.61 27.15 14.95
CA GLY A 459 -10.47 26.77 16.08
C GLY A 459 -9.71 26.47 17.36
N ALA A 460 -8.48 25.98 17.25
CA ALA A 460 -7.62 25.75 18.39
C ALA A 460 -6.16 25.78 17.98
N THR A 461 -5.30 26.11 18.95
CA THR A 461 -3.87 25.79 18.90
C THR A 461 -3.61 24.60 19.80
N TYR A 462 -2.56 23.82 19.53
CA TYR A 462 -2.22 22.68 20.36
C TYR A 462 -0.71 22.46 20.48
N SER A 463 -0.31 21.81 21.56
CA SER A 463 1.06 21.37 21.82
C SER A 463 1.03 20.04 22.58
N TRP A 464 2.17 19.35 22.60
CA TRP A 464 2.31 18.07 23.30
C TRP A 464 3.28 18.23 24.48
N GLU A 465 2.95 17.58 25.60
CA GLU A 465 3.78 17.45 26.79
C GLU A 465 3.97 15.97 27.16
N ASP A 466 4.88 15.69 28.11
CA ASP A 466 5.18 14.35 28.63
C ASP A 466 5.44 13.32 27.51
N GLU A 467 6.31 13.69 26.56
CA GLU A 467 6.71 12.82 25.44
C GLU A 467 5.51 12.39 24.55
N GLY A 468 4.55 13.29 24.38
CA GLY A 468 3.33 13.05 23.60
C GLY A 468 2.21 12.38 24.38
N ARG A 469 2.33 12.17 25.69
CA ARG A 469 1.27 11.56 26.50
C ARG A 469 0.15 12.55 26.86
N VAL A 470 0.44 13.84 26.84
CA VAL A 470 -0.51 14.90 27.18
C VAL A 470 -0.64 15.86 26.01
N LEU A 471 -1.86 16.05 25.51
CA LEU A 471 -2.18 17.06 24.51
C LEU A 471 -2.71 18.30 25.23
N VAL A 472 -2.03 19.43 25.08
CA VAL A 472 -2.54 20.72 25.54
C VAL A 472 -3.21 21.41 24.37
N LEU A 473 -4.54 21.52 24.42
CA LEU A 473 -5.36 22.13 23.37
C LEU A 473 -5.98 23.42 23.89
N THR A 474 -5.68 24.54 23.26
CA THR A 474 -6.23 25.86 23.58
C THR A 474 -7.29 26.24 22.56
N GLY A 475 -8.56 26.11 22.96
CA GLY A 475 -9.71 26.41 22.12
C GLY A 475 -9.99 27.90 21.99
N ASN A 476 -10.57 28.28 20.85
CA ASN A 476 -10.86 29.66 20.47
C ASN A 476 -12.36 30.02 20.61
N GLY A 477 -13.10 29.34 21.50
CA GLY A 477 -14.49 29.68 21.78
C GLY A 477 -15.45 29.54 20.59
N GLY A 478 -15.15 28.65 19.64
CA GLY A 478 -15.99 28.38 18.47
C GLY A 478 -15.83 29.41 17.34
N GLU A 479 -14.86 30.31 17.42
CA GLU A 479 -14.55 31.29 16.38
C GLU A 479 -13.77 30.68 15.21
N LEU A 480 -14.38 29.73 14.52
CA LEU A 480 -13.82 29.11 13.32
C LEU A 480 -13.83 30.09 12.14
N LYS A 481 -12.81 30.00 11.30
CA LYS A 481 -12.65 30.77 10.06
C LYS A 481 -12.62 29.81 8.88
N ALA A 482 -13.25 30.20 7.77
CA ALA A 482 -13.19 29.43 6.55
C ALA A 482 -11.73 29.28 6.08
N SER A 483 -11.35 28.08 5.65
CA SER A 483 -10.01 27.79 5.09
C SER A 483 -10.05 27.86 3.57
N SER A 484 -9.10 28.57 2.97
CA SER A 484 -8.88 28.54 1.51
C SER A 484 -8.29 27.21 1.04
N ASP A 485 -7.60 26.49 1.92
CA ASP A 485 -7.08 25.15 1.64
C ASP A 485 -8.16 24.09 1.90
N GLU A 486 -8.15 23.03 1.09
CA GLU A 486 -8.96 21.84 1.35
C GLU A 486 -8.50 21.14 2.64
N LEU A 487 -9.45 20.65 3.43
CA LEU A 487 -9.16 19.85 4.62
C LEU A 487 -9.20 18.37 4.24
N TYR A 488 -8.01 17.78 4.05
CA TYR A 488 -7.86 16.36 3.75
C TYR A 488 -7.97 15.49 5.01
N LEU A 489 -8.92 14.56 5.01
CA LEU A 489 -9.26 13.73 6.18
C LEU A 489 -8.88 12.25 6.06
N GLY A 490 -8.11 11.88 5.04
CA GLY A 490 -7.75 10.47 4.80
C GLY A 490 -8.99 9.58 4.67
N ASN A 491 -9.07 8.50 5.47
CA ASN A 491 -10.26 7.65 5.62
C ASN A 491 -10.92 7.79 7.02
N ALA A 492 -10.68 8.89 7.73
CA ALA A 492 -11.16 9.11 9.10
C ALA A 492 -12.67 9.35 9.13
N GLY A 493 -13.41 8.27 9.39
CA GLY A 493 -14.87 8.28 9.31
C GLY A 493 -15.49 9.25 10.30
N THR A 494 -15.05 9.20 11.56
CA THR A 494 -15.59 10.03 12.63
C THR A 494 -15.22 11.50 12.43
N ALA A 495 -13.96 11.78 12.07
CA ALA A 495 -13.51 13.14 11.79
C ALA A 495 -14.32 13.80 10.66
N SER A 496 -14.60 13.08 9.57
CA SER A 496 -15.37 13.66 8.46
C SER A 496 -16.80 14.02 8.85
N ARG A 497 -17.45 13.26 9.75
CA ARG A 497 -18.82 13.56 10.22
C ARG A 497 -18.81 14.78 11.12
N PHE A 498 -17.92 14.78 12.11
CA PHE A 498 -17.80 15.85 13.10
C PHE A 498 -17.42 17.18 12.45
N LEU A 499 -16.44 17.16 11.54
CA LEU A 499 -16.02 18.36 10.83
C LEU A 499 -17.06 18.87 9.82
N THR A 500 -17.92 18.00 9.27
CA THR A 500 -19.01 18.46 8.37
C THR A 500 -19.95 19.42 9.10
N THR A 501 -20.30 19.15 10.36
CA THR A 501 -21.08 20.10 11.16
C THR A 501 -20.22 21.24 11.68
N ALA A 502 -19.02 20.97 12.20
CA ALA A 502 -18.17 22.02 12.77
C ALA A 502 -17.82 23.12 11.75
N VAL A 503 -17.53 22.75 10.49
CA VAL A 503 -17.23 23.73 9.42
C VAL A 503 -18.41 24.68 9.15
N SER A 504 -19.66 24.25 9.37
CA SER A 504 -20.82 25.16 9.24
C SER A 504 -20.80 26.32 10.25
N LEU A 505 -20.06 26.19 11.35
CA LEU A 505 -19.85 27.24 12.35
C LEU A 505 -18.85 28.29 11.89
N ALA A 506 -18.05 28.01 10.86
CA ALA A 506 -17.01 28.92 10.38
C ALA A 506 -17.62 30.23 9.85
N LYS A 507 -16.99 31.34 10.21
CA LYS A 507 -17.27 32.65 9.63
C LYS A 507 -16.48 32.83 8.33
N PRO A 508 -16.98 33.61 7.36
CA PRO A 508 -16.23 33.96 6.17
C PRO A 508 -14.88 34.61 6.52
N SER A 509 -13.84 34.28 5.77
CA SER A 509 -12.48 34.80 5.93
C SER A 509 -12.00 35.39 4.58
N SER A 510 -10.83 34.99 4.08
CA SER A 510 -10.44 35.18 2.67
C SER A 510 -11.34 34.41 1.70
N VAL A 511 -12.09 33.42 2.17
CA VAL A 511 -13.07 32.63 1.39
C VAL A 511 -14.40 32.53 2.14
N ASN A 512 -15.48 32.25 1.40
CA ASN A 512 -16.85 32.12 1.93
C ASN A 512 -17.29 30.65 2.15
N HIS A 513 -16.39 29.69 1.93
CA HIS A 513 -16.66 28.27 2.07
C HIS A 513 -15.40 27.51 2.48
N THR A 514 -15.55 26.25 2.87
CA THR A 514 -14.44 25.33 3.10
C THR A 514 -14.75 23.98 2.48
N VAL A 515 -13.73 23.34 1.92
CA VAL A 515 -13.86 22.04 1.27
C VAL A 515 -13.33 20.95 2.20
N LEU A 516 -14.16 19.94 2.49
CA LEU A 516 -13.76 18.70 3.15
C LEU A 516 -13.54 17.61 2.11
N THR A 517 -12.36 16.99 2.12
CA THR A 517 -11.99 15.92 1.20
C THR A 517 -11.32 14.75 1.93
N GLY A 518 -11.00 13.68 1.19
CA GLY A 518 -10.33 12.51 1.73
C GLY A 518 -9.85 11.59 0.62
N ASN A 519 -9.34 10.42 1.00
CA ASN A 519 -8.87 9.44 0.04
C ASN A 519 -10.02 8.85 -0.80
N ALA A 520 -9.68 8.08 -1.83
CA ALA A 520 -10.68 7.48 -2.73
C ALA A 520 -11.77 6.69 -1.98
N ARG A 521 -11.42 6.01 -0.88
CA ARG A 521 -12.39 5.25 -0.08
C ARG A 521 -13.32 6.16 0.72
N MET A 522 -12.84 7.28 1.23
CA MET A 522 -13.68 8.29 1.89
C MET A 522 -14.70 8.89 0.92
N GLN A 523 -14.33 9.07 -0.35
CA GLN A 523 -15.20 9.56 -1.42
C GLN A 523 -16.25 8.54 -1.90
N GLU A 524 -16.35 7.39 -1.22
CA GLU A 524 -17.42 6.40 -1.39
C GLU A 524 -18.25 6.23 -0.11
N ARG A 525 -17.84 6.86 1.00
CA ARG A 525 -18.47 6.66 2.31
C ARG A 525 -19.67 7.59 2.51
N PRO A 526 -20.85 7.05 2.88
CA PRO A 526 -22.10 7.81 2.90
C PRO A 526 -22.09 8.95 3.92
N GLN A 527 -22.53 10.14 3.51
CA GLN A 527 -22.73 11.34 4.36
C GLN A 527 -24.12 11.97 4.20
N GLY A 528 -24.93 11.45 3.27
CA GLY A 528 -26.26 11.96 2.88
C GLY A 528 -27.13 12.50 4.02
N PRO A 529 -27.53 11.66 5.00
CA PRO A 529 -28.46 12.09 6.04
C PRO A 529 -27.98 13.28 6.89
N LEU A 530 -26.67 13.39 7.13
CA LEU A 530 -26.10 14.52 7.88
C LEU A 530 -26.18 15.82 7.06
N VAL A 531 -25.85 15.73 5.76
CA VAL A 531 -25.94 16.88 4.85
C VAL A 531 -27.38 17.33 4.66
N ASP A 532 -28.34 16.41 4.57
CA ASP A 532 -29.76 16.74 4.45
C ASP A 532 -30.25 17.51 5.68
N ALA A 533 -29.85 17.08 6.88
CA ALA A 533 -30.22 17.75 8.14
C ALA A 533 -29.59 19.15 8.29
N LEU A 534 -28.36 19.34 7.80
CA LEU A 534 -27.71 20.64 7.78
C LEU A 534 -28.35 21.59 6.75
N ARG A 535 -28.68 21.07 5.55
CA ARG A 535 -29.37 21.85 4.50
C ARG A 535 -30.76 22.29 4.94
N SER A 536 -31.52 21.39 5.58
CA SER A 536 -32.84 21.75 6.11
C SER A 536 -32.76 22.76 7.26
N ASN A 537 -31.59 22.87 7.91
CA ASN A 537 -31.32 23.85 8.96
C ASN A 537 -30.47 25.06 8.46
N GLY A 538 -30.60 25.39 7.18
CA GLY A 538 -30.11 26.64 6.60
C GLY A 538 -28.60 26.69 6.25
N VAL A 539 -27.92 25.54 6.20
CA VAL A 539 -26.52 25.48 5.76
C VAL A 539 -26.43 25.10 4.29
N GLU A 540 -25.84 25.95 3.46
CA GLU A 540 -25.55 25.60 2.07
C GLU A 540 -24.36 24.63 2.00
N ILE A 541 -24.60 23.45 1.41
CA ILE A 541 -23.59 22.40 1.22
C ILE A 541 -23.73 21.87 -0.19
N GLU A 542 -22.63 21.71 -0.92
CA GLU A 542 -22.56 21.16 -2.27
C GLU A 542 -21.69 19.89 -2.29
N TYR A 543 -22.16 18.86 -3.01
CA TYR A 543 -21.35 17.68 -3.32
C TYR A 543 -20.55 17.97 -4.59
N ILE A 544 -19.23 18.08 -4.47
CA ILE A 544 -18.33 18.41 -5.60
C ILE A 544 -17.58 17.20 -6.16
N GLY A 545 -17.91 16.00 -5.67
CA GLY A 545 -17.36 14.73 -6.16
C GLY A 545 -18.01 14.22 -7.45
N LYS A 546 -17.99 12.90 -7.66
CA LYS A 546 -18.61 12.27 -8.84
C LYS A 546 -20.13 12.60 -8.92
N PRO A 547 -20.69 12.88 -10.11
CA PRO A 547 -22.12 13.13 -10.26
C PRO A 547 -22.98 12.04 -9.61
N GLY A 548 -23.97 12.44 -8.80
CA GLY A 548 -24.83 11.53 -8.04
C GLY A 548 -24.24 10.97 -6.74
N SER A 549 -22.99 11.28 -6.41
CA SER A 549 -22.37 10.86 -5.15
C SER A 549 -22.98 11.59 -3.94
N ARG A 550 -23.30 10.84 -2.87
CA ARG A 550 -23.74 11.37 -1.56
C ARG A 550 -22.67 11.19 -0.48
N SER A 551 -21.43 11.50 -0.84
CA SER A 551 -20.22 11.37 -0.01
C SER A 551 -19.24 12.51 -0.27
N LEU A 552 -18.10 12.57 0.43
CA LEU A 552 -17.07 13.58 0.17
C LEU A 552 -16.56 13.52 -1.30
N PRO A 553 -15.99 14.60 -1.85
CA PRO A 553 -15.74 15.90 -1.20
C PRO A 553 -16.99 16.79 -1.07
N LEU A 554 -17.02 17.59 0.00
CA LEU A 554 -18.12 18.52 0.31
C LEU A 554 -17.59 19.96 0.33
N ARG A 555 -18.25 20.86 -0.39
CA ARG A 555 -18.08 22.32 -0.23
C ARG A 555 -19.16 22.82 0.73
N ILE A 556 -18.76 23.37 1.87
CA ILE A 556 -19.67 23.82 2.94
C ILE A 556 -19.52 25.33 3.09
N ALA A 557 -20.64 26.06 3.02
CA ALA A 557 -20.64 27.50 3.20
C ALA A 557 -20.27 27.91 4.63
N ALA A 558 -19.53 29.01 4.75
CA ALA A 558 -19.14 29.60 6.02
C ALA A 558 -20.31 30.42 6.60
N ALA A 559 -21.31 29.71 7.15
CA ALA A 559 -22.58 30.30 7.57
C ALA A 559 -22.53 31.01 8.94
N GLY A 560 -21.44 30.86 9.70
CA GLY A 560 -21.35 31.35 11.09
C GLY A 560 -22.30 30.64 12.04
N GLY A 561 -22.63 29.38 11.76
CA GLY A 561 -23.60 28.57 12.49
C GLY A 561 -24.84 28.20 11.66
N PHE A 562 -25.45 27.06 11.96
CA PHE A 562 -26.77 26.70 11.43
C PHE A 562 -27.89 27.45 12.15
N GLU A 563 -29.10 27.48 11.58
CA GLU A 563 -30.19 28.36 12.03
C GLU A 563 -30.66 28.07 13.47
N GLY A 564 -30.69 26.81 13.87
CA GLY A 564 -31.25 26.36 15.14
C GLY A 564 -32.72 25.98 15.03
N GLY A 565 -33.48 26.06 16.12
CA GLY A 565 -34.86 25.60 16.16
C GLY A 565 -34.98 24.08 16.05
N VAL A 566 -35.99 23.57 15.35
CA VAL A 566 -36.20 22.12 15.21
C VAL A 566 -35.28 21.53 14.16
N ILE A 567 -34.54 20.48 14.52
CA ILE A 567 -33.76 19.67 13.59
C ILE A 567 -34.14 18.19 13.77
N GLU A 568 -34.55 17.55 12.69
CA GLU A 568 -35.06 16.18 12.72
C GLU A 568 -34.08 15.20 12.04
N LEU A 569 -33.87 14.05 12.69
CA LEU A 569 -33.10 12.92 12.17
C LEU A 569 -33.87 11.62 12.40
N THR A 570 -33.63 10.58 11.60
CA THR A 570 -34.29 9.27 11.83
C THR A 570 -33.63 8.53 13.00
N ALA A 571 -34.39 7.78 13.79
CA ALA A 571 -33.86 7.00 14.93
C ALA A 571 -32.89 5.87 14.51
N LYS A 572 -32.90 5.50 13.22
CA LYS A 572 -32.03 4.46 12.63
C LYS A 572 -30.71 5.02 12.06
N VAL A 573 -30.47 6.33 12.13
CA VAL A 573 -29.24 6.93 11.58
C VAL A 573 -28.00 6.67 12.44
N SER A 574 -26.83 6.81 11.82
CA SER A 574 -25.52 6.66 12.48
C SER A 574 -25.39 7.59 13.68
N SER A 575 -24.87 7.06 14.79
CA SER A 575 -24.58 7.81 16.02
C SER A 575 -23.65 9.01 15.79
N GLN A 576 -22.79 8.91 14.78
CA GLN A 576 -21.84 9.97 14.43
C GLN A 576 -22.53 11.24 13.95
N TYR A 577 -23.67 11.13 13.24
CA TYR A 577 -24.40 12.30 12.73
C TYR A 577 -25.07 13.07 13.86
N VAL A 578 -25.79 12.35 14.74
CA VAL A 578 -26.48 12.91 15.89
C VAL A 578 -25.49 13.58 16.84
N SER A 579 -24.39 12.90 17.15
CA SER A 579 -23.34 13.44 18.04
C SER A 579 -22.68 14.70 17.46
N SER A 580 -22.45 14.73 16.13
CA SER A 580 -21.88 15.89 15.45
C SER A 580 -22.74 17.14 15.61
N ILE A 581 -24.05 16.99 15.40
CA ILE A 581 -25.02 18.07 15.58
C ILE A 581 -25.10 18.51 17.04
N LEU A 582 -25.18 17.56 17.98
CA LEU A 582 -25.21 17.87 19.42
C LEU A 582 -24.01 18.71 19.86
N MET A 583 -22.79 18.33 19.45
CA MET A 583 -21.58 19.07 19.85
C MET A 583 -21.54 20.50 19.28
N CYS A 584 -22.12 20.73 18.09
CA CYS A 584 -22.08 22.04 17.43
C CYS A 584 -23.32 22.90 17.72
N ALA A 585 -24.43 22.31 18.17
CA ALA A 585 -25.69 22.97 18.48
C ALA A 585 -25.60 24.17 19.43
N PRO A 586 -24.71 24.21 20.43
CA PRO A 586 -24.60 25.39 21.29
C PRO A 586 -24.09 26.66 20.58
N TYR A 587 -23.56 26.51 19.37
CA TYR A 587 -23.07 27.58 18.50
C TYR A 587 -24.00 27.87 17.31
N ALA A 588 -25.19 27.26 17.27
CA ALA A 588 -26.23 27.64 16.32
C ALA A 588 -26.72 29.08 16.57
N LYS A 589 -27.38 29.69 15.57
CA LYS A 589 -27.91 31.05 15.68
C LYS A 589 -29.00 31.16 16.75
N ASN A 590 -29.84 30.12 16.86
CA ASN A 590 -30.90 29.96 17.86
C ASN A 590 -30.74 28.66 18.66
N PRO A 591 -31.32 28.54 19.87
CA PRO A 591 -31.39 27.28 20.61
C PRO A 591 -31.94 26.14 19.75
N VAL A 592 -31.43 24.92 19.96
CA VAL A 592 -31.74 23.75 19.10
C VAL A 592 -32.66 22.80 19.85
N THR A 593 -33.70 22.31 19.17
CA THR A 593 -34.52 21.18 19.58
C THR A 593 -34.29 20.04 18.60
N LEU A 594 -33.51 19.04 19.03
CA LEU A 594 -33.16 17.87 18.23
C LEU A 594 -34.18 16.77 18.46
N ARG A 595 -34.88 16.34 17.40
CA ARG A 595 -35.89 15.27 17.44
C ARG A 595 -35.41 14.05 16.64
N LEU A 596 -35.46 12.88 17.25
CA LEU A 596 -35.17 11.60 16.57
C LEU A 596 -36.48 10.86 16.24
N VAL A 597 -36.80 10.76 14.96
CA VAL A 597 -38.04 10.18 14.45
C VAL A 597 -37.93 8.66 14.30
N GLY A 598 -38.71 7.92 15.08
CA GLY A 598 -38.81 6.45 15.05
C GLY A 598 -38.71 5.81 16.44
N ASP A 599 -39.11 4.53 16.54
CA ASP A 599 -39.38 3.90 17.84
C ASP A 599 -38.14 3.40 18.58
N LYS A 600 -37.09 2.96 17.87
CA LYS A 600 -35.83 2.45 18.46
C LYS A 600 -34.64 3.30 18.05
N VAL A 601 -34.02 3.97 19.01
CA VAL A 601 -32.80 4.79 18.82
C VAL A 601 -31.57 3.91 18.98
N ILE A 602 -30.98 3.49 17.87
CA ILE A 602 -29.79 2.60 17.86
C ILE A 602 -28.56 3.30 18.48
N SER A 603 -28.53 4.63 18.42
CA SER A 603 -27.40 5.47 18.81
C SER A 603 -27.42 5.98 20.24
N GLN A 604 -28.37 5.52 21.08
CA GLN A 604 -28.61 6.08 22.42
C GLN A 604 -27.35 6.15 23.30
N PRO A 605 -26.50 5.09 23.42
CA PRO A 605 -25.31 5.15 24.26
C PRO A 605 -24.33 6.25 23.85
N TYR A 606 -24.23 6.52 22.54
CA TYR A 606 -23.35 7.57 22.02
C TYR A 606 -23.94 8.97 22.19
N ILE A 607 -25.28 9.09 22.22
CA ILE A 607 -25.96 10.35 22.53
C ILE A 607 -25.72 10.69 24.00
N ASP A 608 -25.93 9.73 24.90
CA ASP A 608 -25.72 9.89 26.34
C ASP A 608 -24.25 10.25 26.64
N MET A 609 -23.30 9.57 26.01
CA MET A 609 -21.88 9.93 26.07
C MET A 609 -21.63 11.38 25.63
N THR A 610 -22.21 11.80 24.51
CA THR A 610 -21.99 13.16 23.98
C THR A 610 -22.57 14.20 24.93
N ILE A 611 -23.77 14.00 25.45
CA ILE A 611 -24.44 14.90 26.41
C ILE A 611 -23.64 15.00 27.71
N ALA A 612 -23.18 13.87 28.26
CA ALA A 612 -22.38 13.86 29.48
C ALA A 612 -21.05 14.59 29.30
N MET A 613 -20.40 14.43 28.15
CA MET A 613 -19.20 15.21 27.81
C MET A 613 -19.51 16.70 27.67
N MET A 614 -20.59 17.09 26.98
CA MET A 614 -21.02 18.49 26.87
C MET A 614 -21.23 19.14 28.24
N ALA A 615 -21.80 18.39 29.20
CA ALA A 615 -22.01 18.85 30.57
C ALA A 615 -20.67 19.13 31.29
N GLN A 616 -19.65 18.30 31.09
CA GLN A 616 -18.28 18.51 31.62
C GLN A 616 -17.62 19.76 31.01
N PHE A 617 -18.02 20.16 29.80
CA PHE A 617 -17.62 21.40 29.14
C PHE A 617 -18.60 22.57 29.40
N GLY A 618 -19.48 22.44 30.41
CA GLY A 618 -20.33 23.52 30.91
C GLY A 618 -21.66 23.74 30.18
N VAL A 619 -22.07 22.84 29.27
CA VAL A 619 -23.34 22.92 28.54
C VAL A 619 -24.26 21.77 28.93
N GLN A 620 -25.39 22.09 29.55
CA GLN A 620 -26.41 21.11 29.95
C GLN A 620 -27.45 20.92 28.84
N VAL A 621 -27.65 19.68 28.40
CA VAL A 621 -28.70 19.32 27.44
C VAL A 621 -29.87 18.70 28.20
N GLU A 622 -31.08 19.20 27.96
CA GLU A 622 -32.29 18.73 28.64
C GLU A 622 -33.07 17.78 27.74
N ARG A 623 -33.38 16.58 28.24
CA ARG A 623 -34.29 15.65 27.55
C ARG A 623 -35.73 16.09 27.81
N SER A 624 -36.57 16.12 26.78
CA SER A 624 -37.99 16.46 26.93
C SER A 624 -38.69 15.49 27.89
N SER A 625 -39.50 16.02 28.80
CA SER A 625 -40.34 15.24 29.72
C SER A 625 -41.66 14.80 29.09
N THR A 626 -42.04 15.38 27.94
CA THR A 626 -43.34 15.16 27.28
C THR A 626 -43.22 14.42 25.95
N GLU A 627 -42.08 14.52 25.26
CA GLU A 627 -41.84 13.86 23.97
C GLU A 627 -40.64 12.92 24.06
N ALA A 628 -40.83 11.66 23.66
CA ALA A 628 -39.74 10.69 23.57
C ALA A 628 -38.75 11.11 22.47
N ASN A 629 -37.45 10.90 22.73
CA ASN A 629 -36.35 11.15 21.79
C ASN A 629 -36.21 12.61 21.31
N VAL A 630 -36.62 13.57 22.15
CA VAL A 630 -36.43 15.01 21.93
C VAL A 630 -35.42 15.56 22.94
N TYR A 631 -34.46 16.35 22.46
CA TYR A 631 -33.37 16.95 23.23
C TYR A 631 -33.31 18.46 22.99
N HIS A 632 -33.35 19.25 24.06
CA HIS A 632 -33.22 20.70 24.05
C HIS A 632 -31.78 21.10 24.37
N VAL A 633 -31.12 21.74 23.40
CA VAL A 633 -29.73 22.19 23.52
C VAL A 633 -29.72 23.73 23.59
N PRO A 634 -29.17 24.32 24.66
CA PRO A 634 -29.12 25.77 24.80
C PRO A 634 -28.05 26.39 23.89
N ARG A 635 -28.24 27.66 23.54
CA ARG A 635 -27.18 28.45 22.89
C ARG A 635 -26.20 28.96 23.96
N LYS A 636 -25.08 28.27 24.14
CA LYS A 636 -24.07 28.56 25.17
C LYS A 636 -22.70 28.05 24.75
N ALA A 637 -21.67 28.89 24.78
CA ALA A 637 -20.31 28.46 24.49
C ALA A 637 -19.79 27.48 25.56
N TYR A 638 -18.98 26.51 25.14
CA TYR A 638 -18.28 25.59 26.05
C TYR A 638 -17.21 26.33 26.87
N THR A 639 -17.05 25.90 28.12
CA THR A 639 -15.94 26.29 28.98
C THR A 639 -15.01 25.08 29.12
N ASN A 640 -13.75 25.22 28.71
CA ASN A 640 -12.82 24.11 28.78
C ASN A 640 -12.48 23.77 30.24
N PRO A 641 -12.54 22.49 30.64
CA PRO A 641 -11.95 22.07 31.90
C PRO A 641 -10.43 22.19 31.81
N THR A 642 -9.77 22.42 32.94
CA THR A 642 -8.30 22.51 33.00
C THR A 642 -7.63 21.21 32.55
N GLU A 643 -8.22 20.08 32.93
CA GLU A 643 -7.74 18.75 32.58
C GLU A 643 -8.90 17.85 32.17
N TYR A 644 -8.63 16.94 31.24
CA TYR A 644 -9.57 15.91 30.79
C TYR A 644 -8.84 14.59 30.58
N GLU A 645 -9.15 13.58 31.39
CA GLU A 645 -8.65 12.23 31.15
C GLU A 645 -9.60 11.47 30.22
N VAL A 646 -9.08 11.02 29.08
CA VAL A 646 -9.81 10.13 28.20
C VAL A 646 -9.85 8.74 28.82
N GLU A 647 -11.05 8.22 29.08
CA GLU A 647 -11.21 6.83 29.51
C GLU A 647 -10.56 5.88 28.49
N SER A 648 -9.95 4.81 28.99
CA SER A 648 -9.47 3.74 28.14
C SER A 648 -10.63 3.13 27.34
N ASP A 649 -10.33 2.59 26.16
CA ASP A 649 -11.33 1.93 25.32
C ASP A 649 -11.93 0.74 26.07
N ALA A 650 -13.22 0.82 26.41
CA ALA A 650 -13.87 -0.18 27.26
C ALA A 650 -13.94 -1.57 26.60
N SER A 651 -14.08 -1.59 25.28
CA SER A 651 -13.92 -2.75 24.42
C SER A 651 -12.55 -3.43 24.62
N SER A 652 -11.47 -2.66 24.55
CA SER A 652 -10.09 -3.13 24.74
C SER A 652 -9.81 -3.52 26.20
N ALA A 653 -10.43 -2.83 27.16
CA ALA A 653 -10.33 -3.16 28.58
C ALA A 653 -10.91 -4.55 28.90
N THR A 654 -11.77 -5.12 28.06
CA THR A 654 -12.29 -6.47 28.28
C THR A 654 -11.20 -7.54 28.26
N TYR A 655 -10.15 -7.40 27.42
CA TYR A 655 -9.09 -8.41 27.30
C TYR A 655 -8.26 -8.59 28.57
N PRO A 656 -7.67 -7.54 29.19
CA PRO A 656 -6.93 -7.70 30.43
C PRO A 656 -7.84 -8.10 31.62
N LEU A 657 -9.10 -7.65 31.64
CA LEU A 657 -10.07 -8.10 32.66
C LEU A 657 -10.46 -9.58 32.48
N ALA A 658 -10.60 -10.04 31.23
CA ALA A 658 -10.85 -11.44 30.90
C ALA A 658 -9.63 -12.32 31.21
N MET A 659 -8.40 -11.81 31.05
CA MET A 659 -7.19 -12.50 31.51
C MET A 659 -7.24 -12.77 33.01
N ALA A 660 -7.64 -11.80 33.83
CA ALA A 660 -7.83 -12.01 35.27
C ALA A 660 -8.96 -13.01 35.55
N ALA A 661 -10.09 -12.89 34.85
CA ALA A 661 -11.22 -13.79 34.99
C ALA A 661 -10.89 -15.25 34.67
N ILE A 662 -10.14 -15.51 33.60
CA ILE A 662 -9.85 -16.86 33.11
C ILE A 662 -8.72 -17.54 33.89
N SER A 663 -7.78 -16.75 34.45
CA SER A 663 -6.60 -17.25 35.17
C SER A 663 -6.73 -17.24 36.69
N GLY A 664 -7.81 -16.68 37.24
CA GLY A 664 -7.99 -16.53 38.69
C GLY A 664 -7.09 -15.48 39.34
N THR A 665 -6.45 -14.62 38.54
CA THR A 665 -5.59 -13.53 39.00
C THR A 665 -6.39 -12.23 39.17
N THR A 666 -5.72 -11.12 39.53
CA THR A 666 -6.35 -9.80 39.67
C THR A 666 -5.82 -8.81 38.64
N CYS A 667 -6.74 -8.10 37.98
CA CYS A 667 -6.41 -6.98 37.09
C CYS A 667 -7.28 -5.76 37.40
N THR A 668 -6.64 -4.59 37.42
CA THR A 668 -7.28 -3.28 37.62
C THR A 668 -7.16 -2.42 36.37
N VAL A 669 -8.29 -1.93 35.85
CA VAL A 669 -8.33 -0.85 34.86
C VAL A 669 -8.60 0.46 35.62
N PRO A 670 -7.62 1.40 35.66
CA PRO A 670 -7.63 2.50 36.63
C PRO A 670 -8.54 3.68 36.27
N ASN A 671 -8.98 3.78 35.01
CA ASN A 671 -9.73 4.92 34.46
C ASN A 671 -11.04 4.51 33.73
N ILE A 672 -11.58 3.33 34.06
CA ILE A 672 -12.93 2.92 33.70
C ILE A 672 -13.61 2.43 34.98
N GLY A 673 -14.68 3.10 35.40
CA GLY A 673 -15.45 2.72 36.60
C GLY A 673 -16.95 2.69 36.34
N SER A 674 -17.74 2.73 37.42
CA SER A 674 -19.21 2.69 37.36
C SER A 674 -19.84 3.90 36.67
N SER A 675 -19.10 5.00 36.55
CA SER A 675 -19.56 6.23 35.88
C SER A 675 -19.12 6.32 34.41
N SER A 676 -18.52 5.25 33.86
CA SER A 676 -18.05 5.24 32.48
C SER A 676 -19.18 5.51 31.49
N LEU A 677 -18.87 6.31 30.47
CA LEU A 677 -19.81 6.66 29.40
C LEU A 677 -19.90 5.58 28.31
N GLN A 678 -19.15 4.50 28.44
CA GLN A 678 -19.01 3.48 27.41
C GLN A 678 -19.89 2.26 27.73
N GLY A 679 -20.74 1.85 26.78
CA GLY A 679 -21.62 0.68 26.95
C GLY A 679 -20.85 -0.60 27.29
N ASP A 680 -19.70 -0.82 26.63
CA ASP A 680 -18.81 -1.96 26.87
C ASP A 680 -18.22 -2.00 28.29
N ALA A 681 -18.20 -0.90 29.05
CA ALA A 681 -17.72 -0.90 30.44
C ALA A 681 -18.60 -1.76 31.36
N ARG A 682 -19.85 -2.01 30.94
CA ARG A 682 -20.79 -2.91 31.64
C ARG A 682 -20.31 -4.37 31.66
N PHE A 683 -19.38 -4.76 30.78
CA PHE A 683 -18.84 -6.11 30.69
C PHE A 683 -18.37 -6.68 32.04
N ALA A 684 -17.68 -5.88 32.87
CA ALA A 684 -17.20 -6.35 34.16
C ALA A 684 -18.37 -6.76 35.10
N VAL A 685 -19.42 -5.94 35.15
CA VAL A 685 -20.55 -6.16 36.06
C VAL A 685 -21.56 -7.16 35.51
N GLU A 686 -21.83 -7.13 34.21
CA GLU A 686 -22.92 -7.89 33.58
C GLU A 686 -22.46 -9.21 32.96
N VAL A 687 -21.16 -9.41 32.77
CA VAL A 687 -20.59 -10.66 32.27
C VAL A 687 -19.71 -11.30 33.35
N LEU A 688 -18.62 -10.64 33.76
CA LEU A 688 -17.59 -11.29 34.60
C LEU A 688 -18.10 -11.63 36.02
N ARG A 689 -18.87 -10.74 36.65
CA ARG A 689 -19.45 -11.01 37.98
C ARG A 689 -20.44 -12.18 37.95
N PRO A 690 -21.41 -12.24 37.01
CA PRO A 690 -22.26 -13.43 36.83
C PRO A 690 -21.48 -14.72 36.55
N MET A 691 -20.35 -14.64 35.84
CA MET A 691 -19.46 -15.79 35.62
C MET A 691 -18.67 -16.20 36.87
N GLY A 692 -18.80 -15.48 37.99
CA GLY A 692 -18.20 -15.84 39.29
C GLY A 692 -16.99 -15.01 39.71
N CYS A 693 -16.63 -13.96 38.97
CA CYS A 693 -15.53 -13.08 39.35
C CYS A 693 -15.93 -12.14 40.50
N LYS A 694 -14.96 -11.77 41.33
CA LYS A 694 -15.09 -10.66 42.27
C LYS A 694 -14.82 -9.35 41.53
N VAL A 695 -15.84 -8.49 41.40
CA VAL A 695 -15.77 -7.24 40.64
C VAL A 695 -16.06 -6.06 41.54
N GLU A 696 -15.03 -5.26 41.81
CA GLU A 696 -15.07 -4.04 42.61
C GLU A 696 -14.91 -2.82 41.70
N GLN A 697 -15.82 -1.85 41.82
CA GLN A 697 -15.78 -0.62 41.03
C GLN A 697 -15.84 0.61 41.92
N THR A 698 -15.04 1.61 41.59
CA THR A 698 -15.26 3.01 41.99
C THR A 698 -15.92 3.76 40.84
N ALA A 699 -16.14 5.06 40.98
CA ALA A 699 -16.65 5.90 39.89
C ALA A 699 -15.74 5.82 38.63
N THR A 700 -14.42 5.69 38.82
CA THR A 700 -13.42 5.79 37.75
C THR A 700 -12.54 4.56 37.58
N SER A 701 -12.64 3.52 38.43
CA SER A 701 -11.80 2.32 38.33
C SER A 701 -12.58 1.02 38.47
N THR A 702 -12.11 -0.03 37.80
CA THR A 702 -12.68 -1.38 37.82
C THR A 702 -11.59 -2.39 38.12
N THR A 703 -11.76 -3.14 39.21
CA THR A 703 -10.87 -4.24 39.63
C THR A 703 -11.62 -5.55 39.52
N VAL A 704 -11.04 -6.53 38.82
CA VAL A 704 -11.59 -7.87 38.66
C VAL A 704 -10.60 -8.89 39.20
N THR A 705 -11.07 -9.76 40.09
CA THR A 705 -10.36 -10.98 40.49
C THR A 705 -11.16 -12.18 39.99
N GLY A 706 -10.52 -13.04 39.18
CA GLY A 706 -11.17 -14.24 38.66
C GLY A 706 -11.45 -15.27 39.76
N PRO A 707 -12.43 -16.18 39.55
CA PRO A 707 -12.56 -17.36 40.40
C PRO A 707 -11.34 -18.29 40.23
N PRO A 708 -11.18 -19.32 41.08
CA PRO A 708 -10.17 -20.35 40.84
C PRO A 708 -10.23 -20.88 39.39
N VAL A 709 -9.06 -21.13 38.80
CA VAL A 709 -8.94 -21.67 37.45
C VAL A 709 -9.80 -22.94 37.35
N GLY A 710 -10.72 -22.98 36.39
CA GLY A 710 -11.69 -24.09 36.31
C GLY A 710 -13.11 -23.73 36.66
N GLU A 711 -13.36 -22.59 37.29
CA GLU A 711 -14.62 -22.35 38.01
C GLU A 711 -15.49 -21.23 37.46
N LEU A 712 -15.18 -20.71 36.27
CA LEU A 712 -16.07 -19.78 35.56
C LEU A 712 -17.44 -20.45 35.33
N LYS A 713 -18.51 -19.72 35.63
CA LYS A 713 -19.90 -20.19 35.50
C LYS A 713 -20.46 -19.83 34.11
N PRO A 714 -21.19 -20.75 33.44
CA PRO A 714 -21.87 -20.43 32.20
C PRO A 714 -23.02 -19.45 32.45
N LEU A 715 -23.35 -18.63 31.46
CA LEU A 715 -24.45 -17.66 31.55
C LEU A 715 -25.66 -18.18 30.77
N PRO A 716 -26.80 -18.50 31.41
CA PRO A 716 -27.96 -19.04 30.70
C PRO A 716 -28.39 -18.19 29.50
N GLU A 717 -28.34 -16.87 29.68
CA GLU A 717 -28.58 -15.87 28.64
C GLU A 717 -27.91 -14.53 29.05
N VAL A 718 -27.33 -13.82 28.09
CA VAL A 718 -26.85 -12.45 28.25
C VAL A 718 -27.15 -11.63 27.00
N ASP A 719 -27.84 -10.51 27.18
CA ASP A 719 -28.05 -9.51 26.12
C ASP A 719 -26.81 -8.62 26.03
N MET A 720 -26.17 -8.59 24.86
CA MET A 720 -24.99 -7.78 24.60
C MET A 720 -25.25 -6.66 23.58
N GLU A 721 -26.49 -6.24 23.32
CA GLU A 721 -26.80 -5.15 22.37
C GLU A 721 -26.01 -3.86 22.69
N THR A 722 -25.89 -3.51 23.97
CA THR A 722 -25.19 -2.29 24.43
C THR A 722 -23.69 -2.44 24.57
N MET A 723 -23.16 -3.67 24.52
CA MET A 723 -21.74 -4.01 24.62
C MET A 723 -21.31 -4.95 23.49
N THR A 724 -21.87 -4.69 22.30
CA THR A 724 -21.87 -5.60 21.14
C THR A 724 -20.49 -6.05 20.71
N ASP A 725 -19.47 -5.21 20.92
CA ASP A 725 -18.10 -5.45 20.49
C ASP A 725 -17.28 -6.27 21.50
N ALA A 726 -17.77 -6.44 22.73
CA ALA A 726 -17.19 -7.27 23.80
C ALA A 726 -17.60 -8.76 23.71
N PHE A 727 -18.52 -9.11 22.81
CA PHE A 727 -19.06 -10.48 22.73
C PHE A 727 -18.00 -11.54 22.40
N LEU A 728 -16.95 -11.17 21.66
CA LEU A 728 -15.85 -12.09 21.33
C LEU A 728 -15.08 -12.48 22.59
N THR A 729 -14.84 -11.51 23.48
CA THR A 729 -14.23 -11.72 24.79
C THR A 729 -15.13 -12.57 25.69
N ALA A 730 -16.45 -12.31 25.71
CA ALA A 730 -17.41 -13.16 26.42
C ALA A 730 -17.40 -14.60 25.88
N SER A 731 -17.29 -14.76 24.56
CA SER A 731 -17.33 -16.06 23.90
C SER A 731 -16.16 -16.97 24.30
N VAL A 732 -14.94 -16.42 24.41
CA VAL A 732 -13.78 -17.20 24.86
C VAL A 732 -13.82 -17.56 26.34
N LEU A 733 -14.44 -16.72 27.18
CA LEU A 733 -14.68 -17.06 28.59
C LEU A 733 -15.75 -18.15 28.72
N ALA A 734 -16.83 -18.06 27.92
CA ALA A 734 -17.89 -19.06 27.87
C ALA A 734 -17.37 -20.43 27.43
N ALA A 735 -16.40 -20.46 26.50
CA ALA A 735 -15.76 -21.68 26.03
C ALA A 735 -15.09 -22.49 27.14
N VAL A 736 -14.58 -21.82 28.18
CA VAL A 736 -13.94 -22.46 29.35
C VAL A 736 -14.80 -22.44 30.61
N ALA A 737 -16.08 -22.06 30.50
CA ALA A 737 -17.01 -22.15 31.61
C ALA A 737 -17.26 -23.62 31.99
N LYS A 738 -17.38 -23.89 33.29
CA LYS A 738 -17.60 -25.23 33.83
C LYS A 738 -19.07 -25.63 33.71
N PRO A 739 -19.39 -26.77 33.05
CA PRO A 739 -20.74 -27.33 33.06
C PRO A 739 -21.27 -27.49 34.48
N ASN A 740 -22.53 -27.08 34.71
CA ASN A 740 -23.20 -27.26 36.00
C ASN A 740 -24.60 -27.88 35.84
N ALA A 741 -25.29 -28.12 36.94
CA ALA A 741 -26.62 -28.75 36.96
C ALA A 741 -27.71 -27.97 36.19
N ASN A 742 -27.49 -26.69 35.90
CA ASN A 742 -28.40 -25.82 35.15
C ASN A 742 -28.03 -25.70 33.66
N GLY A 743 -26.99 -26.41 33.19
CA GLY A 743 -26.53 -26.45 31.80
C GLY A 743 -25.03 -26.16 31.63
N ALA A 744 -24.51 -26.48 30.45
CA ALA A 744 -23.13 -26.18 30.03
C ALA A 744 -23.04 -24.99 29.06
N THR A 745 -24.19 -24.49 28.62
CA THR A 745 -24.29 -23.61 27.45
C THR A 745 -24.46 -22.16 27.86
N THR A 746 -23.64 -21.28 27.28
CA THR A 746 -23.84 -19.83 27.37
C THR A 746 -24.54 -19.32 26.11
N ARG A 747 -25.58 -18.48 26.27
CA ARG A 747 -26.28 -17.82 25.14
C ARG A 747 -26.00 -16.32 25.15
N ILE A 748 -25.48 -15.79 24.04
CA ILE A 748 -25.23 -14.36 23.85
C ILE A 748 -26.17 -13.85 22.75
N LEU A 749 -26.98 -12.83 23.04
CA LEU A 749 -27.99 -12.24 22.15
C LEU A 749 -27.71 -10.76 21.83
N GLY A 750 -28.50 -10.16 20.92
CA GLY A 750 -28.43 -8.72 20.62
C GLY A 750 -27.26 -8.29 19.73
N ILE A 751 -26.61 -9.21 19.02
CA ILE A 751 -25.36 -8.98 18.27
C ILE A 751 -25.49 -9.20 16.76
N ALA A 752 -26.70 -9.12 16.18
CA ALA A 752 -26.93 -9.28 14.73
C ALA A 752 -26.04 -8.37 13.85
N ASN A 753 -25.72 -7.17 14.34
CA ASN A 753 -24.84 -6.21 13.67
C ASN A 753 -23.40 -6.73 13.46
N GLN A 754 -22.94 -7.74 14.22
CA GLN A 754 -21.58 -8.30 14.15
C GLN A 754 -21.32 -9.16 12.89
N ARG A 755 -22.37 -9.48 12.13
CA ARG A 755 -22.31 -10.25 10.87
C ARG A 755 -21.69 -9.48 9.71
N VAL A 756 -21.80 -8.15 9.74
CA VAL A 756 -21.43 -7.23 8.63
C VAL A 756 -20.41 -6.17 9.06
N LYS A 757 -19.60 -6.47 10.09
CA LYS A 757 -18.52 -5.60 10.56
C LYS A 757 -17.27 -5.78 9.68
N GLU A 758 -16.15 -6.14 10.28
CA GLU A 758 -14.88 -6.34 9.57
C GLU A 758 -14.90 -7.69 8.84
N CYS A 759 -15.36 -8.72 9.55
CA CYS A 759 -15.75 -10.01 9.02
C CYS A 759 -17.14 -10.41 9.57
N ASN A 760 -17.62 -11.60 9.21
CA ASN A 760 -18.74 -12.20 9.94
C ASN A 760 -18.21 -12.77 11.27
N ARG A 761 -18.15 -11.93 12.30
CA ARG A 761 -17.52 -12.25 13.59
C ARG A 761 -18.20 -13.39 14.32
N ILE A 762 -19.52 -13.52 14.20
CA ILE A 762 -20.28 -14.63 14.82
C ILE A 762 -19.81 -15.96 14.22
N LYS A 763 -19.72 -16.01 12.88
CA LYS A 763 -19.18 -17.19 12.19
C LYS A 763 -17.70 -17.41 12.51
N ALA A 764 -16.89 -16.36 12.56
CA ALA A 764 -15.47 -16.48 12.92
C ALA A 764 -15.29 -17.09 14.32
N MET A 765 -16.02 -16.62 15.34
CA MET A 765 -15.96 -17.20 16.68
C MET A 765 -16.40 -18.67 16.68
N LYS A 766 -17.45 -19.03 15.94
CA LYS A 766 -17.90 -20.42 15.80
C LYS A 766 -16.81 -21.31 15.21
N ASP A 767 -16.24 -20.90 14.07
CA ASP A 767 -15.28 -21.71 13.31
C ASP A 767 -13.94 -21.84 14.06
N GLU A 768 -13.48 -20.77 14.72
CA GLU A 768 -12.21 -20.75 15.43
C GLU A 768 -12.29 -21.40 16.83
N LEU A 769 -13.41 -21.28 17.56
CA LEU A 769 -13.61 -22.01 18.82
C LEU A 769 -13.74 -23.53 18.58
N ALA A 770 -14.30 -23.93 17.44
CA ALA A 770 -14.38 -25.34 17.06
C ALA A 770 -13.01 -26.02 17.00
N LYS A 771 -11.93 -25.28 16.68
CA LYS A 771 -10.55 -25.79 16.69
C LYS A 771 -10.07 -26.19 18.09
N PHE A 772 -10.63 -25.59 19.14
CA PHE A 772 -10.41 -26.01 20.54
C PHE A 772 -11.39 -27.11 20.99
N GLY A 773 -12.16 -27.68 20.06
CA GLY A 773 -13.17 -28.70 20.36
C GLY A 773 -14.44 -28.14 21.03
N VAL A 774 -14.63 -26.82 21.02
CA VAL A 774 -15.78 -26.15 21.65
C VAL A 774 -16.92 -26.04 20.64
N THR A 775 -18.10 -26.54 21.02
CA THR A 775 -19.26 -26.53 20.11
C THR A 775 -19.98 -25.19 20.20
N CYS A 776 -20.14 -24.53 19.05
CA CYS A 776 -20.86 -23.26 18.94
C CYS A 776 -22.01 -23.36 17.93
N ARG A 777 -23.13 -22.70 18.22
CA ARG A 777 -24.30 -22.60 17.34
C ARG A 777 -24.63 -21.14 17.06
N GLU A 778 -24.92 -20.84 15.80
CA GLU A 778 -25.25 -19.49 15.35
C GLU A 778 -26.77 -19.28 15.48
N LEU A 779 -27.18 -18.19 16.12
CA LEU A 779 -28.58 -17.77 16.27
C LEU A 779 -28.86 -16.60 15.33
N ASP A 780 -30.13 -16.24 15.12
CA ASP A 780 -30.50 -15.12 14.23
C ASP A 780 -29.77 -13.81 14.60
N ASP A 781 -29.72 -13.49 15.90
CA ASP A 781 -29.07 -12.31 16.46
C ASP A 781 -28.02 -12.62 17.53
N GLY A 782 -27.46 -13.84 17.56
CA GLY A 782 -26.64 -14.31 18.67
C GLY A 782 -25.75 -15.52 18.40
N ILE A 783 -25.14 -16.04 19.47
CA ILE A 783 -24.33 -17.25 19.47
C ILE A 783 -24.55 -18.06 20.76
N GLU A 784 -24.59 -19.38 20.64
CA GLU A 784 -24.53 -20.30 21.77
C GLU A 784 -23.21 -21.04 21.81
N ILE A 785 -22.69 -21.26 23.02
CA ILE A 785 -21.36 -21.84 23.24
C ILE A 785 -21.46 -22.88 24.37
N ASP A 786 -21.10 -24.12 24.07
CA ASP A 786 -21.03 -25.19 25.07
C ASP A 786 -19.66 -25.17 25.74
N GLY A 787 -19.62 -24.69 26.99
CA GLY A 787 -18.40 -24.62 27.78
C GLY A 787 -17.84 -26.01 28.07
N ARG A 788 -16.52 -26.15 27.95
CA ARG A 788 -15.80 -27.41 28.19
C ARG A 788 -14.92 -27.41 29.43
N GLY A 789 -14.98 -26.34 30.23
CA GLY A 789 -13.93 -26.09 31.22
C GLY A 789 -12.56 -26.03 30.53
N PHE A 790 -11.57 -26.68 31.12
CA PHE A 790 -10.18 -26.69 30.64
C PHE A 790 -9.85 -27.92 29.78
N ASP A 791 -10.85 -28.74 29.45
CA ASP A 791 -10.72 -29.85 28.48
C ASP A 791 -10.82 -29.31 27.04
N LEU A 792 -9.90 -28.40 26.71
CA LEU A 792 -9.74 -27.85 25.37
C LEU A 792 -8.85 -28.76 24.51
N GLN A 793 -9.09 -28.76 23.21
CA GLN A 793 -8.22 -29.43 22.23
C GLN A 793 -7.12 -28.48 21.74
N GLU A 794 -6.06 -29.07 21.16
CA GLU A 794 -5.04 -28.31 20.44
C GLU A 794 -5.64 -27.73 19.15
N ALA A 795 -5.56 -26.40 18.98
CA ALA A 795 -6.06 -25.71 17.81
C ALA A 795 -5.20 -26.01 16.56
N GLN A 796 -5.56 -27.07 15.83
CA GLN A 796 -4.85 -27.47 14.62
C GLN A 796 -4.89 -26.37 13.54
N GLY A 797 -3.74 -26.13 12.90
CA GLY A 797 -3.60 -25.13 11.83
C GLY A 797 -3.50 -23.67 12.31
N GLY A 798 -3.59 -23.43 13.63
CA GLY A 798 -3.55 -22.09 14.22
C GLY A 798 -4.87 -21.32 14.06
N ILE A 799 -4.93 -20.16 14.72
CA ILE A 799 -6.09 -19.28 14.75
C ILE A 799 -6.02 -18.25 13.63
N HIS A 800 -7.00 -18.29 12.74
CA HIS A 800 -7.17 -17.31 11.68
C HIS A 800 -8.00 -16.15 12.21
N CYS A 801 -7.48 -14.94 12.12
CA CYS A 801 -8.07 -13.75 12.72
C CYS A 801 -8.93 -12.97 11.72
N TYR A 802 -8.85 -13.29 10.42
CA TYR A 802 -9.61 -12.62 9.35
C TYR A 802 -9.29 -11.12 9.25
N ASP A 803 -8.04 -10.75 9.55
CA ASP A 803 -7.60 -9.36 9.75
C ASP A 803 -8.45 -8.58 10.80
N ASP A 804 -9.10 -9.29 11.72
CA ASP A 804 -9.91 -8.69 12.80
C ASP A 804 -9.16 -8.72 14.13
N HIS A 805 -8.75 -7.53 14.57
CA HIS A 805 -8.08 -7.28 15.83
C HIS A 805 -8.80 -7.90 17.05
N ARG A 806 -10.14 -7.93 17.06
CA ARG A 806 -10.91 -8.45 18.21
C ARG A 806 -10.84 -9.96 18.28
N VAL A 807 -10.79 -10.64 17.14
CA VAL A 807 -10.62 -12.10 17.08
C VAL A 807 -9.26 -12.46 17.63
N ALA A 808 -8.19 -11.82 17.14
CA ALA A 808 -6.82 -12.07 17.61
C ALA A 808 -6.66 -11.87 19.12
N MET A 809 -7.12 -10.73 19.66
CA MET A 809 -7.01 -10.45 21.10
C MET A 809 -7.86 -11.40 21.95
N SER A 810 -9.09 -11.73 21.53
CA SER A 810 -9.93 -12.68 22.28
C SER A 810 -9.29 -14.07 22.35
N PHE A 811 -8.79 -14.59 21.21
CA PHE A 811 -8.12 -15.88 21.19
C PHE A 811 -6.77 -15.88 21.89
N SER A 812 -6.08 -14.73 21.99
CA SER A 812 -4.87 -14.64 22.81
C SER A 812 -5.17 -14.85 24.30
N VAL A 813 -6.35 -14.40 24.78
CA VAL A 813 -6.81 -14.68 26.15
C VAL A 813 -7.05 -16.18 26.33
N LEU A 814 -7.83 -16.80 25.43
CA LEU A 814 -8.10 -18.24 25.47
C LEU A 814 -6.84 -19.10 25.43
N SER A 815 -5.86 -18.68 24.62
CA SER A 815 -4.60 -19.39 24.41
C SER A 815 -3.79 -19.56 25.69
N THR A 816 -3.96 -18.67 26.68
CA THR A 816 -3.27 -18.79 27.96
C THR A 816 -3.74 -19.99 28.79
N MET A 817 -4.92 -20.54 28.47
CA MET A 817 -5.54 -21.69 29.13
C MET A 817 -5.59 -22.94 28.24
N ALA A 818 -5.02 -22.88 27.04
CA ALA A 818 -4.93 -24.02 26.14
C ALA A 818 -3.98 -25.10 26.69
N PRO A 819 -4.16 -26.40 26.36
CA PRO A 819 -3.27 -27.46 26.83
C PRO A 819 -1.87 -27.40 26.21
N LYS A 820 -1.72 -26.68 25.08
CA LYS A 820 -0.48 -26.53 24.32
C LYS A 820 -0.36 -25.10 23.80
N PRO A 821 0.86 -24.66 23.40
CA PRO A 821 1.05 -23.35 22.79
C PRO A 821 0.17 -23.18 21.55
N THR A 822 -0.53 -22.05 21.48
CA THR A 822 -1.47 -21.75 20.40
C THR A 822 -0.86 -20.77 19.43
N LEU A 823 -0.89 -21.11 18.14
CA LEU A 823 -0.45 -20.21 17.07
C LEU A 823 -1.58 -19.26 16.67
N ILE A 824 -1.30 -17.96 16.64
CA ILE A 824 -2.19 -16.91 16.14
C ILE A 824 -1.57 -16.30 14.88
N LEU A 825 -2.27 -16.39 13.75
CA LEU A 825 -1.68 -16.23 12.42
C LEU A 825 -1.34 -14.78 12.04
N GLU A 826 -2.15 -13.81 12.47
CA GLU A 826 -2.11 -12.42 12.00
C GLU A 826 -1.78 -11.46 13.15
N ARG A 827 -0.53 -11.48 13.66
CA ARG A 827 -0.10 -10.72 14.84
C ARG A 827 -0.38 -9.22 14.73
N GLU A 828 -0.11 -8.65 13.55
CA GLU A 828 -0.14 -7.19 13.34
C GLU A 828 -1.57 -6.61 13.28
N CYS A 829 -2.62 -7.43 13.10
CA CYS A 829 -3.99 -6.93 12.97
C CYS A 829 -4.48 -6.20 14.23
N VAL A 830 -3.91 -6.51 15.42
CA VAL A 830 -4.20 -5.81 16.68
C VAL A 830 -3.86 -4.32 16.63
N GLY A 831 -2.98 -3.90 15.71
CA GLY A 831 -2.56 -2.51 15.50
C GLY A 831 -3.70 -1.53 15.26
N LYS A 832 -4.87 -2.01 14.84
CA LYS A 832 -6.07 -1.19 14.61
C LYS A 832 -6.63 -0.51 15.86
N THR A 833 -6.46 -1.13 17.03
CA THR A 833 -6.99 -0.63 18.30
C THR A 833 -5.95 -0.66 19.42
N TRP A 834 -5.09 -1.69 19.46
CA TRP A 834 -4.08 -1.83 20.49
C TRP A 834 -2.78 -2.44 19.95
N PRO A 835 -1.93 -1.64 19.27
CA PRO A 835 -0.64 -2.09 18.74
C PRO A 835 0.25 -2.79 19.79
N GLY A 836 0.20 -2.31 21.03
CA GLY A 836 0.97 -2.84 22.14
C GLY A 836 0.34 -4.01 22.90
N TRP A 837 -0.73 -4.64 22.40
CA TRP A 837 -1.40 -5.74 23.11
C TRP A 837 -0.44 -6.88 23.47
N TRP A 838 0.34 -7.36 22.49
CA TRP A 838 1.34 -8.42 22.69
C TRP A 838 2.42 -8.00 23.69
N ASP A 839 2.75 -6.71 23.73
CA ASP A 839 3.73 -6.15 24.65
C ASP A 839 3.19 -6.20 26.08
N GLN A 840 1.92 -5.82 26.30
CA GLN A 840 1.28 -5.93 27.61
C GLN A 840 1.14 -7.38 28.07
N LEU A 841 0.83 -8.30 27.15
CA LEU A 841 0.73 -9.73 27.44
C LEU A 841 2.07 -10.31 27.92
N SER A 842 3.19 -9.87 27.32
CA SER A 842 4.54 -10.26 27.74
C SER A 842 5.01 -9.52 29.01
N LEU A 843 4.84 -8.20 29.07
CA LEU A 843 5.42 -7.36 30.12
C LEU A 843 4.62 -7.38 31.42
N LEU A 844 3.29 -7.26 31.36
CA LEU A 844 2.43 -7.23 32.54
C LEU A 844 1.96 -8.62 32.95
N PHE A 845 1.44 -9.40 32.00
CA PHE A 845 0.91 -10.75 32.29
C PHE A 845 1.99 -11.84 32.31
N LYS A 846 3.24 -11.51 31.96
CA LYS A 846 4.39 -12.44 31.94
C LYS A 846 4.16 -13.69 31.07
N VAL A 847 3.30 -13.58 30.07
CA VAL A 847 3.02 -14.66 29.12
C VAL A 847 4.21 -14.82 28.19
N LYS A 848 4.70 -16.05 28.04
CA LYS A 848 5.77 -16.35 27.10
C LYS A 848 5.22 -16.34 25.66
N LEU A 849 5.85 -15.54 24.80
CA LEU A 849 5.54 -15.43 23.37
C LEU A 849 6.72 -15.89 22.51
N GLU A 850 6.44 -16.44 21.33
CA GLU A 850 7.45 -16.75 20.31
C GLU A 850 6.95 -16.27 18.94
N GLY A 851 7.82 -15.65 18.13
CA GLY A 851 7.51 -15.29 16.75
C GLY A 851 7.62 -16.50 15.84
N VAL A 852 6.59 -16.74 15.01
CA VAL A 852 6.55 -17.86 14.07
C VAL A 852 6.25 -17.36 12.67
N GLU A 853 7.01 -17.87 11.71
CA GLU A 853 6.73 -17.73 10.28
C GLU A 853 6.39 -19.11 9.74
N LEU A 854 5.15 -19.27 9.26
CA LEU A 854 4.73 -20.51 8.63
C LEU A 854 5.43 -20.63 7.28
N LYS A 855 6.12 -21.75 7.05
CA LYS A 855 6.60 -22.08 5.70
C LYS A 855 5.37 -22.15 4.79
N PRO A 856 5.36 -21.48 3.63
CA PRO A 856 4.31 -21.68 2.65
C PRO A 856 4.34 -23.16 2.27
N SER A 857 3.41 -23.94 2.79
CA SER A 857 3.39 -25.37 2.48
C SER A 857 3.11 -25.52 0.99
N SER A 858 3.82 -26.44 0.35
CA SER A 858 3.56 -26.91 -1.02
C SER A 858 2.20 -27.62 -1.17
N SER A 859 1.27 -27.41 -0.22
CA SER A 859 -0.03 -28.04 -0.12
C SER A 859 -1.06 -27.21 0.65
N VAL A 860 -0.89 -25.88 0.79
CA VAL A 860 -2.08 -25.02 0.94
C VAL A 860 -2.64 -24.95 -0.47
N GLY A 861 -3.58 -25.85 -0.77
CA GLY A 861 -4.35 -25.78 -2.01
C GLY A 861 -4.74 -24.33 -2.19
N HIS A 862 -4.34 -23.74 -3.33
CA HIS A 862 -4.65 -22.36 -3.67
C HIS A 862 -6.02 -22.06 -3.13
N SER A 863 -6.12 -21.21 -2.11
CA SER A 863 -7.42 -20.69 -1.70
C SER A 863 -7.93 -20.07 -2.99
N ILE A 864 -8.83 -20.78 -3.67
CA ILE A 864 -9.41 -20.35 -4.93
C ILE A 864 -10.01 -19.02 -4.54
N SER A 865 -9.37 -17.93 -4.95
CA SER A 865 -9.84 -16.60 -4.58
C SER A 865 -11.31 -16.56 -5.00
N SER A 866 -12.18 -15.99 -4.17
CA SER A 866 -13.61 -15.89 -4.47
C SER A 866 -13.88 -15.22 -5.84
N SER A 867 -12.90 -14.50 -6.39
CA SER A 867 -12.89 -13.98 -7.76
C SER A 867 -12.93 -15.05 -8.87
N ASN A 868 -12.28 -16.21 -8.69
CA ASN A 868 -12.16 -17.25 -9.72
C ASN A 868 -13.46 -18.06 -9.92
N GLN A 869 -14.45 -17.86 -9.06
CA GLN A 869 -15.76 -18.49 -9.16
C GLN A 869 -16.88 -17.51 -9.55
N LYS A 870 -16.58 -16.24 -9.83
CA LYS A 870 -17.62 -15.26 -10.20
C LYS A 870 -18.38 -15.68 -11.46
N SER A 871 -19.69 -15.46 -11.44
CA SER A 871 -20.57 -15.79 -12.56
C SER A 871 -20.19 -15.03 -13.84
N ILE A 872 -20.40 -15.65 -15.00
CA ILE A 872 -20.08 -15.09 -16.32
C ILE A 872 -21.35 -14.52 -16.95
N PHE A 873 -21.33 -13.27 -17.37
CA PHE A 873 -22.41 -12.66 -18.15
C PHE A 873 -22.01 -12.57 -19.62
N ILE A 874 -22.79 -13.17 -20.51
CA ILE A 874 -22.57 -13.19 -21.94
C ILE A 874 -23.51 -12.17 -22.59
N ILE A 875 -22.92 -11.11 -23.17
CA ILE A 875 -23.62 -10.03 -23.86
C ILE A 875 -23.31 -10.06 -25.37
N GLY A 876 -24.13 -9.37 -26.15
CA GLY A 876 -23.98 -9.28 -27.60
C GLY A 876 -25.31 -9.32 -28.34
N MET A 877 -25.28 -9.09 -29.65
CA MET A 877 -26.50 -9.07 -30.47
C MET A 877 -27.24 -10.42 -30.50
N ARG A 878 -28.54 -10.38 -30.78
CA ARG A 878 -29.31 -11.58 -31.12
C ARG A 878 -28.69 -12.21 -32.38
N GLY A 879 -28.60 -13.54 -32.44
CA GLY A 879 -27.92 -14.24 -33.54
C GLY A 879 -26.39 -14.30 -33.46
N ALA A 880 -25.76 -13.58 -32.51
CA ALA A 880 -24.29 -13.61 -32.36
C ALA A 880 -23.73 -14.93 -31.79
N GLY A 881 -24.58 -15.87 -31.35
CA GLY A 881 -24.15 -17.16 -30.80
C GLY A 881 -24.00 -17.21 -29.27
N LYS A 882 -24.67 -16.32 -28.53
CA LYS A 882 -24.59 -16.25 -27.05
C LYS A 882 -25.02 -17.55 -26.37
N THR A 883 -26.18 -18.09 -26.72
CA THR A 883 -26.71 -19.33 -26.13
C THR A 883 -25.81 -20.53 -26.47
N THR A 884 -25.30 -20.61 -27.70
CA THR A 884 -24.33 -21.64 -28.12
C THR A 884 -23.04 -21.57 -27.30
N THR A 885 -22.44 -20.38 -27.21
CA THR A 885 -21.20 -20.11 -26.46
C THR A 885 -21.40 -20.37 -24.97
N GLY A 886 -22.55 -19.96 -24.42
CA GLY A 886 -22.96 -20.28 -23.04
C GLY A 886 -23.10 -21.78 -22.80
N GLY A 887 -23.61 -22.53 -23.76
CA GLY A 887 -23.72 -23.98 -23.69
C GLY A 887 -22.36 -24.69 -23.76
N TRP A 888 -21.40 -24.16 -24.51
CA TRP A 888 -20.00 -24.62 -24.47
C TRP A 888 -19.37 -24.33 -23.11
N ALA A 889 -19.54 -23.10 -22.61
CA ALA A 889 -19.00 -22.69 -21.31
C ALA A 889 -19.56 -23.55 -20.17
N SER A 890 -20.86 -23.85 -20.21
CA SER A 890 -21.52 -24.70 -19.22
C SER A 890 -20.92 -26.11 -19.17
N ARG A 891 -20.73 -26.73 -20.34
CA ARG A 891 -20.11 -28.06 -20.46
C ARG A 891 -18.65 -28.07 -20.00
N LEU A 892 -17.88 -27.05 -20.37
CA LEU A 892 -16.45 -26.98 -20.07
C LEU A 892 -16.17 -26.63 -18.59
N LEU A 893 -17.02 -25.80 -17.97
CA LEU A 893 -16.83 -25.35 -16.59
C LEU A 893 -17.57 -26.19 -15.56
N GLY A 894 -18.58 -26.95 -15.98
CA GLY A 894 -19.53 -27.65 -15.10
C GLY A 894 -20.52 -26.69 -14.42
N TRP A 895 -20.75 -25.50 -14.99
CA TRP A 895 -21.59 -24.46 -14.40
C TRP A 895 -22.95 -24.40 -15.11
N PRO A 896 -24.07 -24.20 -14.38
CA PRO A 896 -25.39 -24.04 -14.99
C PRO A 896 -25.46 -22.79 -15.88
N LEU A 897 -26.00 -22.97 -17.09
CA LEU A 897 -26.39 -21.89 -18.00
C LEU A 897 -27.83 -21.46 -17.72
N ILE A 898 -28.05 -20.16 -17.60
CA ILE A 898 -29.37 -19.55 -17.52
C ILE A 898 -29.48 -18.54 -18.66
N ASP A 899 -30.41 -18.77 -19.59
CA ASP A 899 -30.79 -17.77 -20.58
C ASP A 899 -31.78 -16.80 -19.95
N LEU A 900 -31.41 -15.53 -19.85
CA LEU A 900 -32.23 -14.52 -19.18
C LEU A 900 -33.49 -14.17 -19.95
N ASP A 901 -33.54 -14.38 -21.27
CA ASP A 901 -34.78 -14.22 -22.02
C ASP A 901 -35.78 -15.32 -21.61
N THR A 902 -35.35 -16.58 -21.54
CA THR A 902 -36.20 -17.70 -21.09
C THR A 902 -36.60 -17.59 -19.61
N GLU A 903 -35.67 -17.17 -18.76
CA GLU A 903 -35.95 -16.97 -17.33
C GLU A 903 -36.92 -15.81 -17.10
N LEU A 904 -36.85 -14.77 -17.92
CA LEU A 904 -37.81 -13.66 -17.88
C LEU A 904 -39.21 -14.13 -18.28
N GLU A 905 -39.36 -14.92 -19.34
CA GLU A 905 -40.67 -15.47 -19.73
C GLU A 905 -41.25 -16.38 -18.63
N ARG A 906 -40.39 -17.21 -18.03
CA ARG A 906 -40.78 -18.10 -16.92
C ARG A 906 -41.23 -17.33 -15.68
N THR A 907 -40.53 -16.26 -15.33
CA THR A 907 -40.82 -15.45 -14.11
C THR A 907 -41.98 -14.49 -14.32
N ALA A 908 -42.16 -13.95 -15.54
CA ALA A 908 -43.27 -13.10 -15.91
C ALA A 908 -44.56 -13.86 -16.27
N ALA A 909 -44.48 -15.19 -16.45
CA ALA A 909 -45.56 -16.05 -16.94
C ALA A 909 -46.18 -15.58 -18.28
N MET A 910 -45.38 -14.91 -19.10
CA MET A 910 -45.76 -14.30 -20.38
C MET A 910 -44.60 -14.44 -21.37
N THR A 911 -44.90 -14.57 -22.67
CA THR A 911 -43.84 -14.53 -23.69
C THR A 911 -43.32 -13.10 -23.86
N ILE A 912 -42.07 -12.93 -24.31
CA ILE A 912 -41.52 -11.58 -24.55
C ILE A 912 -42.36 -10.77 -25.56
N PRO A 913 -42.87 -11.35 -26.67
CA PRO A 913 -43.81 -10.65 -27.55
C PRO A 913 -45.05 -10.13 -26.82
N ASP A 914 -45.63 -10.91 -25.88
CA ASP A 914 -46.80 -10.49 -25.10
C ASP A 914 -46.44 -9.38 -24.11
N ILE A 915 -45.28 -9.46 -23.46
CA ILE A 915 -44.77 -8.39 -22.58
C ILE A 915 -44.62 -7.07 -23.35
N ILE A 916 -44.05 -7.11 -24.55
CA ILE A 916 -43.89 -5.92 -25.39
C ILE A 916 -45.25 -5.38 -25.85
N LYS A 917 -46.19 -6.26 -26.18
CA LYS A 917 -47.55 -5.87 -26.59
C LYS A 917 -48.33 -5.19 -25.45
N GLU A 918 -48.19 -5.69 -24.22
CA GLU A 918 -48.93 -5.18 -23.05
C GLU A 918 -48.25 -3.99 -22.37
N LYS A 919 -46.92 -4.02 -22.21
CA LYS A 919 -46.15 -3.07 -21.40
C LYS A 919 -45.19 -2.19 -22.21
N GLY A 920 -45.14 -2.38 -23.54
CA GLY A 920 -44.22 -1.68 -24.41
C GLY A 920 -42.75 -2.09 -24.22
N TRP A 921 -41.87 -1.46 -24.99
CA TRP A 921 -40.43 -1.69 -24.89
C TRP A 921 -39.83 -1.18 -23.57
N GLU A 922 -40.38 -0.09 -23.01
CA GLU A 922 -39.92 0.47 -21.74
C GLU A 922 -40.17 -0.50 -20.57
N GLY A 923 -41.39 -1.01 -20.44
CA GLY A 923 -41.72 -2.01 -19.41
C GLY A 923 -40.96 -3.33 -19.56
N PHE A 924 -40.66 -3.75 -20.80
CA PHE A 924 -39.78 -4.90 -21.05
C PHE A 924 -38.35 -4.65 -20.52
N ARG A 925 -37.78 -3.46 -20.73
CA ARG A 925 -36.44 -3.11 -20.26
C ARG A 925 -36.34 -3.02 -18.74
N GLU A 926 -37.39 -2.54 -18.07
CA GLU A 926 -37.46 -2.52 -16.61
C GLU A 926 -37.44 -3.94 -16.02
N LEU A 927 -38.18 -4.87 -16.64
CA LEU A 927 -38.19 -6.27 -16.21
C LEU A 927 -36.85 -6.96 -16.47
N GLU A 928 -36.21 -6.75 -17.62
CA GLU A 928 -34.85 -7.23 -17.90
C GLU A 928 -33.84 -6.74 -16.84
N LEU A 929 -33.91 -5.45 -16.49
CA LEU A 929 -33.03 -4.85 -15.48
C LEU A 929 -33.29 -5.42 -14.07
N SER A 930 -34.55 -5.61 -13.70
CA SER A 930 -34.94 -6.22 -12.42
C SER A 930 -34.42 -7.65 -12.30
N LEU A 931 -34.56 -8.45 -13.37
CA LEU A 931 -34.03 -9.80 -13.41
C LEU A 931 -32.51 -9.81 -13.32
N LEU A 932 -31.81 -8.93 -14.06
CA LEU A 932 -30.35 -8.80 -14.00
C LEU A 932 -29.87 -8.50 -12.55
N LYS A 933 -30.51 -7.55 -11.86
CA LYS A 933 -30.22 -7.22 -10.45
C LYS A 933 -30.41 -8.42 -9.54
N THR A 934 -31.50 -9.16 -9.74
CA THR A 934 -31.86 -10.34 -8.95
C THR A 934 -30.81 -11.44 -9.11
N VAL A 935 -30.50 -11.83 -10.34
CA VAL A 935 -29.53 -12.92 -10.59
C VAL A 935 -28.11 -12.56 -10.14
N MET A 936 -27.69 -11.30 -10.27
CA MET A 936 -26.38 -10.85 -9.78
C MET A 936 -26.27 -10.91 -8.25
N LYS A 937 -27.38 -10.71 -7.54
CA LYS A 937 -27.44 -10.77 -6.08
C LYS A 937 -27.52 -12.21 -5.57
N GLU A 938 -28.40 -13.02 -6.16
CA GLU A 938 -28.68 -14.38 -5.69
C GLU A 938 -27.68 -15.42 -6.18
N LYS A 939 -27.11 -15.21 -7.37
CA LYS A 939 -26.23 -16.17 -8.06
C LYS A 939 -24.89 -15.51 -8.44
N PRO A 940 -24.14 -14.93 -7.48
CA PRO A 940 -22.93 -14.16 -7.75
C PRO A 940 -21.74 -15.02 -8.21
N THR A 941 -21.78 -16.33 -7.97
CA THR A 941 -20.69 -17.26 -8.27
C THR A 941 -21.19 -18.57 -8.88
N GLY A 942 -20.47 -19.12 -9.84
CA GLY A 942 -20.67 -20.46 -10.37
C GLY A 942 -21.78 -20.59 -11.41
N TYR A 943 -22.26 -19.49 -12.00
CA TYR A 943 -23.30 -19.49 -13.04
C TYR A 943 -22.83 -18.84 -14.34
N ILE A 944 -23.49 -19.18 -15.44
CA ILE A 944 -23.33 -18.53 -16.74
C ILE A 944 -24.68 -17.95 -17.14
N PHE A 945 -24.71 -16.67 -17.48
CA PHE A 945 -25.92 -15.96 -17.89
C PHE A 945 -25.80 -15.49 -19.33
N ALA A 946 -26.70 -15.93 -20.21
CA ALA A 946 -26.85 -15.32 -21.53
C ALA A 946 -27.90 -14.20 -21.43
N THR A 947 -27.51 -12.96 -21.72
CA THR A 947 -28.43 -11.82 -21.58
C THR A 947 -29.27 -11.61 -22.85
N GLY A 948 -30.41 -10.92 -22.71
CA GLY A 948 -31.14 -10.38 -23.85
C GLY A 948 -30.27 -9.45 -24.69
N GLY A 949 -30.47 -9.46 -26.01
CA GLY A 949 -29.64 -8.72 -26.97
C GLY A 949 -29.78 -7.19 -26.92
N GLY A 950 -30.62 -6.65 -26.03
CA GLY A 950 -30.76 -5.21 -25.84
C GLY A 950 -30.54 -4.75 -24.40
N ILE A 951 -30.01 -5.62 -23.52
CA ILE A 951 -29.72 -5.29 -22.12
C ILE A 951 -28.88 -4.01 -21.98
N VAL A 952 -28.01 -3.75 -22.95
CA VAL A 952 -27.12 -2.58 -22.98
C VAL A 952 -27.82 -1.26 -23.32
N GLU A 953 -29.08 -1.26 -23.73
CA GLU A 953 -29.83 -0.02 -23.99
C GLU A 953 -30.18 0.69 -22.68
N SER A 954 -30.38 -0.06 -21.60
CA SER A 954 -30.64 0.47 -20.26
C SER A 954 -29.35 1.03 -19.65
N ALA A 955 -29.31 2.34 -19.40
CA ALA A 955 -28.16 3.02 -18.80
C ALA A 955 -27.76 2.42 -17.43
N GLU A 956 -28.75 2.05 -16.62
CA GLU A 956 -28.50 1.41 -15.33
C GLU A 956 -27.91 0.00 -15.49
N ALA A 957 -28.38 -0.78 -16.47
CA ALA A 957 -27.79 -2.10 -16.74
C ALA A 957 -26.33 -1.98 -17.18
N ARG A 958 -25.99 -0.97 -18.00
CA ARG A 958 -24.60 -0.68 -18.37
C ARG A 958 -23.73 -0.37 -17.16
N SER A 959 -24.22 0.48 -16.26
CA SER A 959 -23.53 0.81 -15.01
C SER A 959 -23.28 -0.42 -14.14
N ILE A 960 -24.27 -1.30 -14.01
CA ILE A 960 -24.18 -2.53 -13.22
C ILE A 960 -23.18 -3.52 -13.85
N LEU A 961 -23.27 -3.80 -15.15
CA LEU A 961 -22.33 -4.69 -15.85
C LEU A 961 -20.89 -4.15 -15.79
N THR A 962 -20.73 -2.83 -15.97
CA THR A 962 -19.44 -2.15 -15.88
C THR A 962 -18.85 -2.24 -14.48
N SER A 963 -19.65 -1.99 -13.45
CA SER A 963 -19.25 -2.13 -12.05
C SER A 963 -18.88 -3.58 -11.72
N TYR A 964 -19.66 -4.54 -12.22
CA TYR A 964 -19.42 -5.96 -12.01
C TYR A 964 -18.04 -6.38 -12.53
N HIS A 965 -17.69 -6.01 -13.77
CA HIS A 965 -16.38 -6.37 -14.34
C HIS A 965 -15.20 -5.56 -13.79
N LYS A 966 -15.41 -4.28 -13.42
CA LYS A 966 -14.38 -3.51 -12.69
C LYS A 966 -14.04 -4.14 -11.35
N ASN A 967 -15.03 -4.74 -10.67
CA ASN A 967 -14.85 -5.46 -9.42
C ASN A 967 -14.43 -6.93 -9.62
N GLY A 968 -13.84 -7.28 -10.76
CA GLY A 968 -13.28 -8.61 -11.04
C GLY A 968 -14.28 -9.65 -11.54
N GLY A 969 -15.52 -9.26 -11.85
CA GLY A 969 -16.48 -10.12 -12.54
C GLY A 969 -16.14 -10.30 -14.03
N ASN A 970 -16.77 -11.28 -14.67
CA ASN A 970 -16.54 -11.62 -16.08
C ASN A 970 -17.76 -11.24 -16.92
N VAL A 971 -17.57 -10.33 -17.87
CA VAL A 971 -18.58 -9.96 -18.87
C VAL A 971 -18.00 -10.18 -20.27
N LEU A 972 -18.48 -11.23 -20.92
CA LEU A 972 -18.03 -11.71 -22.21
C LEU A 972 -18.92 -11.14 -23.32
N LEU A 973 -18.36 -10.30 -24.18
CA LEU A 973 -18.97 -9.93 -25.45
C LEU A 973 -18.75 -11.04 -26.47
N VAL A 974 -19.84 -11.55 -27.04
CA VAL A 974 -19.79 -12.46 -28.19
C VAL A 974 -20.22 -11.71 -29.44
N THR A 975 -19.35 -11.71 -30.45
CA THR A 975 -19.66 -11.19 -31.79
C THR A 975 -19.50 -12.27 -32.85
N ARG A 976 -20.09 -12.03 -34.02
CA ARG A 976 -20.00 -12.85 -35.23
C ARG A 976 -19.98 -11.90 -36.42
N ASP A 977 -19.57 -12.37 -37.61
CA ASP A 977 -19.75 -11.63 -38.86
C ASP A 977 -21.16 -11.04 -38.93
N ILE A 978 -21.22 -9.71 -39.06
CA ILE A 978 -22.47 -8.97 -38.98
C ILE A 978 -23.43 -9.36 -40.11
N ASN A 979 -22.93 -9.70 -41.29
CA ASN A 979 -23.76 -10.13 -42.42
C ASN A 979 -24.44 -11.47 -42.12
N LEU A 980 -23.73 -12.39 -41.44
CA LEU A 980 -24.32 -13.66 -40.99
C LEU A 980 -25.36 -13.44 -39.89
N VAL A 981 -25.12 -12.50 -38.97
CA VAL A 981 -26.10 -12.10 -37.97
C VAL A 981 -27.34 -11.52 -38.66
N MET A 982 -27.19 -10.67 -39.66
CA MET A 982 -28.32 -10.12 -40.42
C MET A 982 -29.13 -11.21 -41.13
N ASN A 983 -28.47 -12.13 -41.82
CA ASN A 983 -29.13 -13.26 -42.49
C ASN A 983 -29.93 -14.12 -41.49
N PHE A 984 -29.36 -14.42 -40.32
CA PHE A 984 -30.06 -15.17 -39.28
C PHE A 984 -31.29 -14.43 -38.76
N LEU A 985 -31.18 -13.12 -38.55
CA LEU A 985 -32.27 -12.30 -38.01
C LEU A 985 -33.41 -12.06 -39.01
N GLN A 986 -33.15 -12.14 -40.32
CA GLN A 986 -34.21 -12.14 -41.35
C GLN A 986 -35.04 -13.42 -41.35
N ILE A 987 -34.48 -14.55 -40.88
CA ILE A 987 -35.14 -15.86 -40.84
C ILE A 987 -35.91 -16.06 -39.51
N ASP A 988 -35.42 -15.50 -38.41
CA ASP A 988 -35.98 -15.66 -37.06
C ASP A 988 -37.20 -14.75 -36.78
N LYS A 989 -38.40 -15.35 -36.67
CA LYS A 989 -39.69 -14.68 -36.44
C LYS A 989 -40.12 -14.56 -34.96
N THR A 990 -39.26 -14.90 -34.00
CA THR A 990 -39.61 -14.99 -32.56
C THR A 990 -39.88 -13.64 -31.87
N ARG A 991 -39.57 -12.50 -32.50
CA ARG A 991 -39.94 -11.15 -32.04
C ARG A 991 -40.36 -10.25 -33.22
N PRO A 992 -41.14 -9.18 -32.99
CA PRO A 992 -41.43 -8.18 -34.01
C PRO A 992 -40.15 -7.63 -34.64
N ALA A 993 -40.19 -7.30 -35.94
CA ALA A 993 -39.09 -6.64 -36.63
C ALA A 993 -38.71 -5.36 -35.89
N TYR A 994 -37.41 -5.05 -35.83
CA TYR A 994 -36.94 -3.80 -35.24
C TYR A 994 -37.56 -2.62 -36.00
N VAL A 995 -37.93 -1.56 -35.28
CA VAL A 995 -38.52 -0.34 -35.86
C VAL A 995 -37.47 0.45 -36.67
N GLU A 996 -36.19 0.25 -36.35
CA GLU A 996 -35.03 0.84 -37.02
C GLU A 996 -34.26 -0.20 -37.84
N ASP A 997 -33.46 0.28 -38.81
CA ASP A 997 -32.51 -0.56 -39.55
C ASP A 997 -31.52 -1.25 -38.60
N MET A 998 -31.27 -2.53 -38.87
CA MET A 998 -30.48 -3.41 -38.00
C MET A 998 -29.01 -3.01 -37.90
N MET A 999 -28.44 -2.46 -38.98
CA MET A 999 -27.07 -1.95 -38.95
C MET A 999 -27.01 -0.70 -38.05
N GLY A 1000 -28.03 0.16 -38.10
CA GLY A 1000 -28.19 1.27 -37.17
C GLY A 1000 -28.22 0.83 -35.70
N VAL A 1001 -28.97 -0.24 -35.39
CA VAL A 1001 -29.02 -0.82 -34.03
C VAL A 1001 -27.64 -1.34 -33.60
N TRP A 1002 -26.93 -2.05 -34.48
CA TRP A 1002 -25.57 -2.55 -34.20
C TRP A 1002 -24.59 -1.40 -33.93
N LEU A 1003 -24.52 -0.41 -34.83
CA LEU A 1003 -23.60 0.72 -34.73
C LEU A 1003 -23.84 1.52 -33.44
N ARG A 1004 -25.10 1.68 -33.03
CA ARG A 1004 -25.46 2.32 -31.77
C ARG A 1004 -25.06 1.49 -30.55
N ARG A 1005 -25.29 0.17 -30.57
CA ARG A 1005 -25.04 -0.71 -29.41
C ARG A 1005 -23.59 -1.15 -29.27
N LYS A 1006 -22.78 -1.16 -30.34
CA LYS A 1006 -21.38 -1.60 -30.32
C LYS A 1006 -20.55 -0.89 -29.24
N PRO A 1007 -20.54 0.46 -29.13
CA PRO A 1007 -19.80 1.14 -28.07
C PRO A 1007 -20.24 0.74 -26.67
N TRP A 1008 -21.54 0.50 -26.46
CA TRP A 1008 -22.08 0.07 -25.17
C TRP A 1008 -21.72 -1.37 -24.80
N TYR A 1009 -21.71 -2.27 -25.78
CA TYR A 1009 -21.18 -3.61 -25.56
C TYR A 1009 -19.71 -3.57 -25.16
N GLU A 1010 -18.93 -2.71 -25.80
CA GLU A 1010 -17.52 -2.54 -25.50
C GLU A 1010 -17.28 -1.95 -24.11
N GLU A 1011 -18.07 -0.96 -23.70
CA GLU A 1011 -18.05 -0.38 -22.35
C GLU A 1011 -18.37 -1.45 -21.27
N CYS A 1012 -19.39 -2.27 -21.54
CA CYS A 1012 -19.92 -3.23 -20.56
C CYS A 1012 -19.11 -4.52 -20.44
N SER A 1013 -18.14 -4.78 -21.32
CA SER A 1013 -17.41 -6.06 -21.35
C SER A 1013 -15.91 -5.92 -21.12
N ASN A 1014 -15.34 -6.89 -20.42
CA ASN A 1014 -13.90 -7.03 -20.22
C ASN A 1014 -13.29 -8.18 -21.04
N PHE A 1015 -14.12 -9.02 -21.65
CA PHE A 1015 -13.71 -10.09 -22.55
C PHE A 1015 -14.48 -10.03 -23.86
N HIS A 1016 -13.85 -10.47 -24.94
CA HIS A 1016 -14.43 -10.48 -26.29
C HIS A 1016 -14.05 -11.79 -26.99
N TYR A 1017 -15.06 -12.55 -27.39
CA TYR A 1017 -14.90 -13.73 -28.23
C TYR A 1017 -15.63 -13.53 -29.56
N HIS A 1018 -14.91 -13.72 -30.67
CA HIS A 1018 -15.48 -13.65 -32.01
C HIS A 1018 -15.77 -15.07 -32.53
N SER A 1019 -17.04 -15.44 -32.60
CA SER A 1019 -17.48 -16.78 -32.97
C SER A 1019 -17.34 -17.03 -34.47
N GLN A 1020 -16.66 -18.11 -34.83
CA GLN A 1020 -16.62 -18.65 -36.19
C GLN A 1020 -17.84 -19.55 -36.46
N THR A 1021 -18.24 -19.71 -37.74
CA THR A 1021 -19.44 -20.44 -38.16
C THR A 1021 -19.24 -21.96 -38.06
N VAL A 1022 -20.12 -22.67 -37.35
CA VAL A 1022 -20.08 -24.16 -37.22
C VAL A 1022 -20.82 -24.87 -38.36
N GLU A 1023 -21.76 -24.20 -39.03
CA GLU A 1023 -22.72 -24.81 -39.98
C GLU A 1023 -22.11 -25.33 -41.30
N SER A 1024 -20.84 -25.01 -41.59
CA SER A 1024 -20.13 -25.43 -42.82
C SER A 1024 -18.77 -26.09 -42.55
N MET A 1025 -18.49 -26.49 -41.30
CA MET A 1025 -17.19 -27.02 -40.90
C MET A 1025 -17.16 -28.56 -40.92
N ASP A 1026 -16.07 -29.13 -41.44
CA ASP A 1026 -15.72 -30.52 -41.18
C ASP A 1026 -15.56 -30.80 -39.67
N GLY A 1027 -15.60 -32.07 -39.26
CA GLY A 1027 -15.53 -32.45 -37.84
C GLY A 1027 -14.24 -32.02 -37.12
N ALA A 1028 -13.14 -31.76 -37.83
CA ALA A 1028 -11.87 -31.35 -37.25
C ALA A 1028 -11.87 -29.86 -36.87
N ARG A 1029 -12.42 -28.99 -37.73
CA ARG A 1029 -12.50 -27.53 -37.44
C ARG A 1029 -13.50 -27.21 -36.33
N ALA A 1030 -14.61 -27.96 -36.24
CA ALA A 1030 -15.55 -27.83 -35.14
C ALA A 1030 -14.90 -28.19 -33.79
N LYS A 1031 -14.05 -29.23 -33.78
CA LYS A 1031 -13.27 -29.62 -32.59
C LYS A 1031 -12.28 -28.52 -32.18
N ASN A 1032 -11.52 -27.97 -33.13
CA ASN A 1032 -10.57 -26.88 -32.86
C ASN A 1032 -11.26 -25.64 -32.29
N THR A 1033 -12.45 -25.29 -32.78
CA THR A 1033 -13.21 -24.13 -32.28
C THR A 1033 -13.61 -24.29 -30.81
N ILE A 1034 -14.05 -25.50 -30.40
CA ILE A 1034 -14.39 -25.79 -29.00
C ILE A 1034 -13.13 -25.80 -28.13
N GLU A 1035 -12.02 -26.32 -28.64
CA GLU A 1035 -10.73 -26.32 -27.93
C GLU A 1035 -10.18 -24.91 -27.72
N ASP A 1036 -10.21 -24.03 -28.73
CA ASP A 1036 -9.83 -22.61 -28.59
C ASP A 1036 -10.71 -21.90 -27.56
N PHE A 1037 -12.03 -22.02 -27.68
CA PHE A 1037 -12.93 -21.43 -26.69
C PHE A 1037 -12.68 -21.98 -25.28
N GLY A 1038 -12.34 -23.26 -25.18
CA GLY A 1038 -11.90 -23.88 -23.93
C GLY A 1038 -10.63 -23.27 -23.35
N SER A 1039 -9.62 -23.01 -24.18
CA SER A 1039 -8.39 -22.31 -23.77
C SER A 1039 -8.69 -20.87 -23.33
N PHE A 1040 -9.49 -20.14 -24.09
CA PHE A 1040 -9.96 -18.79 -23.74
C PHE A 1040 -10.70 -18.77 -22.39
N LEU A 1041 -11.59 -19.74 -22.14
CA LEU A 1041 -12.31 -19.85 -20.87
C LEU A 1041 -11.41 -20.20 -19.69
N ARG A 1042 -10.38 -21.02 -19.88
CA ARG A 1042 -9.40 -21.32 -18.82
C ARG A 1042 -8.63 -20.08 -18.40
N LEU A 1043 -8.25 -19.22 -19.36
CA LEU A 1043 -7.68 -17.91 -19.08
C LEU A 1043 -8.68 -17.02 -18.36
N LEU A 1044 -9.90 -16.89 -18.87
CA LEU A 1044 -10.97 -16.06 -18.27
C LEU A 1044 -11.26 -16.44 -16.81
N THR A 1045 -11.26 -17.74 -16.50
CA THR A 1045 -11.57 -18.27 -15.16
C THR A 1045 -10.34 -18.54 -14.28
N ASN A 1046 -9.13 -18.30 -14.80
CA ASN A 1046 -7.86 -18.57 -14.13
C ASN A 1046 -7.74 -20.02 -13.59
N ARG A 1047 -8.29 -21.00 -14.32
CA ARG A 1047 -8.26 -22.43 -13.92
C ARG A 1047 -6.95 -23.13 -14.31
N GLU A 1048 -6.28 -22.65 -15.37
CA GLU A 1048 -5.00 -23.21 -15.84
C GLU A 1048 -4.12 -22.07 -16.37
N CYS A 1049 -2.83 -22.07 -16.03
CA CYS A 1049 -1.88 -21.02 -16.43
C CYS A 1049 -0.87 -21.55 -17.46
N ALA A 1050 -0.87 -20.97 -18.67
CA ALA A 1050 0.06 -21.33 -19.74
C ALA A 1050 1.53 -21.19 -19.32
N LEU A 1051 1.86 -20.16 -18.53
CA LEU A 1051 3.21 -19.93 -18.00
C LEU A 1051 3.71 -21.09 -17.12
N GLU A 1052 2.89 -21.59 -16.20
CA GLU A 1052 3.27 -22.70 -15.32
C GLU A 1052 3.53 -23.99 -16.10
N ARG A 1053 2.77 -24.20 -17.18
CA ARG A 1053 3.02 -25.32 -18.11
C ARG A 1053 4.38 -25.16 -18.80
N MET A 1054 4.77 -23.94 -19.18
CA MET A 1054 6.08 -23.67 -19.79
C MET A 1054 7.24 -23.84 -18.80
N LYS A 1055 7.09 -23.37 -17.56
CA LYS A 1055 8.12 -23.51 -16.50
C LYS A 1055 8.45 -24.97 -16.18
N ARG A 1056 7.49 -25.88 -16.36
CA ARG A 1056 7.67 -27.33 -16.14
C ARG A 1056 8.45 -28.03 -17.27
N LYS A 1057 8.52 -27.43 -18.46
CA LYS A 1057 9.28 -28.01 -19.58
C LYS A 1057 10.76 -27.69 -19.42
N LYS A 1058 11.61 -28.66 -19.79
CA LYS A 1058 13.07 -28.44 -19.84
C LYS A 1058 13.43 -27.37 -20.87
N GLU A 1059 12.74 -27.41 -22.01
CA GLU A 1059 12.88 -26.46 -23.11
C GLU A 1059 11.48 -26.07 -23.60
N SER A 1060 11.30 -24.79 -23.90
CA SER A 1060 10.07 -24.25 -24.49
C SER A 1060 10.39 -23.19 -25.54
N PHE A 1061 9.52 -23.10 -26.54
CA PHE A 1061 9.72 -22.30 -27.73
C PHE A 1061 8.44 -21.56 -28.13
N PHE A 1062 8.60 -20.42 -28.79
CA PHE A 1062 7.49 -19.78 -29.49
C PHE A 1062 7.89 -19.39 -30.90
N VAL A 1063 6.99 -19.57 -31.86
CA VAL A 1063 7.21 -19.15 -33.24
C VAL A 1063 6.78 -17.69 -33.42
N SER A 1064 7.65 -16.86 -33.97
CA SER A 1064 7.34 -15.46 -34.31
C SER A 1064 6.75 -15.37 -35.70
N LEU A 1065 5.45 -15.06 -35.81
CA LEU A 1065 4.80 -14.89 -37.11
C LEU A 1065 5.27 -13.57 -37.76
N THR A 1066 5.71 -13.64 -39.01
CA THR A 1066 6.16 -12.48 -39.81
C THR A 1066 5.25 -12.20 -41.00
N LEU A 1067 3.97 -12.52 -40.86
CA LEU A 1067 2.97 -12.49 -41.93
C LEU A 1067 2.26 -11.12 -41.98
N PRO A 1068 1.98 -10.56 -43.18
CA PRO A 1068 1.20 -9.32 -43.29
C PRO A 1068 -0.29 -9.54 -42.97
N THR A 1069 -0.81 -10.76 -43.19
CA THR A 1069 -2.17 -11.20 -42.86
C THR A 1069 -2.14 -12.70 -42.49
N VAL A 1070 -3.03 -13.15 -41.61
CA VAL A 1070 -3.06 -14.53 -41.09
C VAL A 1070 -3.84 -15.48 -42.01
N ALA A 1071 -4.97 -15.02 -42.55
CA ALA A 1071 -5.94 -15.87 -43.26
C ALA A 1071 -5.33 -16.77 -44.36
N PRO A 1072 -4.39 -16.29 -45.22
CA PRO A 1072 -3.81 -17.13 -46.28
C PRO A 1072 -2.96 -18.30 -45.76
N PHE A 1073 -2.53 -18.27 -44.51
CA PHE A 1073 -1.58 -19.23 -43.93
C PHE A 1073 -2.23 -20.22 -42.95
N LEU A 1074 -3.55 -20.14 -42.74
CA LEU A 1074 -4.27 -21.01 -41.80
C LEU A 1074 -4.08 -22.50 -42.11
N SER A 1075 -4.02 -22.89 -43.39
CA SER A 1075 -3.81 -24.29 -43.80
C SER A 1075 -2.43 -24.82 -43.44
N ARG A 1076 -1.44 -23.94 -43.26
CA ARG A 1076 -0.04 -24.28 -42.92
C ARG A 1076 0.28 -24.01 -41.45
N LEU A 1077 -0.66 -23.50 -40.65
CA LEU A 1077 -0.37 -23.08 -39.28
C LEU A 1077 0.13 -24.23 -38.40
N ASN A 1078 -0.38 -25.45 -38.60
CA ASN A 1078 0.09 -26.66 -37.91
C ASN A 1078 1.53 -27.04 -38.28
N GLU A 1079 1.95 -26.79 -39.52
CA GLU A 1079 3.34 -26.99 -39.96
C GLU A 1079 4.25 -25.93 -39.33
N ILE A 1080 3.84 -24.66 -39.40
CA ILE A 1080 4.59 -23.51 -38.87
C ILE A 1080 4.79 -23.60 -37.35
N SER A 1081 3.78 -24.12 -36.64
CA SER A 1081 3.79 -24.27 -35.18
C SER A 1081 4.24 -25.66 -34.71
N PHE A 1082 4.79 -26.49 -35.59
CA PHE A 1082 5.29 -27.79 -35.18
C PHE A 1082 6.45 -27.66 -34.19
N GLY A 1083 6.34 -28.32 -33.04
CA GLY A 1083 7.39 -28.34 -32.01
C GLY A 1083 7.50 -27.06 -31.17
N VAL A 1084 6.62 -26.07 -31.35
CA VAL A 1084 6.56 -24.88 -30.49
C VAL A 1084 5.40 -24.96 -29.50
N ASP A 1085 5.49 -24.18 -28.43
CA ASP A 1085 4.52 -24.20 -27.34
C ASP A 1085 3.53 -23.05 -27.38
N VAL A 1086 3.90 -21.97 -28.07
CA VAL A 1086 3.22 -20.68 -28.08
C VAL A 1086 3.43 -20.04 -29.45
N ILE A 1087 2.47 -19.26 -29.93
CA ILE A 1087 2.58 -18.48 -31.16
C ILE A 1087 2.70 -17.00 -30.81
N GLU A 1088 3.76 -16.33 -31.26
CA GLU A 1088 3.89 -14.87 -31.16
C GLU A 1088 3.24 -14.19 -32.37
N PHE A 1089 2.16 -13.47 -32.07
CA PHE A 1089 1.40 -12.65 -32.99
C PHE A 1089 1.99 -11.23 -33.01
N ARG A 1090 2.80 -10.94 -34.05
CA ARG A 1090 3.44 -9.65 -34.27
C ARG A 1090 2.51 -8.67 -34.96
N ALA A 1091 1.70 -7.97 -34.17
CA ALA A 1091 0.72 -7.01 -34.67
C ALA A 1091 1.38 -5.86 -35.45
N ASP A 1092 2.61 -5.48 -35.11
CA ASP A 1092 3.35 -4.44 -35.83
C ASP A 1092 3.72 -4.82 -37.27
N LEU A 1093 3.73 -6.11 -37.62
CA LEU A 1093 4.07 -6.59 -38.96
C LEU A 1093 2.86 -6.76 -39.88
N LEU A 1094 1.65 -6.62 -39.34
CA LEU A 1094 0.41 -6.70 -40.11
C LEU A 1094 0.26 -5.54 -41.09
N GLN A 1095 -0.52 -5.75 -42.14
CA GLN A 1095 -0.90 -4.72 -43.11
C GLN A 1095 -2.42 -4.68 -43.24
N ASP A 1096 -3.02 -3.62 -42.71
CA ASP A 1096 -4.46 -3.40 -42.80
C ASP A 1096 -4.80 -2.59 -44.04
N PRO A 1097 -5.48 -3.20 -45.04
CA PRO A 1097 -5.80 -2.54 -46.30
C PRO A 1097 -6.83 -1.42 -46.16
N SER A 1098 -7.54 -1.33 -45.02
CA SER A 1098 -8.55 -0.29 -44.77
C SER A 1098 -7.95 1.02 -44.24
N THR A 1099 -6.66 1.03 -43.90
CA THR A 1099 -5.95 2.20 -43.37
C THR A 1099 -4.97 2.76 -44.38
N SER A 1100 -4.78 4.08 -44.39
CA SER A 1100 -3.92 4.76 -45.36
C SER A 1100 -2.42 4.52 -45.15
N ASP A 1101 -2.01 4.18 -43.93
CA ASP A 1101 -0.63 3.89 -43.54
C ASP A 1101 -0.36 2.40 -43.32
N GLY A 1102 -1.34 1.55 -43.58
CA GLY A 1102 -1.28 0.10 -43.43
C GLY A 1102 -1.25 -0.40 -41.98
N ARG A 1103 -1.41 0.48 -40.98
CA ARG A 1103 -1.39 0.07 -39.56
C ARG A 1103 -2.67 -0.69 -39.19
N PRO A 1104 -2.59 -1.75 -38.38
CA PRO A 1104 -3.77 -2.51 -37.96
C PRO A 1104 -4.77 -1.63 -37.20
N SER A 1105 -6.01 -1.59 -37.68
CA SER A 1105 -7.15 -1.12 -36.91
C SER A 1105 -7.56 -2.13 -35.82
N PRO A 1106 -8.27 -1.70 -34.76
CA PRO A 1106 -8.82 -2.62 -33.76
C PRO A 1106 -9.70 -3.71 -34.36
N GLU A 1107 -10.55 -3.36 -35.34
CA GLU A 1107 -11.42 -4.28 -36.05
C GLU A 1107 -10.63 -5.33 -36.84
N PHE A 1108 -9.65 -4.90 -37.62
CA PHE A 1108 -8.79 -5.80 -38.37
C PHE A 1108 -8.00 -6.73 -37.43
N LEU A 1109 -7.53 -6.22 -36.30
CA LEU A 1109 -6.84 -7.02 -35.29
C LEU A 1109 -7.76 -8.11 -34.70
N VAL A 1110 -9.04 -7.81 -34.45
CA VAL A 1110 -10.02 -8.81 -34.01
C VAL A 1110 -10.14 -9.93 -35.04
N GLU A 1111 -10.26 -9.60 -36.31
CA GLU A 1111 -10.36 -10.58 -37.40
C GLU A 1111 -9.11 -11.47 -37.49
N GLN A 1112 -7.92 -10.88 -37.44
CA GLN A 1112 -6.67 -11.62 -37.54
C GLN A 1112 -6.43 -12.55 -36.33
N LEU A 1113 -6.73 -12.11 -35.11
CA LEU A 1113 -6.64 -12.94 -33.91
C LEU A 1113 -7.68 -14.06 -33.92
N ALA A 1114 -8.91 -13.78 -34.34
CA ALA A 1114 -9.95 -14.79 -34.46
C ALA A 1114 -9.59 -15.83 -35.54
N ALA A 1115 -8.99 -15.41 -36.66
CA ALA A 1115 -8.47 -16.30 -37.68
C ALA A 1115 -7.37 -17.20 -37.10
N LEU A 1116 -6.37 -16.64 -36.42
CA LEU A 1116 -5.28 -17.40 -35.81
C LEU A 1116 -5.81 -18.50 -34.87
N ARG A 1117 -6.71 -18.11 -33.96
CA ARG A 1117 -7.34 -19.00 -32.98
C ARG A 1117 -8.19 -20.11 -33.61
N SER A 1118 -8.78 -19.85 -34.77
CA SER A 1118 -9.52 -20.89 -35.51
C SER A 1118 -8.59 -21.98 -36.08
N GLY A 1119 -7.33 -21.64 -36.34
CA GLY A 1119 -6.34 -22.55 -36.90
C GLY A 1119 -5.43 -23.24 -35.88
N SER A 1120 -5.36 -22.76 -34.64
CA SER A 1120 -4.48 -23.31 -33.60
C SER A 1120 -5.05 -23.10 -32.20
N SER A 1121 -4.88 -24.11 -31.34
CA SER A 1121 -5.23 -24.06 -29.91
C SER A 1121 -4.05 -23.70 -29.00
N LEU A 1122 -2.89 -23.36 -29.58
CA LEU A 1122 -1.72 -22.93 -28.81
C LEU A 1122 -1.95 -21.55 -28.17
N PRO A 1123 -1.35 -21.31 -26.97
CA PRO A 1123 -1.31 -19.99 -26.38
C PRO A 1123 -0.75 -18.93 -27.32
N VAL A 1124 -1.20 -17.69 -27.17
CA VAL A 1124 -0.81 -16.56 -28.02
C VAL A 1124 -0.04 -15.51 -27.24
N ILE A 1125 1.10 -15.06 -27.78
CA ILE A 1125 1.79 -13.83 -27.36
C ILE A 1125 1.35 -12.70 -28.28
N PHE A 1126 0.68 -11.69 -27.75
CA PHE A 1126 0.49 -10.44 -28.48
C PHE A 1126 1.73 -9.56 -28.33
N THR A 1127 2.32 -9.14 -29.46
CA THR A 1127 3.50 -8.27 -29.46
C THR A 1127 3.31 -7.10 -30.39
N LEU A 1128 3.58 -5.90 -29.87
CA LEU A 1128 3.64 -4.65 -30.63
C LEU A 1128 5.06 -4.08 -30.51
N ARG A 1129 5.93 -4.41 -31.48
CA ARG A 1129 7.35 -4.03 -31.44
C ARG A 1129 7.57 -2.68 -32.12
N THR A 1130 8.19 -1.73 -31.41
CA THR A 1130 8.48 -0.39 -31.93
C THR A 1130 9.68 -0.36 -32.87
N LYS A 1131 9.81 0.68 -33.71
CA LYS A 1131 10.94 0.86 -34.63
C LYS A 1131 12.27 0.95 -33.87
N ALA A 1132 12.33 1.68 -32.77
CA ALA A 1132 13.54 1.77 -31.94
C ALA A 1132 13.99 0.41 -31.39
N GLN A 1133 13.05 -0.54 -31.22
CA GLN A 1133 13.31 -1.91 -30.78
C GLN A 1133 13.29 -2.95 -31.92
N SER A 1134 13.53 -2.56 -33.17
CA SER A 1134 13.59 -3.46 -34.35
C SER A 1134 12.25 -4.03 -34.85
N GLY A 1135 11.15 -3.34 -34.60
CA GLY A 1135 9.83 -3.63 -35.16
C GLY A 1135 9.41 -2.63 -36.23
N ARG A 1136 8.11 -2.54 -36.48
CA ARG A 1136 7.52 -1.58 -37.44
C ARG A 1136 6.56 -0.57 -36.80
N PHE A 1137 6.15 -0.76 -35.55
CA PHE A 1137 5.23 0.16 -34.89
C PHE A 1137 5.92 1.50 -34.59
N PRO A 1138 5.28 2.66 -34.79
CA PRO A 1138 5.89 3.95 -34.49
C PRO A 1138 6.23 4.13 -33.02
N ASP A 1139 7.38 4.75 -32.74
CA ASP A 1139 7.75 5.15 -31.37
C ASP A 1139 6.81 6.29 -30.89
N GLY A 1140 6.38 6.25 -29.62
CA GLY A 1140 5.55 7.30 -29.02
C GLY A 1140 4.07 7.33 -29.44
N ALA A 1141 3.60 6.40 -30.28
CA ALA A 1141 2.19 6.27 -30.68
C ALA A 1141 1.33 5.53 -29.63
N ASP A 1142 1.31 6.08 -28.40
CA ASP A 1142 0.74 5.40 -27.23
C ASP A 1142 -0.79 5.25 -27.29
N GLU A 1143 -1.51 6.24 -27.84
CA GLU A 1143 -2.97 6.19 -27.94
C GLU A 1143 -3.44 5.05 -28.85
N GLU A 1144 -2.79 4.88 -30.01
CA GLU A 1144 -3.05 3.78 -30.92
C GLU A 1144 -2.63 2.44 -30.31
N ALA A 1145 -1.48 2.38 -29.65
CA ALA A 1145 -1.02 1.17 -28.98
C ALA A 1145 -2.03 0.73 -27.90
N ILE A 1146 -2.55 1.65 -27.07
CA ILE A 1146 -3.57 1.36 -26.06
C ILE A 1146 -4.83 0.72 -26.69
N LYS A 1147 -5.26 1.19 -27.87
CA LYS A 1147 -6.41 0.60 -28.59
C LYS A 1147 -6.13 -0.85 -28.97
N LEU A 1148 -4.93 -1.16 -29.46
CA LEU A 1148 -4.55 -2.52 -29.88
C LEU A 1148 -4.32 -3.45 -28.67
N TYR A 1149 -3.63 -2.99 -27.62
CA TYR A 1149 -3.49 -3.74 -26.37
C TYR A 1149 -4.85 -4.07 -25.74
N ARG A 1150 -5.81 -3.13 -25.81
CA ARG A 1150 -7.19 -3.39 -25.34
C ARG A 1150 -7.83 -4.56 -26.06
N VAL A 1151 -7.69 -4.65 -27.38
CA VAL A 1151 -8.20 -5.78 -28.17
C VAL A 1151 -7.51 -7.08 -27.74
N ALA A 1152 -6.19 -7.09 -27.68
CA ALA A 1152 -5.40 -8.27 -27.31
C ALA A 1152 -5.80 -8.84 -25.93
N LEU A 1153 -5.95 -7.95 -24.94
CA LEU A 1153 -6.36 -8.30 -23.58
C LEU A 1153 -7.79 -8.84 -23.53
N ARG A 1154 -8.73 -8.18 -24.22
CA ARG A 1154 -10.15 -8.61 -24.24
C ARG A 1154 -10.33 -9.94 -24.98
N MET A 1155 -9.58 -10.15 -26.06
CA MET A 1155 -9.56 -11.41 -26.79
C MET A 1155 -8.73 -12.50 -26.09
N GLY A 1156 -8.23 -12.23 -24.89
CA GLY A 1156 -7.63 -13.23 -24.02
C GLY A 1156 -6.33 -13.80 -24.55
N CYS A 1157 -5.43 -12.97 -25.08
CA CYS A 1157 -4.07 -13.41 -25.37
C CYS A 1157 -3.39 -13.84 -24.06
N ASP A 1158 -2.85 -15.05 -24.02
CA ASP A 1158 -2.22 -15.64 -22.82
C ASP A 1158 -1.04 -14.80 -22.34
N PHE A 1159 -0.27 -14.26 -23.28
CA PHE A 1159 0.86 -13.39 -23.03
C PHE A 1159 0.73 -12.07 -23.79
N VAL A 1160 1.19 -10.99 -23.17
CA VAL A 1160 1.27 -9.66 -23.78
C VAL A 1160 2.67 -9.10 -23.58
N ASP A 1161 3.39 -8.86 -24.67
CA ASP A 1161 4.72 -8.25 -24.68
C ASP A 1161 4.59 -6.72 -24.63
N VAL A 1162 5.12 -6.12 -23.58
CA VAL A 1162 5.11 -4.67 -23.33
C VAL A 1162 6.53 -4.17 -23.19
N GLU A 1163 6.87 -3.14 -23.95
CA GLU A 1163 8.21 -2.56 -23.93
C GLU A 1163 8.45 -1.70 -22.68
N LEU A 1164 9.63 -1.81 -22.09
CA LEU A 1164 10.04 -0.95 -20.97
C LEU A 1164 10.13 0.53 -21.35
N THR A 1165 10.43 0.80 -22.63
CA THR A 1165 10.52 2.14 -23.22
C THR A 1165 9.16 2.77 -23.46
N SER A 1166 8.05 2.03 -23.33
CA SER A 1166 6.71 2.61 -23.39
C SER A 1166 6.47 3.60 -22.26
N SER A 1167 5.56 4.54 -22.49
CA SER A 1167 5.18 5.53 -21.48
C SER A 1167 4.60 4.89 -20.21
N PRO A 1168 4.69 5.58 -19.06
CA PRO A 1168 4.03 5.15 -17.83
C PRO A 1168 2.52 4.90 -18.01
N GLU A 1169 1.84 5.73 -18.80
CA GLU A 1169 0.41 5.66 -19.06
C GLU A 1169 0.03 4.35 -19.77
N LEU A 1170 0.79 3.95 -20.80
CA LEU A 1170 0.56 2.71 -21.52
C LEU A 1170 0.83 1.49 -20.62
N LYS A 1171 1.94 1.49 -19.87
CA LYS A 1171 2.27 0.39 -18.96
C LYS A 1171 1.19 0.21 -17.89
N GLU A 1172 0.74 1.30 -17.27
CA GLU A 1172 -0.33 1.26 -16.27
C GLU A 1172 -1.65 0.79 -16.87
N PHE A 1173 -1.99 1.23 -18.10
CA PHE A 1173 -3.16 0.71 -18.81
C PHE A 1173 -3.11 -0.81 -18.96
N VAL A 1174 -2.00 -1.36 -19.45
CA VAL A 1174 -1.87 -2.81 -19.65
C VAL A 1174 -1.95 -3.54 -18.31
N ILE A 1175 -1.24 -3.10 -17.28
CA ILE A 1175 -1.23 -3.75 -15.96
C ILE A 1175 -2.62 -3.74 -15.32
N SER A 1176 -3.30 -2.59 -15.35
CA SER A 1176 -4.65 -2.44 -14.80
C SER A 1176 -5.71 -3.25 -15.56
N ASN A 1177 -5.45 -3.59 -16.83
CA ASN A 1177 -6.38 -4.35 -17.68
C ASN A 1177 -5.91 -5.78 -18.00
N LYS A 1178 -4.77 -6.24 -17.47
CA LYS A 1178 -4.18 -7.54 -17.85
C LYS A 1178 -5.05 -8.73 -17.48
N ARG A 1179 -5.87 -8.59 -16.43
CA ARG A 1179 -6.66 -9.68 -15.83
C ARG A 1179 -5.77 -10.91 -15.57
N ASN A 1180 -5.98 -11.98 -16.34
CA ASN A 1180 -5.25 -13.23 -16.19
C ASN A 1180 -4.12 -13.41 -17.23
N SER A 1181 -4.01 -12.49 -18.21
CA SER A 1181 -2.89 -12.47 -19.16
C SER A 1181 -1.57 -12.22 -18.44
N LYS A 1182 -0.51 -12.86 -18.93
CA LYS A 1182 0.85 -12.74 -18.39
C LYS A 1182 1.64 -11.69 -19.18
N ILE A 1183 2.31 -10.79 -18.48
CA ILE A 1183 3.07 -9.72 -19.10
C ILE A 1183 4.50 -10.17 -19.36
N ILE A 1184 4.96 -10.01 -20.59
CA ILE A 1184 6.37 -10.10 -20.96
C ILE A 1184 6.90 -8.66 -20.98
N ALA A 1185 7.66 -8.27 -19.96
CA ALA A 1185 8.30 -6.96 -19.93
C ALA A 1185 9.59 -7.01 -20.75
N SER A 1186 9.63 -6.29 -21.88
CA SER A 1186 10.69 -6.45 -22.88
C SER A 1186 11.56 -5.22 -23.10
N HIS A 1187 12.84 -5.46 -23.40
CA HIS A 1187 13.77 -4.45 -23.88
C HIS A 1187 14.76 -5.03 -24.88
N HIS A 1188 14.97 -4.34 -25.99
CA HIS A 1188 15.89 -4.70 -27.05
C HIS A 1188 16.92 -3.59 -27.23
N ASP A 1189 18.19 -3.97 -27.34
CA ASP A 1189 19.33 -3.09 -27.65
C ASP A 1189 19.95 -3.48 -29.01
N PRO A 1190 19.29 -3.14 -30.13
CA PRO A 1190 19.81 -3.44 -31.45
C PRO A 1190 21.08 -2.66 -31.79
N ALA A 1191 21.33 -1.53 -31.12
CA ALA A 1191 22.52 -0.72 -31.30
C ALA A 1191 23.77 -1.30 -30.60
N GLY A 1192 23.60 -2.30 -29.72
CA GLY A 1192 24.70 -2.91 -28.97
C GLY A 1192 25.44 -1.92 -28.07
N LYS A 1193 24.68 -1.01 -27.45
CA LYS A 1193 25.17 0.00 -26.49
C LYS A 1193 25.36 -0.57 -25.09
N LEU A 1194 24.57 -1.59 -24.72
CA LEU A 1194 24.61 -2.27 -23.44
C LEU A 1194 25.54 -3.48 -23.51
N SER A 1195 26.23 -3.77 -22.41
CA SER A 1195 27.17 -4.89 -22.32
C SER A 1195 26.78 -5.84 -21.20
N TRP A 1196 26.93 -7.14 -21.46
CA TRP A 1196 26.82 -8.21 -20.45
C TRP A 1196 28.08 -8.35 -19.60
N ALA A 1197 29.20 -7.74 -20.02
CA ALA A 1197 30.46 -7.77 -19.28
C ALA A 1197 30.28 -7.15 -17.88
N THR A 1198 31.21 -7.46 -16.97
CA THR A 1198 31.16 -6.99 -15.57
C THR A 1198 29.86 -7.38 -14.83
N GLY A 1199 29.35 -8.59 -15.12
CA GLY A 1199 28.14 -9.11 -14.48
C GLY A 1199 26.84 -8.45 -14.93
N GLY A 1200 26.81 -7.85 -16.14
CA GLY A 1200 25.61 -7.24 -16.71
C GLY A 1200 25.15 -5.96 -16.01
N SER A 1201 26.05 -5.22 -15.37
CA SER A 1201 25.76 -3.96 -14.66
C SER A 1201 24.96 -2.96 -15.53
N ALA A 1202 25.29 -2.84 -16.81
CA ALA A 1202 24.57 -1.99 -17.77
C ALA A 1202 23.11 -2.43 -18.01
N TRP A 1203 22.80 -3.72 -17.83
CA TRP A 1203 21.45 -4.27 -17.99
C TRP A 1203 20.60 -4.21 -16.73
N MET A 1204 21.21 -3.99 -15.55
CA MET A 1204 20.49 -4.00 -14.28
C MET A 1204 19.35 -2.99 -14.17
N PRO A 1205 19.47 -1.73 -14.64
CA PRO A 1205 18.35 -0.79 -14.64
C PRO A 1205 17.15 -1.34 -15.42
N HIS A 1206 17.40 -1.96 -16.58
CA HIS A 1206 16.35 -2.56 -17.41
C HIS A 1206 15.78 -3.82 -16.77
N TYR A 1207 16.61 -4.68 -16.18
CA TYR A 1207 16.15 -5.86 -15.46
C TYR A 1207 15.25 -5.49 -14.27
N ASN A 1208 15.65 -4.50 -13.47
CA ASN A 1208 14.86 -4.02 -12.34
C ASN A 1208 13.52 -3.41 -12.78
N ALA A 1209 13.52 -2.62 -13.87
CA ALA A 1209 12.29 -2.10 -14.44
C ALA A 1209 11.37 -3.22 -14.98
N ALA A 1210 11.94 -4.27 -15.58
CA ALA A 1210 11.18 -5.42 -16.04
C ALA A 1210 10.55 -6.21 -14.89
N LEU A 1211 11.26 -6.34 -13.76
CA LEU A 1211 10.76 -7.05 -12.59
C LEU A 1211 9.51 -6.39 -11.99
N GLU A 1212 9.38 -5.05 -12.11
CA GLU A 1212 8.22 -4.32 -11.60
C GLU A 1212 6.92 -4.65 -12.36
N TYR A 1213 7.03 -4.99 -13.64
CA TYR A 1213 5.88 -5.07 -14.56
C TYR A 1213 5.63 -6.46 -15.14
N GLY A 1214 6.68 -7.26 -15.33
CA GLY A 1214 6.64 -8.52 -16.05
C GLY A 1214 6.36 -9.72 -15.17
N ASP A 1215 5.44 -10.57 -15.63
CA ASP A 1215 5.39 -11.98 -15.18
C ASP A 1215 6.54 -12.80 -15.81
N ILE A 1216 7.11 -12.30 -16.92
CA ILE A 1216 8.29 -12.81 -17.62
C ILE A 1216 9.17 -11.60 -18.01
N ILE A 1217 10.48 -11.73 -17.89
CA ILE A 1217 11.43 -10.71 -18.37
C ILE A 1217 12.00 -11.13 -19.72
N LYS A 1218 12.04 -10.21 -20.70
CA LYS A 1218 12.64 -10.44 -22.04
C LYS A 1218 13.66 -9.36 -22.37
N ILE A 1219 14.95 -9.68 -22.28
CA ILE A 1219 16.04 -8.76 -22.60
C ILE A 1219 16.86 -9.29 -23.76
N VAL A 1220 17.07 -8.43 -24.76
CA VAL A 1220 17.70 -8.83 -26.02
C VAL A 1220 18.82 -7.86 -26.37
N GLY A 1221 20.06 -8.31 -26.25
CA GLY A 1221 21.25 -7.56 -26.63
C GLY A 1221 21.73 -7.89 -28.04
N THR A 1222 22.91 -7.38 -28.40
CA THR A 1222 23.59 -7.69 -29.67
C THR A 1222 24.99 -8.21 -29.38
N ALA A 1223 25.32 -9.42 -29.84
CA ALA A 1223 26.65 -10.01 -29.63
C ALA A 1223 27.65 -9.48 -30.67
N LYS A 1224 28.79 -8.97 -30.19
CA LYS A 1224 29.95 -8.57 -31.00
C LYS A 1224 30.98 -9.70 -31.08
N SER A 1225 30.93 -10.65 -30.14
CA SER A 1225 31.86 -11.77 -29.98
C SER A 1225 31.15 -13.02 -29.45
N LEU A 1226 31.84 -14.16 -29.39
CA LEU A 1226 31.28 -15.38 -28.78
C LEU A 1226 31.18 -15.23 -27.25
N GLU A 1227 32.12 -14.51 -26.65
CA GLU A 1227 32.26 -14.23 -25.23
C GLU A 1227 31.02 -13.55 -24.65
N ASP A 1228 30.37 -12.68 -25.43
CA ASP A 1228 29.14 -12.00 -25.03
C ASP A 1228 28.00 -12.98 -24.67
N ASN A 1229 28.00 -14.19 -25.25
CA ASN A 1229 27.00 -15.21 -24.93
C ASN A 1229 27.29 -15.91 -23.60
N PHE A 1230 28.56 -16.07 -23.21
CA PHE A 1230 28.92 -16.64 -21.91
C PHE A 1230 28.58 -15.65 -20.80
N ALA A 1231 28.89 -14.36 -21.00
CA ALA A 1231 28.51 -13.30 -20.07
C ALA A 1231 26.98 -13.19 -19.90
N LEU A 1232 26.22 -13.30 -20.99
CA LEU A 1232 24.75 -13.39 -20.95
C LEU A 1232 24.27 -14.61 -20.15
N ALA A 1233 24.90 -15.78 -20.34
CA ALA A 1233 24.53 -17.00 -19.63
C ALA A 1233 24.79 -16.89 -18.12
N GLU A 1234 25.91 -16.26 -17.71
CA GLU A 1234 26.21 -15.96 -16.31
C GLU A 1234 25.18 -15.00 -15.70
N PHE A 1235 24.83 -13.92 -16.42
CA PHE A 1235 23.78 -12.99 -16.01
C PHE A 1235 22.43 -13.71 -15.82
N LYS A 1236 22.06 -14.59 -16.76
CA LYS A 1236 20.84 -15.38 -16.68
C LYS A 1236 20.85 -16.33 -15.48
N ALA A 1237 21.97 -16.97 -15.19
CA ALA A 1237 22.12 -17.85 -14.03
C ALA A 1237 21.98 -17.06 -12.71
N TRP A 1238 22.56 -15.87 -12.64
CA TRP A 1238 22.38 -14.95 -11.51
C TRP A 1238 20.90 -14.58 -11.32
N ALA A 1239 20.20 -14.21 -12.40
CA ALA A 1239 18.79 -13.83 -12.35
C ALA A 1239 17.91 -14.99 -11.84
N ALA A 1240 18.13 -16.21 -12.36
CA ALA A 1240 17.40 -17.41 -11.92
C ALA A 1240 17.63 -17.76 -10.44
N LYS A 1241 18.83 -17.48 -9.92
CA LYS A 1241 19.14 -17.67 -8.49
C LYS A 1241 18.49 -16.59 -7.61
N THR A 1242 18.46 -15.35 -8.09
CA THR A 1242 18.04 -14.18 -7.30
C THR A 1242 16.51 -14.00 -7.30
N HIS A 1243 15.85 -14.34 -8.41
CA HIS A 1243 14.41 -14.22 -8.63
C HIS A 1243 13.86 -15.50 -9.28
N PRO A 1244 13.86 -16.65 -8.57
CA PRO A 1244 13.51 -17.96 -9.14
C PRO A 1244 12.07 -18.04 -9.66
N GLU A 1245 11.17 -17.20 -9.14
CA GLU A 1245 9.76 -17.18 -9.54
C GLU A 1245 9.52 -16.52 -10.89
N ILE A 1246 10.41 -15.61 -11.31
CA ILE A 1246 10.29 -14.81 -12.52
C ILE A 1246 11.24 -15.34 -13.60
N PRO A 1247 10.72 -16.02 -14.65
CA PRO A 1247 11.56 -16.56 -15.70
C PRO A 1247 12.09 -15.46 -16.63
N LEU A 1248 13.25 -15.75 -17.23
CA LEU A 1248 14.00 -14.82 -18.06
C LEU A 1248 14.23 -15.39 -19.47
N ILE A 1249 13.79 -14.64 -20.48
CA ILE A 1249 14.18 -14.78 -21.89
C ILE A 1249 15.34 -13.81 -22.12
N ALA A 1250 16.54 -14.33 -22.35
CA ALA A 1250 17.74 -13.53 -22.53
C ALA A 1250 18.48 -13.99 -23.79
N LEU A 1251 18.66 -13.08 -24.75
CA LEU A 1251 19.16 -13.40 -26.09
C LEU A 1251 20.16 -12.34 -26.58
N ASN A 1252 21.02 -12.76 -27.51
CA ASN A 1252 21.82 -11.89 -28.34
C ASN A 1252 21.38 -11.99 -29.81
N MET A 1253 21.28 -10.84 -30.48
CA MET A 1253 21.08 -10.72 -31.91
C MET A 1253 22.40 -10.90 -32.69
N GLY A 1254 22.30 -11.09 -34.00
CA GLY A 1254 23.45 -11.28 -34.90
C GLY A 1254 23.94 -12.72 -34.99
N GLU A 1255 24.88 -12.97 -35.91
CA GLU A 1255 25.47 -14.29 -36.16
C GLU A 1255 26.18 -14.85 -34.93
N HIS A 1256 26.99 -14.04 -34.25
CA HIS A 1256 27.64 -14.43 -33.00
C HIS A 1256 26.64 -14.71 -31.88
N GLY A 1257 25.43 -14.14 -31.93
CA GLY A 1257 24.40 -14.31 -30.93
C GLY A 1257 23.64 -15.64 -31.00
N LYS A 1258 23.82 -16.46 -32.05
CA LYS A 1258 23.07 -17.73 -32.22
C LYS A 1258 23.22 -18.68 -31.04
N LEU A 1259 24.39 -18.73 -30.39
CA LEU A 1259 24.62 -19.57 -29.21
C LEU A 1259 23.71 -19.21 -28.03
N SER A 1260 23.39 -17.92 -27.85
CA SER A 1260 22.45 -17.49 -26.80
C SER A 1260 21.05 -18.11 -26.97
N ARG A 1261 20.59 -18.30 -28.21
CA ARG A 1261 19.27 -18.87 -28.51
C ARG A 1261 19.20 -20.34 -28.09
N ILE A 1262 20.29 -21.08 -28.31
CA ILE A 1262 20.43 -22.48 -27.89
C ILE A 1262 20.46 -22.59 -26.36
N THR A 1263 21.23 -21.71 -25.71
CA THR A 1263 21.43 -21.75 -24.25
C THR A 1263 20.27 -21.14 -23.45
N ASN A 1264 19.37 -20.38 -24.09
CA ASN A 1264 18.23 -19.76 -23.44
C ASN A 1264 17.22 -20.78 -22.87
N ARG A 1265 16.85 -21.82 -23.61
CA ARG A 1265 15.93 -22.92 -23.21
C ARG A 1265 14.48 -22.55 -22.86
N PHE A 1266 14.21 -21.43 -22.20
CA PHE A 1266 12.85 -21.03 -21.78
C PHE A 1266 12.25 -20.03 -22.77
N MET A 1267 11.10 -20.39 -23.37
CA MET A 1267 10.36 -19.56 -24.33
C MET A 1267 11.29 -18.91 -25.36
N THR A 1268 12.15 -19.69 -26.01
CA THR A 1268 13.06 -19.17 -27.04
C THR A 1268 12.25 -18.81 -28.30
N PRO A 1269 12.35 -17.57 -28.83
CA PRO A 1269 11.77 -17.20 -30.11
C PRO A 1269 12.45 -17.94 -31.26
N VAL A 1270 11.66 -18.58 -32.11
CA VAL A 1270 12.12 -19.31 -33.31
C VAL A 1270 11.41 -18.83 -34.58
N SER A 1271 12.05 -19.08 -35.71
CA SER A 1271 11.47 -18.93 -37.06
C SER A 1271 10.99 -20.30 -37.57
N SER A 1272 10.05 -20.29 -38.53
CA SER A 1272 9.69 -21.47 -39.32
C SER A 1272 10.04 -21.24 -40.79
N PRO A 1273 10.57 -22.25 -41.52
CA PRO A 1273 10.74 -22.22 -42.97
C PRO A 1273 9.45 -22.00 -43.75
#